data_AF-A0A2A4T7J0-F1
#
_entry.id   AF-A0A2A4T7J0-F1
#
_cell.length_a   1.000
_cell.length_b   1.000
_cell.length_c   1.000
_cell.angle_alpha   90.00
_cell.angle_beta   90.00
_cell.angle_gamma   90.00
#
_symmetry.space_group_name_H-M   'P 1'
#
loop_
_entity.id
_entity.type
_entity.pdbx_description
1 polymer ?
#
loop_
_entity_poly.entity_id
_entity_poly.type
_entity_poly.pdbx_seq_one_letter_code
_entity_poly.pdbx_strand_id
1 'polypeptide(L)'
;MSKTPQWALDKIEQAKKEKATTLYLGGWGENPFTSVPEEVREIDGLERLDLSNNKIETLPNWLEAINSLSWIDIRGNPLRRGTNLSGLYLDFHQYDKLQNEILPQSVEGISLKDWQKEKLPKILFELLNLKTLAITTCKHETILDELSHFQNMQVLSVMGSQFQQFPESITQLKNLYELDIIGSYLQQLPESISKLQDLHTLNVGMNLLEQLPESITKLKKLQALYIGSNQLKQLPESITKLQNLKILYIGSNQLKGVPNSIVELQNLEALYIDSNQLKYLPESITKLQNLKILYTDYNQLHELPESIAKLQNLKELHIESNQFNELPESIAKLKNLKTLNISSNQLKELPDSIAKLQNLQALYIDSNLLKKLPESITKLKNLKILHTASNQLKELPDSIAKLQSLQTLDIHSNQLKLFPESISKLQNLQTLNIALNGLKHFPESISKLQNLQTLNIYSNQFKHFPESITKLRKLHTLDISYNQLKHFPESITKLEKLRQLKLEGNQLQIVPPWILDCPALENLELKGYGFQTENPVCFPPKEVAFQGLEAIRAFYQDLEKGGQTNNEAKLILIGNGGTGKTSLVKRLLHDEFDPEEDSTHGIRIEELSLPLSDGTEVQLKVWDFGGQDIYHATHQYFFSDRALYLVVAAPTEHLTEARKAGQLTGVENEEQPLEYWLDHVQSFGKNSPIIVVQNKIDLDFQHLNRGDLSKQYGVHDFVEVSASNRDGLSQLKQSIKKQLESDSLFKKQLKITLPKSWISVKLHLEGLGKHQKTISYGKYQEICRQYEVPENSQKPLCRYLHDTVSLLHFADYQELKSLLILDPTWATDLVYKILDQKLLAKKGQFDRTWVAEILPDRSEEEQENFIQLMLRFQLCFEHPTLEKTYVAAQLLPEQRPDEFAMLWEQPNHCRLIYRYLQFFPKSVMIRCLSQFGKQAEKHTYWKHGILLDKGGNRFLIEAFPETKEIKISVKGDLSHPFLGKIHQALTEINSRFPVTTLVACICEGCQQGDPHSYQRPQLLKYSKMGDIPVVCHQSRLSLAPSLLLKGLLTEDEKKGIFRKPDVKSRSQPLEQKPNTPTEPIPLFISYRRQGESRELVNKLEEACTGEEFRLMRDDRELGYLDDIQKFMKRLTQAEQIVVVISDEYLRSESCMFELTEMYRHGEFFDRVFPIVLESAQLHDATARTQVVKYWKSQVEELKEALDLDLYEQQKPEFHVLSRRSYYMNNISMIIAELAKRNTLTPEILREKDFTRLFQEIRKRVTIN
;
A
#
# COMPACT_ATOMS: atom_id res chain seq x y z
N MET A 1 -8.93 31.79 -30.42
CA MET A 1 -10.07 32.29 -29.64
C MET A 1 -10.42 31.22 -28.61
N SER A 2 -9.95 31.34 -27.38
CA SER A 2 -10.32 30.41 -26.31
C SER A 2 -11.78 30.71 -25.92
N LYS A 3 -12.61 29.67 -25.90
CA LYS A 3 -14.02 29.80 -25.46
C LYS A 3 -14.04 29.84 -23.93
N THR A 4 -14.81 30.76 -23.36
CA THR A 4 -15.14 30.78 -21.93
C THR A 4 -15.65 29.39 -21.50
N PRO A 5 -15.08 28.78 -20.45
CA PRO A 5 -15.52 27.47 -19.96
C PRO A 5 -16.99 27.49 -19.51
N GLN A 6 -17.71 26.37 -19.69
CA GLN A 6 -19.12 26.28 -19.32
C GLN A 6 -19.38 26.57 -17.84
N TRP A 7 -18.50 26.10 -16.94
CA TRP A 7 -18.63 26.37 -15.50
C TRP A 7 -18.60 27.87 -15.16
N ALA A 8 -17.80 28.65 -15.91
CA ALA A 8 -17.67 30.08 -15.70
C ALA A 8 -18.92 30.80 -16.23
N LEU A 9 -19.44 30.38 -17.39
CA LEU A 9 -20.72 30.86 -17.92
C LEU A 9 -21.87 30.56 -16.97
N ASP A 10 -21.92 29.34 -16.41
CA ASP A 10 -22.97 28.93 -15.47
C ASP A 10 -22.95 29.79 -14.19
N LYS A 11 -21.76 30.10 -13.65
CA LYS A 11 -21.61 31.01 -12.51
C LYS A 11 -22.01 32.45 -12.83
N ILE A 12 -21.66 32.94 -14.03
CA ILE A 12 -22.05 34.28 -14.48
C ILE A 12 -23.58 34.36 -14.60
N GLU A 13 -24.22 33.37 -15.23
CA GLU A 13 -25.69 33.32 -15.35
C GLU A 13 -26.38 33.19 -13.99
N GLN A 14 -25.81 32.40 -13.07
CA GLN A 14 -26.30 32.34 -11.69
C GLN A 14 -26.19 33.71 -11.00
N ALA A 15 -25.04 34.38 -11.10
CA ALA A 15 -24.82 35.70 -10.51
C ALA A 15 -25.78 36.76 -11.07
N LYS A 16 -26.06 36.75 -12.38
CA LYS A 16 -27.08 37.61 -13.01
C LYS A 16 -28.45 37.37 -12.40
N LYS A 17 -28.86 36.10 -12.30
CA LYS A 17 -30.18 35.72 -11.77
C LYS A 17 -30.34 36.11 -10.30
N GLU A 18 -29.26 36.03 -9.53
CA GLU A 18 -29.25 36.32 -8.10
C GLU A 18 -28.96 37.79 -7.77
N LYS A 19 -28.65 38.63 -8.78
CA LYS A 19 -28.14 40.01 -8.59
C LYS A 19 -26.98 40.05 -7.59
N ALA A 20 -26.04 39.13 -7.77
CA ALA A 20 -24.93 38.98 -6.85
C ALA A 20 -23.99 40.19 -6.94
N THR A 21 -23.61 40.75 -5.80
CA THR A 21 -22.59 41.81 -5.71
C THR A 21 -21.17 41.26 -5.77
N THR A 22 -20.99 39.94 -5.76
CA THR A 22 -19.68 39.27 -5.82
C THR A 22 -19.70 38.12 -6.84
N LEU A 23 -18.68 38.03 -7.68
CA LEU A 23 -18.51 36.96 -8.67
C LEU A 23 -17.16 36.26 -8.49
N TYR A 24 -17.17 34.93 -8.39
CA TYR A 24 -15.98 34.10 -8.22
C TYR A 24 -15.64 33.26 -9.46
N LEU A 25 -14.61 33.68 -10.20
CA LEU A 25 -14.09 33.01 -11.40
C LEU A 25 -12.65 32.49 -11.23
N GLY A 26 -12.21 32.18 -10.01
CA GLY A 26 -10.87 31.64 -9.75
C GLY A 26 -10.65 30.23 -10.34
N GLY A 27 -9.48 29.97 -10.94
CA GLY A 27 -9.16 28.79 -11.77
C GLY A 27 -8.49 27.59 -11.07
N TRP A 28 -8.67 27.39 -9.76
CA TRP A 28 -8.01 26.30 -9.03
C TRP A 28 -8.54 24.91 -9.42
N GLY A 29 -7.82 24.19 -10.28
CA GLY A 29 -8.12 22.79 -10.62
C GLY A 29 -9.21 22.58 -11.68
N GLU A 30 -9.80 23.66 -12.20
CA GLU A 30 -10.72 23.65 -13.34
C GLU A 30 -10.02 24.20 -14.60
N ASN A 31 -10.55 23.98 -15.80
CA ASN A 31 -9.93 24.48 -17.04
C ASN A 31 -9.83 26.02 -17.02
N PRO A 32 -8.63 26.62 -16.90
CA PRO A 32 -8.46 28.06 -16.75
C PRO A 32 -8.60 28.77 -18.10
N PHE A 33 -9.08 30.01 -18.08
CA PHE A 33 -9.27 30.82 -19.30
C PHE A 33 -8.21 31.92 -19.43
N THR A 34 -8.06 32.48 -20.64
CA THR A 34 -6.98 33.42 -20.98
C THR A 34 -7.42 34.88 -21.08
N SER A 35 -8.72 35.16 -20.99
CA SER A 35 -9.29 36.51 -21.05
C SER A 35 -10.55 36.59 -20.19
N VAL A 36 -10.83 37.74 -19.59
CA VAL A 36 -12.06 37.97 -18.80
C VAL A 36 -13.29 37.77 -19.70
N PRO A 37 -14.28 36.94 -19.32
CA PRO A 37 -15.49 36.74 -20.11
C PRO A 37 -16.26 38.06 -20.29
N GLU A 38 -16.72 38.32 -21.52
CA GLU A 38 -17.44 39.55 -21.86
C GLU A 38 -18.81 39.63 -21.16
N GLU A 39 -19.41 38.48 -20.86
CA GLU A 39 -20.71 38.34 -20.20
C GLU A 39 -20.71 38.89 -18.76
N VAL A 40 -19.54 39.13 -18.15
CA VAL A 40 -19.41 39.77 -16.83
C VAL A 40 -19.94 41.21 -16.84
N ARG A 41 -19.87 41.91 -17.99
CA ARG A 41 -20.40 43.28 -18.14
C ARG A 41 -21.89 43.41 -17.86
N GLU A 42 -22.62 42.32 -18.00
CA GLU A 42 -24.08 42.29 -17.91
C GLU A 42 -24.58 42.08 -16.47
N ILE A 43 -23.68 42.02 -15.47
CA ILE A 43 -24.05 41.86 -14.06
C ILE A 43 -24.24 43.24 -13.42
N ASP A 44 -25.50 43.66 -13.25
CA ASP A 44 -25.86 44.91 -12.59
C ASP A 44 -25.44 44.91 -11.11
N GLY A 45 -24.67 45.94 -10.69
CA GLY A 45 -24.30 46.15 -9.29
C GLY A 45 -23.16 45.26 -8.79
N LEU A 46 -22.32 44.72 -9.68
CA LEU A 46 -21.16 43.92 -9.30
C LEU A 46 -20.12 44.78 -8.55
N GLU A 47 -19.80 44.39 -7.32
CA GLU A 47 -18.85 45.10 -6.44
C GLU A 47 -17.50 44.37 -6.30
N ARG A 48 -17.49 43.04 -6.39
CA ARG A 48 -16.30 42.19 -6.21
C ARG A 48 -16.14 41.16 -7.31
N LEU A 49 -14.94 41.05 -7.89
CA LEU A 49 -14.61 40.13 -8.98
C LEU A 49 -13.32 39.33 -8.69
N ASP A 50 -13.43 38.02 -8.50
CA ASP A 50 -12.26 37.13 -8.38
C ASP A 50 -11.93 36.49 -9.73
N LEU A 51 -10.74 36.78 -10.26
CA LEU A 51 -10.15 36.25 -11.50
C LEU A 51 -8.89 35.42 -11.22
N SER A 52 -8.62 35.08 -9.96
CA SER A 52 -7.35 34.50 -9.53
C SER A 52 -7.05 33.14 -10.18
N ASN A 53 -5.77 32.81 -10.35
CA ASN A 53 -5.27 31.50 -10.80
C ASN A 53 -5.82 31.05 -12.17
N ASN A 54 -6.05 32.01 -13.05
CA ASN A 54 -6.32 31.78 -14.47
C ASN A 54 -5.04 31.99 -15.30
N LYS A 55 -5.19 32.09 -16.64
CA LYS A 55 -4.09 32.39 -17.57
C LYS A 55 -4.28 33.75 -18.24
N ILE A 56 -4.82 34.73 -17.51
CA ILE A 56 -5.12 36.06 -18.03
C ILE A 56 -3.82 36.86 -18.19
N GLU A 57 -3.54 37.31 -19.41
CA GLU A 57 -2.33 38.10 -19.70
C GLU A 57 -2.58 39.61 -19.66
N THR A 58 -3.81 40.04 -19.92
CA THR A 58 -4.23 41.46 -19.94
C THR A 58 -5.68 41.60 -19.48
N LEU A 59 -5.95 42.60 -18.65
CA LEU A 59 -7.31 42.95 -18.24
C LEU A 59 -7.93 43.92 -19.26
N PRO A 60 -9.21 43.75 -19.60
CA PRO A 60 -9.84 44.61 -20.59
C PRO A 60 -10.29 45.95 -19.98
N ASN A 61 -10.13 47.04 -20.74
CA ASN A 61 -10.40 48.41 -20.28
C ASN A 61 -11.86 48.64 -19.85
N TRP A 62 -12.81 47.86 -20.36
CA TRP A 62 -14.21 48.03 -20.01
C TRP A 62 -14.53 47.72 -18.54
N LEU A 63 -13.65 47.03 -17.81
CA LEU A 63 -13.81 46.83 -16.37
C LEU A 63 -13.88 48.17 -15.63
N GLU A 64 -13.24 49.22 -16.14
CA GLU A 64 -13.30 50.58 -15.58
C GLU A 64 -14.70 51.20 -15.67
N ALA A 65 -15.53 50.74 -16.62
CA ALA A 65 -16.89 51.25 -16.79
C ALA A 65 -17.89 50.66 -15.78
N ILE A 66 -17.50 49.65 -15.00
CA ILE A 66 -18.33 49.07 -13.94
C ILE A 66 -18.14 49.91 -12.67
N ASN A 67 -18.91 50.99 -12.56
CA ASN A 67 -18.77 51.98 -11.47
C ASN A 67 -18.91 51.41 -10.04
N SER A 68 -19.59 50.27 -9.87
CA SER A 68 -19.74 49.61 -8.58
C SER A 68 -18.54 48.75 -8.18
N LEU A 69 -17.65 48.40 -9.11
CA LEU A 69 -16.57 47.44 -8.90
C LEU A 69 -15.46 48.06 -8.05
N SER A 70 -15.27 47.52 -6.84
CA SER A 70 -14.32 48.05 -5.84
C SER A 70 -13.30 47.01 -5.35
N TRP A 71 -13.37 45.76 -5.82
CA TRP A 71 -12.48 44.68 -5.42
C TRP A 71 -12.24 43.72 -6.59
N ILE A 72 -10.99 43.48 -6.94
CA ILE A 72 -10.58 42.64 -8.07
C ILE A 72 -9.37 41.77 -7.69
N ASP A 73 -9.56 40.45 -7.62
CA ASP A 73 -8.47 39.50 -7.35
C ASP A 73 -7.90 38.90 -8.63
N ILE A 74 -6.62 39.15 -8.87
CA ILE A 74 -5.90 38.75 -10.09
C ILE A 74 -4.63 37.95 -9.79
N ARG A 75 -4.46 37.51 -8.54
CA ARG A 75 -3.35 36.64 -8.10
C ARG A 75 -3.23 35.40 -9.00
N GLY A 76 -2.04 34.88 -9.22
CA GLY A 76 -1.79 33.67 -10.01
C GLY A 76 -1.91 33.81 -11.53
N ASN A 77 -2.25 34.99 -12.06
CA ASN A 77 -2.30 35.24 -13.51
C ASN A 77 -0.94 35.72 -14.10
N PRO A 78 -0.57 35.31 -15.33
CA PRO A 78 0.67 35.75 -15.98
C PRO A 78 0.51 37.12 -16.67
N LEU A 79 0.17 38.17 -15.92
CA LEU A 79 -0.04 39.51 -16.48
C LEU A 79 1.20 40.06 -17.19
N ARG A 80 1.00 40.60 -18.39
CA ARG A 80 2.05 41.19 -19.24
C ARG A 80 2.06 42.72 -19.22
N ARG A 81 0.99 43.37 -18.78
CA ARG A 81 0.83 44.82 -18.66
C ARG A 81 0.07 45.19 -17.37
N GLY A 82 0.39 46.35 -16.81
CA GLY A 82 -0.28 46.92 -15.65
C GLY A 82 -1.68 47.46 -15.95
N THR A 83 -2.43 47.76 -14.89
CA THR A 83 -3.76 48.35 -14.92
C THR A 83 -3.93 49.34 -13.76
N ASN A 84 -4.82 50.32 -13.91
CA ASN A 84 -5.13 51.31 -12.89
C ASN A 84 -6.55 51.17 -12.32
N LEU A 85 -7.18 50.00 -12.50
CA LEU A 85 -8.44 49.66 -11.82
C LEU A 85 -8.27 49.78 -10.31
N SER A 86 -9.25 50.33 -9.60
CA SER A 86 -9.24 50.38 -8.14
C SER A 86 -9.52 49.01 -7.51
N GLY A 87 -8.94 48.73 -6.35
CA GLY A 87 -9.26 47.53 -5.57
C GLY A 87 -8.50 46.28 -5.98
N LEU A 88 -7.28 46.40 -6.51
CA LEU A 88 -6.49 45.27 -7.02
C LEU A 88 -5.89 44.42 -5.90
N TYR A 89 -5.97 43.10 -6.07
CA TYR A 89 -5.34 42.08 -5.23
C TYR A 89 -4.37 41.26 -6.09
N LEU A 90 -3.07 41.31 -5.77
CA LEU A 90 -1.96 40.84 -6.61
C LEU A 90 -1.00 39.91 -5.85
N ASP A 91 -0.28 39.04 -6.57
CA ASP A 91 0.90 38.40 -6.00
C ASP A 91 2.06 39.41 -6.02
N PHE A 92 2.90 39.42 -4.99
CA PHE A 92 3.99 40.40 -4.87
C PHE A 92 4.92 40.41 -6.09
N HIS A 93 5.30 39.24 -6.61
CA HIS A 93 6.15 39.15 -7.81
C HIS A 93 5.50 39.77 -9.06
N GLN A 94 4.17 39.75 -9.17
CA GLN A 94 3.46 40.42 -10.26
C GLN A 94 3.54 41.93 -10.09
N TYR A 95 3.28 42.43 -8.88
CA TYR A 95 3.36 43.85 -8.58
C TYR A 95 4.80 44.38 -8.76
N ASP A 96 5.81 43.69 -8.25
CA ASP A 96 7.22 44.07 -8.37
C ASP A 96 7.66 44.22 -9.84
N LYS A 97 7.16 43.34 -10.72
CA LYS A 97 7.41 43.40 -12.17
C LYS A 97 6.69 44.56 -12.86
N LEU A 98 5.50 44.94 -12.39
CA LEU A 98 4.60 45.91 -13.04
C LEU A 98 4.46 47.22 -12.27
N GLN A 99 5.31 47.47 -11.26
CA GLN A 99 5.22 48.60 -10.34
C GLN A 99 5.22 49.98 -11.01
N ASN A 100 5.83 50.10 -12.20
CA ASN A 100 5.85 51.35 -12.97
C ASN A 100 4.58 51.56 -13.81
N GLU A 101 3.75 50.53 -13.96
CA GLU A 101 2.52 50.54 -14.78
C GLU A 101 1.24 50.49 -13.94
N ILE A 102 1.33 50.16 -12.64
CA ILE A 102 0.21 50.09 -11.70
C ILE A 102 0.35 51.22 -10.68
N LEU A 103 -0.67 52.08 -10.56
CA LEU A 103 -0.68 53.11 -9.53
C LEU A 103 -0.76 52.48 -8.12
N PRO A 104 0.11 52.86 -7.16
CA PRO A 104 0.11 52.31 -5.79
C PRO A 104 -1.25 52.38 -5.08
N GLN A 105 -2.01 53.46 -5.32
CA GLN A 105 -3.34 53.66 -4.75
C GLN A 105 -4.41 52.68 -5.25
N SER A 106 -4.15 52.03 -6.38
CA SER A 106 -5.03 51.02 -6.98
C SER A 106 -4.93 49.67 -6.26
N VAL A 107 -3.85 49.41 -5.53
CA VAL A 107 -3.58 48.14 -4.88
C VAL A 107 -4.12 48.14 -3.45
N GLU A 108 -5.08 47.26 -3.20
CA GLU A 108 -5.67 47.06 -1.87
C GLU A 108 -5.26 45.73 -1.22
N GLY A 109 -4.72 44.77 -1.99
CA GLY A 109 -4.28 43.48 -1.47
C GLY A 109 -2.98 42.95 -2.10
N ILE A 110 -2.11 42.38 -1.26
CA ILE A 110 -0.87 41.72 -1.70
C ILE A 110 -0.75 40.32 -1.10
N SER A 111 -0.30 39.36 -1.90
CA SER A 111 0.12 38.03 -1.44
C SER A 111 1.63 37.83 -1.58
N LEU A 112 2.28 37.46 -0.50
CA LEU A 112 3.69 37.05 -0.42
C LEU A 112 3.74 35.52 -0.32
N LYS A 113 4.20 34.85 -1.38
CA LYS A 113 4.36 33.39 -1.40
C LYS A 113 5.82 33.01 -1.21
N ASP A 114 6.10 32.09 -0.28
CA ASP A 114 7.42 31.51 -0.01
C ASP A 114 8.50 32.55 0.29
N TRP A 115 8.13 33.62 1.00
CA TRP A 115 9.02 34.74 1.24
C TRP A 115 10.16 34.36 2.20
N GLN A 116 11.37 34.28 1.65
CA GLN A 116 12.56 33.81 2.38
C GLN A 116 13.32 34.92 3.13
N LYS A 117 12.96 36.20 2.96
CA LYS A 117 13.73 37.31 3.54
C LYS A 117 13.21 37.68 4.93
N GLU A 118 14.12 38.14 5.79
CA GLU A 118 13.84 38.53 7.19
C GLU A 118 12.96 39.79 7.35
N LYS A 119 12.79 40.56 6.27
CA LYS A 119 12.04 41.83 6.26
C LYS A 119 11.02 41.87 5.13
N LEU A 120 9.97 42.65 5.32
CA LEU A 120 9.00 42.96 4.27
C LEU A 120 9.68 43.78 3.16
N PRO A 121 9.27 43.60 1.90
CA PRO A 121 9.72 44.45 0.82
C PRO A 121 9.40 45.92 1.12
N LYS A 122 10.41 46.80 1.02
CA LYS A 122 10.26 48.25 1.34
C LYS A 122 9.13 48.92 0.55
N ILE A 123 8.86 48.46 -0.66
CA ILE A 123 7.80 49.01 -1.50
C ILE A 123 6.39 48.76 -0.96
N LEU A 124 6.19 47.76 -0.09
CA LEU A 124 4.89 47.55 0.52
C LEU A 124 4.47 48.72 1.42
N PHE A 125 5.43 49.40 2.05
CA PHE A 125 5.16 50.55 2.90
C PHE A 125 4.73 51.79 2.10
N GLU A 126 4.87 51.78 0.77
CA GLU A 126 4.39 52.83 -0.13
C GLU A 126 2.92 52.62 -0.55
N LEU A 127 2.34 51.43 -0.30
CA LEU A 127 0.95 51.08 -0.62
C LEU A 127 -0.01 51.59 0.46
N LEU A 128 -0.36 52.88 0.40
CA LEU A 128 -1.20 53.54 1.43
C LEU A 128 -2.62 52.96 1.57
N ASN A 129 -3.14 52.32 0.51
CA ASN A 129 -4.48 51.72 0.47
C ASN A 129 -4.48 50.20 0.76
N LEU A 130 -3.35 49.63 1.19
CA LEU A 130 -3.26 48.20 1.48
C LEU A 130 -4.17 47.82 2.67
N LYS A 131 -5.23 47.06 2.38
CA LYS A 131 -6.20 46.54 3.36
C LYS A 131 -6.04 45.04 3.58
N THR A 132 -5.38 44.33 2.67
CA THR A 132 -5.21 42.88 2.76
C THR A 132 -3.77 42.46 2.53
N LEU A 133 -3.25 41.62 3.43
CA LEU A 133 -1.95 41.00 3.28
C LEU A 133 -2.05 39.50 3.56
N ALA A 134 -1.62 38.70 2.61
CA ALA A 134 -1.52 37.25 2.75
C ALA A 134 -0.07 36.81 2.66
N ILE A 135 0.44 36.10 3.67
CA ILE A 135 1.80 35.60 3.72
C ILE A 135 1.73 34.09 3.83
N THR A 136 2.22 33.37 2.82
CA THR A 136 2.33 31.90 2.87
C THR A 136 3.79 31.50 3.05
N THR A 137 4.04 30.61 4.02
CA THR A 137 5.35 30.05 4.33
C THR A 137 6.36 31.14 4.71
N CYS A 138 6.16 31.76 5.89
CA CYS A 138 7.16 32.67 6.43
C CYS A 138 8.24 31.89 7.21
N LYS A 139 9.51 32.08 6.83
CA LYS A 139 10.66 31.46 7.51
C LYS A 139 11.17 32.26 8.72
N HIS A 140 10.90 33.57 8.75
CA HIS A 140 11.45 34.48 9.75
C HIS A 140 10.33 35.25 10.44
N GLU A 141 10.06 34.93 11.72
CA GLU A 141 8.97 35.55 12.51
C GLU A 141 9.11 37.08 12.61
N THR A 142 10.33 37.62 12.51
CA THR A 142 10.65 39.06 12.57
C THR A 142 9.93 39.89 11.52
N ILE A 143 9.48 39.29 10.41
CA ILE A 143 8.71 39.99 9.38
C ILE A 143 7.40 40.56 9.95
N LEU A 144 6.87 39.92 10.99
CA LEU A 144 5.58 40.27 11.57
C LEU A 144 5.69 41.47 12.49
N ASP A 145 6.87 41.78 13.02
CA ASP A 145 7.09 43.00 13.81
C ASP A 145 6.85 44.26 12.97
N GLU A 146 7.15 44.19 11.68
CA GLU A 146 6.95 45.26 10.72
C GLU A 146 5.47 45.46 10.34
N LEU A 147 4.58 44.50 10.63
CA LEU A 147 3.15 44.62 10.33
C LEU A 147 2.48 45.79 11.02
N SER A 148 3.00 46.20 12.19
CA SER A 148 2.52 47.36 12.94
C SER A 148 2.47 48.67 12.13
N HIS A 149 3.14 48.77 10.98
CA HIS A 149 3.08 49.93 10.11
C HIS A 149 1.76 50.02 9.29
N PHE A 150 1.04 48.90 9.09
CA PHE A 150 -0.15 48.85 8.23
C PHE A 150 -1.45 49.08 9.02
N GLN A 151 -1.65 50.29 9.55
CA GLN A 151 -2.78 50.61 10.43
C GLN A 151 -4.18 50.47 9.77
N ASN A 152 -4.25 50.47 8.44
CA ASN A 152 -5.50 50.30 7.67
C ASN A 152 -5.81 48.82 7.33
N MET A 153 -5.01 47.87 7.82
CA MET A 153 -5.18 46.45 7.52
C MET A 153 -6.54 45.94 8.04
N GLN A 154 -7.31 45.32 7.15
CA GLN A 154 -8.61 44.72 7.43
C GLN A 154 -8.54 43.19 7.39
N VAL A 155 -7.72 42.61 6.52
CA VAL A 155 -7.57 41.16 6.37
C VAL A 155 -6.11 40.79 6.43
N LEU A 156 -5.74 39.97 7.40
CA LEU A 156 -4.40 39.42 7.51
C LEU A 156 -4.49 37.89 7.49
N SER A 157 -3.83 37.27 6.52
CA SER A 157 -3.64 35.82 6.49
C SER A 157 -2.16 35.47 6.57
N VAL A 158 -1.81 34.59 7.49
CA VAL A 158 -0.45 34.08 7.66
C VAL A 158 -0.54 32.56 7.77
N MET A 159 -0.15 31.87 6.70
CA MET A 159 -0.33 30.42 6.56
C MET A 159 1.02 29.69 6.55
N GLY A 160 1.11 28.57 7.27
CA GLY A 160 2.25 27.65 7.14
C GLY A 160 3.56 28.15 7.75
N SER A 161 3.51 29.20 8.58
CA SER A 161 4.69 29.78 9.22
C SER A 161 4.97 29.06 10.54
N GLN A 162 6.21 28.69 10.85
CA GLN A 162 6.50 27.98 12.10
C GLN A 162 6.59 28.96 13.27
N PHE A 163 5.47 29.21 13.96
CA PHE A 163 5.47 30.08 15.13
C PHE A 163 5.79 29.32 16.42
N GLN A 164 6.77 29.81 17.19
CA GLN A 164 6.91 29.39 18.59
C GLN A 164 5.85 30.07 19.48
N GLN A 165 5.51 31.33 19.20
CA GLN A 165 4.53 32.13 19.95
C GLN A 165 3.70 33.03 19.02
N PHE A 166 2.56 33.51 19.50
CA PHE A 166 1.73 34.44 18.73
C PHE A 166 2.46 35.79 18.56
N PRO A 167 2.52 36.36 17.34
CA PRO A 167 3.15 37.66 17.10
C PRO A 167 2.32 38.82 17.68
N GLU A 168 2.80 39.41 18.78
CA GLU A 168 2.09 40.50 19.48
C GLU A 168 1.85 41.75 18.61
N SER A 169 2.67 41.98 17.59
CA SER A 169 2.51 43.07 16.62
C SER A 169 1.16 43.02 15.88
N ILE A 170 0.61 41.82 15.63
CA ILE A 170 -0.70 41.64 15.00
C ILE A 170 -1.80 42.29 15.85
N THR A 171 -1.67 42.26 17.18
CA THR A 171 -2.67 42.85 18.09
C THR A 171 -2.72 44.37 18.05
N GLN A 172 -1.77 45.01 17.37
CA GLN A 172 -1.73 46.45 17.15
C GLN A 172 -2.60 46.89 15.95
N LEU A 173 -3.00 45.94 15.08
CA LEU A 173 -3.82 46.18 13.90
C LEU A 173 -5.31 46.25 14.27
N LYS A 174 -5.72 47.37 14.90
CA LYS A 174 -7.04 47.51 15.51
C LYS A 174 -8.21 47.40 14.54
N ASN A 175 -7.97 47.69 13.25
CA ASN A 175 -8.98 47.66 12.19
C ASN A 175 -9.15 46.28 11.53
N LEU A 176 -8.49 45.23 12.05
CA LEU A 176 -8.64 43.88 11.50
C LEU A 176 -10.09 43.39 11.62
N TYR A 177 -10.65 43.05 10.47
CA TYR A 177 -11.94 42.42 10.28
C TYR A 177 -11.80 40.89 10.22
N GLU A 178 -10.75 40.41 9.57
CA GLU A 178 -10.45 38.98 9.43
C GLU A 178 -8.98 38.70 9.73
N LEU A 179 -8.76 37.68 10.56
CA LEU A 179 -7.44 37.19 10.92
C LEU A 179 -7.40 35.68 10.69
N ASP A 180 -6.48 35.25 9.83
CA ASP A 180 -6.26 33.86 9.48
C ASP A 180 -4.80 33.48 9.78
N ILE A 181 -4.61 32.54 10.70
CA ILE A 181 -3.31 32.04 11.13
C ILE A 181 -3.36 30.52 11.12
N ILE A 182 -3.57 29.93 9.94
CA ILE A 182 -3.74 28.48 9.80
C ILE A 182 -2.39 27.78 9.64
N GLY A 183 -2.24 26.57 10.18
CA GLY A 183 -1.08 25.72 9.87
C GLY A 183 0.24 26.24 10.41
N SER A 184 0.22 27.00 11.51
CA SER A 184 1.35 27.80 11.95
C SER A 184 1.98 27.34 13.28
N TYR A 185 1.70 26.09 13.69
CA TYR A 185 2.24 25.44 14.89
C TYR A 185 1.99 26.18 16.21
N LEU A 186 1.03 27.11 16.22
CA LEU A 186 0.77 27.96 17.37
C LEU A 186 0.28 27.14 18.57
N GLN A 187 0.97 27.22 19.70
CA GLN A 187 0.60 26.46 20.91
C GLN A 187 -0.46 27.16 21.77
N GLN A 188 -0.49 28.50 21.76
CA GLN A 188 -1.41 29.30 22.57
C GLN A 188 -1.78 30.61 21.87
N LEU A 189 -2.99 31.10 22.11
CA LEU A 189 -3.38 32.47 21.76
C LEU A 189 -3.13 33.40 22.96
N PRO A 190 -2.66 34.63 22.74
CA PRO A 190 -2.33 35.55 23.82
C PRO A 190 -3.57 36.29 24.32
N GLU A 191 -3.53 36.77 25.58
CA GLU A 191 -4.63 37.57 26.14
C GLU A 191 -4.83 38.92 25.43
N SER A 192 -3.79 39.41 24.77
CA SER A 192 -3.78 40.62 23.94
C SER A 192 -4.64 40.51 22.69
N ILE A 193 -5.08 39.30 22.28
CA ILE A 193 -6.00 39.11 21.15
C ILE A 193 -7.28 39.94 21.31
N SER A 194 -7.68 40.20 22.55
CA SER A 194 -8.83 41.04 22.90
C SER A 194 -8.76 42.51 22.46
N LYS A 195 -7.59 42.98 22.00
CA LYS A 195 -7.43 44.31 21.41
C LYS A 195 -8.08 44.42 20.02
N LEU A 196 -8.28 43.30 19.33
CA LEU A 196 -8.86 43.25 17.97
C LEU A 196 -10.40 43.34 18.00
N GLN A 197 -10.96 44.40 18.58
CA GLN A 197 -12.40 44.49 18.87
C GLN A 197 -13.30 44.53 17.63
N ASP A 198 -12.73 44.86 16.47
CA ASP A 198 -13.43 44.91 15.18
C ASP A 198 -13.39 43.58 14.40
N LEU A 199 -12.83 42.52 14.98
CA LEU A 199 -12.69 41.22 14.34
C LEU A 199 -14.04 40.51 14.21
N HIS A 200 -14.37 40.09 12.98
CA HIS A 200 -15.57 39.33 12.62
C HIS A 200 -15.26 37.87 12.32
N THR A 201 -14.08 37.59 11.75
CA THR A 201 -13.62 36.24 11.43
C THR A 201 -12.27 36.00 12.07
N LEU A 202 -12.16 34.91 12.84
CA LEU A 202 -10.90 34.42 13.37
C LEU A 202 -10.71 32.96 12.94
N ASN A 203 -9.66 32.71 12.16
CA ASN A 203 -9.22 31.37 11.83
C ASN A 203 -7.85 31.10 12.43
N VAL A 204 -7.79 30.10 13.31
CA VAL A 204 -6.57 29.61 13.96
C VAL A 204 -6.53 28.09 13.89
N GLY A 205 -7.11 27.51 12.83
CA GLY A 205 -7.12 26.08 12.61
C GLY A 205 -5.74 25.50 12.30
N MET A 206 -5.61 24.17 12.35
CA MET A 206 -4.36 23.45 12.05
C MET A 206 -3.15 23.96 12.87
N ASN A 207 -3.36 24.24 14.15
CA ASN A 207 -2.33 24.66 15.10
C ASN A 207 -2.18 23.62 16.23
N LEU A 208 -1.54 24.00 17.33
CA LEU A 208 -1.30 23.15 18.49
C LEU A 208 -2.01 23.68 19.75
N LEU A 209 -3.11 24.42 19.58
CA LEU A 209 -3.83 25.06 20.69
C LEU A 209 -4.43 24.01 21.63
N GLU A 210 -4.02 24.02 22.90
CA GLU A 210 -4.62 23.17 23.95
C GLU A 210 -5.85 23.81 24.61
N GLN A 211 -5.94 25.15 24.59
CA GLN A 211 -7.03 25.93 25.17
C GLN A 211 -7.21 27.28 24.47
N LEU A 212 -8.36 27.92 24.69
CA LEU A 212 -8.62 29.31 24.29
C LEU A 212 -8.45 30.26 25.49
N PRO A 213 -7.86 31.45 25.32
CA PRO A 213 -7.74 32.46 26.38
C PRO A 213 -9.12 33.04 26.72
N GLU A 214 -9.36 33.40 27.99
CA GLU A 214 -10.67 33.93 28.41
C GLU A 214 -10.99 35.27 27.72
N SER A 215 -9.97 36.06 27.42
CA SER A 215 -10.13 37.35 26.74
C SER A 215 -10.67 37.26 25.32
N ILE A 216 -10.67 36.08 24.66
CA ILE A 216 -11.33 35.91 23.36
C ILE A 216 -12.80 36.35 23.40
N THR A 217 -13.42 36.24 24.58
CA THR A 217 -14.81 36.64 24.84
C THR A 217 -15.08 38.14 24.72
N LYS A 218 -14.03 38.97 24.63
CA LYS A 218 -14.12 40.42 24.40
C LYS A 218 -14.32 40.76 22.91
N LEU A 219 -14.13 39.81 22.00
CA LEU A 219 -14.34 39.98 20.56
C LEU A 219 -15.83 39.94 20.21
N LYS A 220 -16.60 40.96 20.64
CA LYS A 220 -18.06 40.96 20.56
C LYS A 220 -18.63 40.96 19.14
N LYS A 221 -17.85 41.38 18.15
CA LYS A 221 -18.26 41.41 16.73
C LYS A 221 -17.99 40.09 16.00
N LEU A 222 -17.38 39.11 16.65
CA LEU A 222 -17.02 37.85 16.02
C LEU A 222 -18.25 37.08 15.54
N GLN A 223 -18.28 36.75 14.26
CA GLN A 223 -19.35 36.01 13.58
C GLN A 223 -18.90 34.61 13.16
N ALA A 224 -17.62 34.42 12.85
CA ALA A 224 -17.06 33.14 12.46
C ALA A 224 -15.78 32.84 13.25
N LEU A 225 -15.73 31.65 13.84
CA LEU A 225 -14.59 31.17 14.60
C LEU A 225 -14.20 29.78 14.10
N TYR A 226 -13.00 29.69 13.52
CA TYR A 226 -12.41 28.45 13.02
C TYR A 226 -11.21 28.07 13.88
N ILE A 227 -11.37 27.03 14.68
CA ILE A 227 -10.33 26.52 15.61
C ILE A 227 -10.16 25.00 15.46
N GLY A 228 -10.54 24.46 14.30
CA GLY A 228 -10.41 23.04 14.03
C GLY A 228 -8.97 22.56 13.87
N SER A 229 -8.74 21.25 13.98
CA SER A 229 -7.40 20.65 13.86
C SER A 229 -6.41 21.25 14.88
N ASN A 230 -6.79 21.23 16.15
CA ASN A 230 -5.99 21.67 17.30
C ASN A 230 -5.96 20.56 18.38
N GLN A 231 -5.56 20.88 19.61
CA GLN A 231 -5.47 19.94 20.74
C GLN A 231 -6.47 20.26 21.86
N LEU A 232 -7.57 20.94 21.55
CA LEU A 232 -8.55 21.39 22.54
C LEU A 232 -9.22 20.19 23.21
N LYS A 233 -9.10 20.09 24.54
CA LYS A 233 -9.76 19.05 25.35
C LYS A 233 -11.18 19.43 25.77
N GLN A 234 -11.45 20.73 25.85
CA GLN A 234 -12.75 21.29 26.22
C GLN A 234 -12.94 22.66 25.57
N LEU A 235 -14.21 23.05 25.40
CA LEU A 235 -14.58 24.41 25.03
C LEU A 235 -14.90 25.19 26.32
N PRO A 236 -14.34 26.39 26.53
CA PRO A 236 -14.62 27.16 27.75
C PRO A 236 -16.09 27.58 27.79
N GLU A 237 -16.74 27.51 28.96
CA GLU A 237 -18.14 27.95 29.11
C GLU A 237 -18.31 29.43 28.72
N SER A 238 -17.27 30.23 28.89
CA SER A 238 -17.27 31.65 28.57
C SER A 238 -17.40 31.96 27.08
N ILE A 239 -17.23 30.96 26.18
CA ILE A 239 -17.42 31.10 24.73
C ILE A 239 -18.80 31.67 24.37
N THR A 240 -19.80 31.45 25.23
CA THR A 240 -21.17 31.93 25.06
C THR A 240 -21.31 33.44 25.03
N LYS A 241 -20.31 34.15 25.56
CA LYS A 241 -20.23 35.61 25.52
C LYS A 241 -20.05 36.16 24.10
N LEU A 242 -19.81 35.31 23.09
CA LEU A 242 -19.70 35.64 21.65
C LEU A 242 -21.07 35.55 20.95
N GLN A 243 -22.03 36.39 21.36
CA GLN A 243 -23.44 36.29 20.95
C GLN A 243 -23.71 36.49 19.46
N ASN A 244 -22.79 37.10 18.71
CA ASN A 244 -22.91 37.33 17.27
C ASN A 244 -22.41 36.16 16.41
N LEU A 245 -21.93 35.08 17.05
CA LEU A 245 -21.34 33.94 16.35
C LEU A 245 -22.41 33.18 15.54
N LYS A 246 -22.17 33.07 14.23
CA LYS A 246 -22.99 32.33 13.25
C LYS A 246 -22.33 31.02 12.83
N ILE A 247 -21.00 30.97 12.78
CA ILE A 247 -20.23 29.79 12.38
C ILE A 247 -19.23 29.46 13.48
N LEU A 248 -19.29 28.23 13.97
CA LEU A 248 -18.33 27.69 14.92
C LEU A 248 -17.77 26.39 14.37
N TYR A 249 -16.50 26.40 13.98
CA TYR A 249 -15.77 25.22 13.53
C TYR A 249 -14.73 24.82 14.55
N ILE A 250 -14.96 23.69 15.23
CA ILE A 250 -14.09 23.15 16.28
C ILE A 250 -13.77 21.66 16.05
N GLY A 251 -13.98 21.17 14.83
CA GLY A 251 -13.71 19.78 14.46
C GLY A 251 -12.22 19.41 14.54
N SER A 252 -11.90 18.12 14.58
CA SER A 252 -10.53 17.60 14.71
C SER A 252 -9.81 18.12 15.96
N ASN A 253 -10.41 17.89 17.13
CA ASN A 253 -9.86 18.25 18.44
C ASN A 253 -9.96 17.02 19.40
N GLN A 254 -9.83 17.23 20.70
CA GLN A 254 -9.92 16.18 21.73
C GLN A 254 -11.14 16.39 22.65
N LEU A 255 -12.21 17.01 22.15
CA LEU A 255 -13.38 17.35 22.94
C LEU A 255 -14.14 16.09 23.36
N LYS A 256 -14.37 15.93 24.67
CA LYS A 256 -15.21 14.85 25.22
C LYS A 256 -16.69 15.22 25.35
N GLY A 257 -16.99 16.51 25.33
CA GLY A 257 -18.34 17.04 25.44
C GLY A 257 -18.41 18.47 24.93
N VAL A 258 -19.63 18.95 24.72
CA VAL A 258 -19.96 20.35 24.41
C VAL A 258 -20.66 20.95 25.64
N PRO A 259 -20.28 22.15 26.10
CA PRO A 259 -20.89 22.74 27.29
C PRO A 259 -22.37 23.01 27.09
N ASN A 260 -23.18 22.76 28.13
CA ASN A 260 -24.64 22.99 28.09
C ASN A 260 -24.98 24.46 27.76
N SER A 261 -24.10 25.38 28.13
CA SER A 261 -24.23 26.82 27.90
C SER A 261 -24.17 27.19 26.41
N ILE A 262 -23.74 26.29 25.50
CA ILE A 262 -23.69 26.56 24.05
C ILE A 262 -25.02 27.07 23.48
N VAL A 263 -26.14 26.74 24.13
CA VAL A 263 -27.46 27.31 23.83
C VAL A 263 -27.49 28.83 23.75
N GLU A 264 -26.65 29.53 24.50
CA GLU A 264 -26.64 31.00 24.53
C GLU A 264 -26.20 31.62 23.18
N LEU A 265 -25.58 30.85 22.30
CA LEU A 265 -25.21 31.26 20.94
C LEU A 265 -26.42 31.21 19.98
N GLN A 266 -27.45 32.01 20.27
CA GLN A 266 -28.75 31.98 19.56
C GLN A 266 -28.66 32.29 18.05
N ASN A 267 -27.61 32.98 17.61
CA ASN A 267 -27.37 33.32 16.20
C ASN A 267 -26.63 32.23 15.41
N LEU A 268 -26.25 31.11 16.05
CA LEU A 268 -25.46 30.07 15.42
C LEU A 268 -26.26 29.37 14.30
N GLU A 269 -25.70 29.41 13.09
CA GLU A 269 -26.26 28.80 11.88
C GLU A 269 -25.54 27.52 11.47
N ALA A 270 -24.23 27.42 11.75
CA ALA A 270 -23.43 26.26 11.43
C ALA A 270 -22.50 25.88 12.58
N LEU A 271 -22.56 24.60 12.98
CA LEU A 271 -21.73 24.02 14.03
C LEU A 271 -21.01 22.78 13.49
N TYR A 272 -19.68 22.85 13.46
CA TYR A 272 -18.80 21.74 13.06
C TYR A 272 -18.01 21.27 14.28
N ILE A 273 -18.34 20.07 14.75
CA ILE A 273 -17.76 19.39 15.93
C ILE A 273 -17.28 17.98 15.57
N ASP A 274 -17.02 17.73 14.28
CA ASP A 274 -16.56 16.45 13.76
C ASP A 274 -15.16 16.07 14.27
N SER A 275 -14.76 14.80 14.17
CA SER A 275 -13.43 14.31 14.54
C SER A 275 -13.04 14.69 15.99
N ASN A 276 -13.87 14.31 16.95
CA ASN A 276 -13.67 14.55 18.39
C ASN A 276 -13.95 13.25 19.18
N GLN A 277 -14.10 13.34 20.51
CA GLN A 277 -14.37 12.21 21.40
C GLN A 277 -15.76 12.33 22.06
N LEU A 278 -16.73 12.95 21.39
CA LEU A 278 -18.06 13.20 21.93
C LEU A 278 -18.84 11.89 22.08
N LYS A 279 -19.34 11.61 23.28
CA LYS A 279 -20.21 10.46 23.54
C LYS A 279 -21.70 10.76 23.42
N TYR A 280 -22.07 12.02 23.65
CA TYR A 280 -23.44 12.52 23.56
C TYR A 280 -23.42 13.99 23.12
N LEU A 281 -24.54 14.45 22.56
CA LEU A 281 -24.81 15.87 22.39
C LEU A 281 -25.66 16.36 23.56
N PRO A 282 -25.39 17.54 24.14
CA PRO A 282 -26.20 18.06 25.22
C PRO A 282 -27.63 18.35 24.74
N GLU A 283 -28.64 18.06 25.55
CA GLU A 283 -30.04 18.31 25.17
C GLU A 283 -30.30 19.80 24.84
N SER A 284 -29.53 20.69 25.44
CA SER A 284 -29.57 22.14 25.19
C SER A 284 -29.20 22.53 23.75
N ILE A 285 -28.49 21.69 22.99
CA ILE A 285 -28.15 21.95 21.58
C ILE A 285 -29.41 22.17 20.73
N THR A 286 -30.53 21.56 21.14
CA THR A 286 -31.83 21.62 20.47
C THR A 286 -32.52 22.99 20.58
N LYS A 287 -31.99 23.87 21.43
CA LYS A 287 -32.46 25.25 21.60
C LYS A 287 -31.79 26.23 20.61
N LEU A 288 -30.83 25.78 19.80
CA LEU A 288 -30.20 26.59 18.74
C LEU A 288 -31.10 26.67 17.49
N GLN A 289 -32.18 27.45 17.57
CA GLN A 289 -33.25 27.45 16.57
C GLN A 289 -32.82 27.94 15.17
N ASN A 290 -31.73 28.69 15.05
CA ASN A 290 -31.19 29.17 13.78
C ASN A 290 -30.24 28.17 13.09
N LEU A 291 -29.94 27.04 13.74
CA LEU A 291 -28.98 26.07 13.21
C LEU A 291 -29.49 25.42 11.92
N LYS A 292 -28.71 25.59 10.85
CA LYS A 292 -28.95 25.05 9.50
C LYS A 292 -28.04 23.86 9.21
N ILE A 293 -26.83 23.85 9.78
CA ILE A 293 -25.80 22.84 9.51
C ILE A 293 -25.26 22.32 10.84
N LEU A 294 -25.30 20.99 11.01
CA LEU A 294 -24.70 20.31 12.16
C LEU A 294 -23.83 19.14 11.69
N TYR A 295 -22.53 19.26 11.91
CA TYR A 295 -21.53 18.23 11.60
C TYR A 295 -20.94 17.66 12.87
N THR A 296 -21.12 16.36 13.08
CA THR A 296 -20.61 15.61 14.24
C THR A 296 -19.97 14.29 13.82
N ASP A 297 -19.52 14.20 12.56
CA ASP A 297 -18.88 13.01 12.03
C ASP A 297 -17.66 12.60 12.87
N TYR A 298 -17.22 11.34 12.83
CA TYR A 298 -16.00 10.87 13.51
C TYR A 298 -16.00 11.18 15.02
N ASN A 299 -17.04 10.74 15.72
CA ASN A 299 -17.18 10.86 17.17
C ASN A 299 -17.57 9.50 17.78
N GLN A 300 -18.01 9.50 19.05
CA GLN A 300 -18.45 8.31 19.79
C GLN A 300 -19.94 8.41 20.16
N LEU A 301 -20.74 9.14 19.37
CA LEU A 301 -22.17 9.32 19.63
C LEU A 301 -22.91 8.01 19.38
N HIS A 302 -23.76 7.60 20.32
CA HIS A 302 -24.61 6.40 20.17
C HIS A 302 -26.09 6.75 20.00
N GLU A 303 -26.49 7.99 20.33
CA GLU A 303 -27.84 8.51 20.19
C GLU A 303 -27.85 10.02 19.89
N LEU A 304 -28.97 10.50 19.35
CA LEU A 304 -29.29 11.92 19.27
C LEU A 304 -30.31 12.25 20.36
N PRO A 305 -30.27 13.44 20.97
CA PRO A 305 -31.30 13.84 21.93
C PRO A 305 -32.67 13.79 21.25
N GLU A 306 -33.70 13.22 21.89
CA GLU A 306 -35.04 13.10 21.29
C GLU A 306 -35.58 14.45 20.78
N SER A 307 -35.22 15.51 21.48
CA SER A 307 -35.56 16.90 21.18
C SER A 307 -34.83 17.48 19.96
N ILE A 308 -33.94 16.74 19.29
CA ILE A 308 -33.25 17.16 18.05
C ILE A 308 -34.25 17.61 16.98
N ALA A 309 -35.45 17.02 16.98
CA ALA A 309 -36.60 17.41 16.19
C ALA A 309 -36.99 18.89 16.30
N LYS A 310 -36.57 19.61 17.34
CA LYS A 310 -36.86 21.05 17.53
C LYS A 310 -36.03 21.95 16.61
N LEU A 311 -34.97 21.44 15.97
CA LEU A 311 -34.12 22.20 15.04
C LEU A 311 -34.79 22.33 13.66
N GLN A 312 -35.90 23.07 13.58
CA GLN A 312 -36.74 23.14 12.38
C GLN A 312 -36.05 23.76 11.16
N ASN A 313 -34.99 24.55 11.36
CA ASN A 313 -34.22 25.16 10.28
C ASN A 313 -33.06 24.29 9.75
N LEU A 314 -32.85 23.11 10.34
CA LEU A 314 -31.74 22.22 9.96
C LEU A 314 -31.92 21.71 8.53
N LYS A 315 -30.90 21.92 7.70
CA LYS A 315 -30.81 21.51 6.30
C LYS A 315 -29.83 20.37 6.10
N GLU A 316 -28.77 20.31 6.91
CA GLU A 316 -27.71 19.31 6.79
C GLU A 316 -27.39 18.74 8.17
N LEU A 317 -27.44 17.42 8.27
CA LEU A 317 -27.10 16.67 9.47
C LEU A 317 -26.13 15.56 9.11
N HIS A 318 -24.95 15.61 9.72
CA HIS A 318 -23.83 14.73 9.46
C HIS A 318 -23.40 14.07 10.78
N ILE A 319 -23.64 12.76 10.89
CA ILE A 319 -23.34 11.91 12.05
C ILE A 319 -22.60 10.62 11.61
N GLU A 320 -21.82 10.70 10.52
CA GLU A 320 -21.00 9.60 10.00
C GLU A 320 -19.96 9.14 11.03
N SER A 321 -19.57 7.86 10.99
CA SER A 321 -18.46 7.34 11.80
C SER A 321 -18.68 7.59 13.30
N ASN A 322 -19.80 7.10 13.79
CA ASN A 322 -20.22 7.16 15.19
C ASN A 322 -20.63 5.73 15.64
N GLN A 323 -21.39 5.61 16.73
CA GLN A 323 -21.79 4.35 17.37
C GLN A 323 -23.31 4.15 17.37
N PHE A 324 -24.03 4.73 16.41
CA PHE A 324 -25.49 4.64 16.34
C PHE A 324 -25.95 3.21 15.99
N ASN A 325 -26.78 2.63 16.84
CA ASN A 325 -27.45 1.34 16.60
C ASN A 325 -28.82 1.50 15.91
N GLU A 326 -29.47 2.63 16.16
CA GLU A 326 -30.76 3.00 15.59
C GLU A 326 -30.84 4.51 15.34
N LEU A 327 -31.78 4.91 14.50
CA LEU A 327 -32.07 6.31 14.21
C LEU A 327 -33.42 6.68 14.85
N PRO A 328 -33.51 7.74 15.67
CA PRO A 328 -34.74 8.04 16.38
C PRO A 328 -35.85 8.47 15.40
N GLU A 329 -37.09 8.04 15.64
CA GLU A 329 -38.23 8.43 14.81
C GLU A 329 -38.45 9.95 14.77
N SER A 330 -37.98 10.66 15.80
CA SER A 330 -38.07 12.11 15.89
C SER A 330 -37.32 12.83 14.77
N ILE A 331 -36.31 12.19 14.14
CA ILE A 331 -35.57 12.76 13.00
C ILE A 331 -36.49 13.15 11.85
N ALA A 332 -37.59 12.41 11.67
CA ALA A 332 -38.61 12.64 10.67
C ALA A 332 -39.34 13.98 10.79
N LYS A 333 -39.17 14.70 11.92
CA LYS A 333 -39.73 16.03 12.16
C LYS A 333 -38.86 17.16 11.59
N LEU A 334 -37.64 16.87 11.11
CA LEU A 334 -36.73 17.84 10.48
C LEU A 334 -37.11 18.09 9.02
N LYS A 335 -38.26 18.75 8.79
CA LYS A 335 -38.88 18.87 7.46
C LYS A 335 -38.02 19.62 6.42
N ASN A 336 -37.08 20.46 6.86
CA ASN A 336 -36.20 21.23 5.99
C ASN A 336 -34.88 20.51 5.63
N LEU A 337 -34.68 19.29 6.14
CA LEU A 337 -33.46 18.52 5.91
C LEU A 337 -33.34 18.15 4.42
N LYS A 338 -32.19 18.50 3.83
CA LYS A 338 -31.80 18.23 2.44
C LYS A 338 -30.72 17.17 2.35
N THR A 339 -29.81 17.14 3.32
CA THR A 339 -28.71 16.17 3.38
C THR A 339 -28.70 15.48 4.74
N LEU A 340 -28.66 14.15 4.72
CA LEU A 340 -28.49 13.33 5.91
C LEU A 340 -27.37 12.33 5.64
N ASN A 341 -26.27 12.44 6.40
CA ASN A 341 -25.20 11.45 6.40
C ASN A 341 -25.16 10.71 7.74
N ILE A 342 -25.40 9.41 7.66
CA ILE A 342 -25.43 8.45 8.78
C ILE A 342 -24.55 7.23 8.48
N SER A 343 -23.59 7.38 7.57
CA SER A 343 -22.70 6.30 7.14
C SER A 343 -21.77 5.85 8.28
N SER A 344 -21.16 4.67 8.16
CA SER A 344 -20.15 4.17 9.10
C SER A 344 -20.66 4.10 10.55
N ASN A 345 -21.85 3.54 10.73
CA ASN A 345 -22.49 3.33 12.04
C ASN A 345 -22.86 1.84 12.21
N GLN A 346 -23.69 1.51 13.20
CA GLN A 346 -24.10 0.14 13.51
C GLN A 346 -25.62 -0.08 13.24
N LEU A 347 -26.20 0.71 12.33
CA LEU A 347 -27.65 0.69 12.06
C LEU A 347 -28.06 -0.65 11.43
N LYS A 348 -29.03 -1.32 12.06
CA LYS A 348 -29.62 -2.57 11.54
C LYS A 348 -30.81 -2.35 10.61
N GLU A 349 -31.50 -1.23 10.79
CA GLU A 349 -32.64 -0.81 9.99
C GLU A 349 -32.77 0.72 9.93
N LEU A 350 -33.56 1.19 8.96
CA LEU A 350 -34.00 2.58 8.88
C LEU A 350 -35.47 2.67 9.28
N PRO A 351 -35.86 3.66 10.10
CA PRO A 351 -37.24 3.81 10.51
C PRO A 351 -38.12 4.22 9.32
N ASP A 352 -39.35 3.71 9.24
CA ASP A 352 -40.31 4.07 8.19
C ASP A 352 -40.64 5.58 8.17
N SER A 353 -40.44 6.23 9.32
CA SER A 353 -40.62 7.67 9.48
C SER A 353 -39.64 8.49 8.64
N ILE A 354 -38.52 7.93 8.17
CA ILE A 354 -37.55 8.60 7.27
C ILE A 354 -38.24 9.19 6.03
N ALA A 355 -39.29 8.52 5.57
CA ALA A 355 -40.12 8.92 4.44
C ALA A 355 -40.80 10.30 4.62
N LYS A 356 -40.87 10.85 5.84
CA LYS A 356 -41.44 12.18 6.10
C LYS A 356 -40.49 13.32 5.75
N LEU A 357 -39.20 13.04 5.49
CA LEU A 357 -38.20 14.03 5.08
C LEU A 357 -38.35 14.40 3.59
N GLN A 358 -39.47 15.02 3.23
CA GLN A 358 -39.86 15.26 1.82
C GLN A 358 -38.89 16.17 1.04
N ASN A 359 -38.08 16.96 1.72
CA ASN A 359 -37.08 17.83 1.10
C ASN A 359 -35.69 17.18 0.94
N LEU A 360 -35.52 15.92 1.38
CA LEU A 360 -34.24 15.22 1.33
C LEU A 360 -33.81 15.00 -0.12
N GLN A 361 -32.58 15.40 -0.42
CA GLN A 361 -31.94 15.32 -1.73
C GLN A 361 -30.76 14.33 -1.72
N ALA A 362 -30.06 14.20 -0.60
CA ALA A 362 -28.94 13.29 -0.44
C ALA A 362 -29.06 12.50 0.87
N LEU A 363 -28.93 11.17 0.76
CA LEU A 363 -28.98 10.25 1.87
C LEU A 363 -27.81 9.28 1.78
N TYR A 364 -26.91 9.36 2.76
CA TYR A 364 -25.72 8.54 2.87
C TYR A 364 -25.83 7.62 4.09
N ILE A 365 -25.76 6.31 3.85
CA ILE A 365 -25.96 5.25 4.85
C ILE A 365 -24.97 4.11 4.59
N ASP A 366 -23.82 4.43 4.00
CA ASP A 366 -22.79 3.46 3.69
C ASP A 366 -22.27 2.80 4.97
N SER A 367 -21.67 1.61 4.88
CA SER A 367 -20.96 0.96 6.00
C SER A 367 -21.79 0.84 7.28
N ASN A 368 -22.98 0.22 7.16
CA ASN A 368 -23.88 -0.09 8.28
C ASN A 368 -24.24 -1.59 8.24
N LEU A 369 -25.21 -2.02 9.04
CA LEU A 369 -25.65 -3.41 9.15
C LEU A 369 -27.05 -3.64 8.54
N LEU A 370 -27.47 -2.81 7.58
CA LEU A 370 -28.80 -2.86 6.99
C LEU A 370 -29.01 -4.15 6.19
N LYS A 371 -30.07 -4.88 6.50
CA LYS A 371 -30.48 -6.08 5.74
C LYS A 371 -31.48 -5.78 4.62
N LYS A 372 -32.23 -4.68 4.75
CA LYS A 372 -33.24 -4.20 3.80
C LYS A 372 -33.36 -2.68 3.88
N LEU A 373 -33.83 -2.07 2.80
CA LEU A 373 -34.34 -0.69 2.83
C LEU A 373 -35.86 -0.72 3.05
N PRO A 374 -36.41 0.22 3.83
CA PRO A 374 -37.86 0.28 4.05
C PRO A 374 -38.56 0.69 2.74
N GLU A 375 -39.73 0.10 2.44
CA GLU A 375 -40.50 0.47 1.23
C GLU A 375 -40.89 1.95 1.21
N SER A 376 -41.03 2.54 2.40
CA SER A 376 -41.36 3.94 2.61
C SER A 376 -40.30 4.91 2.07
N ILE A 377 -39.04 4.48 1.86
CA ILE A 377 -37.96 5.29 1.27
C ILE A 377 -38.36 5.88 -0.09
N THR A 378 -39.27 5.22 -0.79
CA THR A 378 -39.78 5.59 -2.12
C THR A 378 -40.66 6.83 -2.13
N LYS A 379 -41.07 7.31 -0.94
CA LYS A 379 -41.79 8.58 -0.78
C LYS A 379 -40.86 9.80 -0.83
N LEU A 380 -39.54 9.62 -0.82
CA LEU A 380 -38.54 10.69 -0.92
C LEU A 380 -38.36 11.15 -2.37
N LYS A 381 -39.38 11.78 -2.96
CA LYS A 381 -39.43 12.11 -4.40
C LYS A 381 -38.33 13.08 -4.87
N ASN A 382 -37.75 13.85 -3.96
CA ASN A 382 -36.67 14.81 -4.24
C ASN A 382 -35.26 14.20 -4.13
N LEU A 383 -35.15 12.93 -3.76
CA LEU A 383 -33.86 12.26 -3.55
C LEU A 383 -33.11 12.12 -4.89
N LYS A 384 -31.91 12.69 -4.92
CA LYS A 384 -30.98 12.66 -6.06
C LYS A 384 -29.81 11.70 -5.83
N ILE A 385 -29.37 11.56 -4.57
CA ILE A 385 -28.24 10.72 -4.19
C ILE A 385 -28.70 9.75 -3.11
N LEU A 386 -28.52 8.45 -3.37
CA LEU A 386 -28.74 7.38 -2.41
C LEU A 386 -27.50 6.49 -2.35
N HIS A 387 -26.88 6.46 -1.17
CA HIS A 387 -25.68 5.70 -0.89
C HIS A 387 -25.97 4.72 0.24
N THR A 388 -25.83 3.43 -0.04
CA THR A 388 -26.10 2.32 0.89
C THR A 388 -25.07 1.20 0.71
N ALA A 389 -23.84 1.56 0.33
CA ALA A 389 -22.75 0.62 0.14
C ALA A 389 -22.33 -0.05 1.45
N SER A 390 -21.59 -1.15 1.37
CA SER A 390 -21.01 -1.84 2.53
C SER A 390 -22.03 -2.18 3.62
N ASN A 391 -23.20 -2.68 3.21
CA ASN A 391 -24.27 -3.15 4.07
C ASN A 391 -24.53 -4.65 3.86
N GLN A 392 -25.65 -5.17 4.37
CA GLN A 392 -26.06 -6.57 4.23
C GLN A 392 -27.31 -6.73 3.35
N LEU A 393 -27.53 -5.80 2.40
CA LEU A 393 -28.71 -5.80 1.55
C LEU A 393 -28.71 -7.03 0.63
N LYS A 394 -29.79 -7.81 0.66
CA LYS A 394 -30.00 -8.96 -0.24
C LYS A 394 -30.83 -8.61 -1.48
N GLU A 395 -31.66 -7.58 -1.36
CA GLU A 395 -32.52 -7.06 -2.41
C GLU A 395 -32.77 -5.56 -2.19
N LEU A 396 -33.24 -4.88 -3.24
CA LEU A 396 -33.83 -3.56 -3.15
C LEU A 396 -35.35 -3.68 -3.29
N PRO A 397 -36.14 -2.83 -2.62
CA PRO A 397 -37.58 -2.82 -2.83
C PRO A 397 -37.91 -2.45 -4.27
N ASP A 398 -38.81 -3.17 -4.94
CA ASP A 398 -39.21 -2.89 -6.33
C ASP A 398 -39.73 -1.46 -6.54
N SER A 399 -40.28 -0.90 -5.48
CA SER A 399 -40.77 0.46 -5.41
C SER A 399 -39.65 1.51 -5.52
N ILE A 400 -38.36 1.14 -5.43
CA ILE A 400 -37.20 2.03 -5.65
C ILE A 400 -37.31 2.76 -6.99
N ALA A 401 -37.94 2.13 -7.99
CA ALA A 401 -38.29 2.72 -9.28
C ALA A 401 -39.10 4.02 -9.20
N LYS A 402 -39.73 4.34 -8.06
CA LYS A 402 -40.50 5.58 -7.87
C LYS A 402 -39.62 6.81 -7.60
N LEU A 403 -38.34 6.62 -7.29
CA LEU A 403 -37.38 7.71 -7.04
C LEU A 403 -36.91 8.36 -8.36
N GLN A 404 -37.83 8.99 -9.10
CA GLN A 404 -37.57 9.50 -10.45
C GLN A 404 -36.55 10.64 -10.51
N SER A 405 -36.24 11.29 -9.39
CA SER A 405 -35.18 12.32 -9.29
C SER A 405 -33.78 11.75 -9.07
N LEU A 406 -33.64 10.43 -8.87
CA LEU A 406 -32.36 9.82 -8.50
C LEU A 406 -31.36 9.89 -9.66
N GLN A 407 -30.18 10.42 -9.35
CA GLN A 407 -29.05 10.61 -10.27
C GLN A 407 -27.88 9.70 -9.92
N THR A 408 -27.67 9.44 -8.63
CA THR A 408 -26.60 8.56 -8.13
C THR A 408 -27.18 7.50 -7.22
N LEU A 409 -26.87 6.25 -7.53
CA LEU A 409 -27.17 5.09 -6.68
C LEU A 409 -25.88 4.30 -6.44
N ASP A 410 -25.44 4.26 -5.19
CA ASP A 410 -24.34 3.40 -4.75
C ASP A 410 -24.85 2.32 -3.78
N ILE A 411 -24.69 1.06 -4.21
CA ILE A 411 -25.11 -0.16 -3.52
C ILE A 411 -23.97 -1.19 -3.51
N HIS A 412 -22.71 -0.75 -3.68
CA HIS A 412 -21.58 -1.69 -3.73
C HIS A 412 -21.34 -2.40 -2.39
N SER A 413 -20.62 -3.52 -2.41
CA SER A 413 -20.27 -4.29 -1.21
C SER A 413 -21.49 -4.69 -0.37
N ASN A 414 -22.52 -5.22 -1.04
CA ASN A 414 -23.72 -5.79 -0.41
C ASN A 414 -23.83 -7.28 -0.75
N GLN A 415 -24.99 -7.89 -0.50
CA GLN A 415 -25.24 -9.33 -0.71
C GLN A 415 -26.29 -9.57 -1.81
N LEU A 416 -26.35 -8.69 -2.82
CA LEU A 416 -27.32 -8.79 -3.92
C LEU A 416 -27.03 -10.00 -4.80
N LYS A 417 -27.87 -11.04 -4.71
CA LYS A 417 -27.74 -12.25 -5.56
C LYS A 417 -28.18 -12.03 -7.00
N LEU A 418 -29.13 -11.13 -7.21
CA LEU A 418 -29.71 -10.78 -8.50
C LEU A 418 -29.66 -9.26 -8.67
N PHE A 419 -29.56 -8.82 -9.92
CA PHE A 419 -29.68 -7.41 -10.22
C PHE A 419 -31.14 -6.95 -10.01
N PRO A 420 -31.39 -5.82 -9.33
CA PRO A 420 -32.75 -5.29 -9.15
C PRO A 420 -33.28 -4.65 -10.45
N GLU A 421 -34.11 -5.37 -11.22
CA GLU A 421 -34.63 -4.88 -12.50
C GLU A 421 -35.38 -3.54 -12.40
N SER A 422 -35.96 -3.24 -11.23
CA SER A 422 -36.62 -1.98 -10.92
C SER A 422 -35.73 -0.75 -11.13
N ILE A 423 -34.41 -0.88 -10.98
CA ILE A 423 -33.43 0.20 -11.25
C ILE A 423 -33.55 0.71 -12.69
N SER A 424 -33.90 -0.15 -13.65
CA SER A 424 -34.04 0.24 -15.08
C SER A 424 -35.09 1.32 -15.35
N LYS A 425 -35.97 1.60 -14.38
CA LYS A 425 -37.01 2.65 -14.46
C LYS A 425 -36.53 4.02 -13.99
N LEU A 426 -35.29 4.14 -13.48
CA LEU A 426 -34.71 5.38 -12.98
C LEU A 426 -34.07 6.20 -14.13
N GLN A 427 -34.89 6.88 -14.92
CA GLN A 427 -34.46 7.51 -16.18
C GLN A 427 -33.44 8.65 -16.01
N ASN A 428 -33.35 9.25 -14.83
CA ASN A 428 -32.38 10.31 -14.52
C ASN A 428 -31.05 9.80 -13.94
N LEU A 429 -30.89 8.48 -13.79
CA LEU A 429 -29.69 7.90 -13.21
C LEU A 429 -28.48 8.12 -14.12
N GLN A 430 -27.43 8.73 -13.56
CA GLN A 430 -26.16 9.05 -14.21
C GLN A 430 -25.03 8.16 -13.69
N THR A 431 -25.06 7.80 -12.41
CA THR A 431 -24.04 6.97 -11.77
C THR A 431 -24.69 5.79 -11.07
N LEU A 432 -24.23 4.59 -11.41
CA LEU A 432 -24.62 3.34 -10.76
C LEU A 432 -23.39 2.56 -10.32
N ASN A 433 -23.29 2.29 -9.02
CA ASN A 433 -22.26 1.44 -8.46
C ASN A 433 -22.89 0.23 -7.77
N ILE A 434 -22.61 -0.96 -8.29
CA ILE A 434 -23.10 -2.26 -7.77
C ILE A 434 -21.95 -3.28 -7.67
N ALA A 435 -20.73 -2.77 -7.51
CA ALA A 435 -19.54 -3.58 -7.31
C ALA A 435 -19.65 -4.49 -6.07
N LEU A 436 -18.84 -5.54 -5.97
CA LEU A 436 -18.71 -6.37 -4.77
C LEU A 436 -20.04 -6.97 -4.26
N ASN A 437 -20.91 -7.47 -5.16
CA ASN A 437 -22.18 -8.11 -4.78
C ASN A 437 -22.26 -9.61 -5.13
N GLY A 438 -21.28 -10.13 -5.86
CA GLY A 438 -21.27 -11.53 -6.32
C GLY A 438 -22.25 -11.81 -7.47
N LEU A 439 -22.63 -10.79 -8.25
CA LEU A 439 -23.56 -10.91 -9.37
C LEU A 439 -22.98 -11.79 -10.48
N LYS A 440 -23.80 -12.71 -10.99
CA LYS A 440 -23.43 -13.60 -12.12
C LYS A 440 -24.04 -13.15 -13.45
N HIS A 441 -25.18 -12.48 -13.39
CA HIS A 441 -25.97 -12.05 -14.54
C HIS A 441 -26.35 -10.58 -14.41
N PHE A 442 -26.45 -9.91 -15.54
CA PHE A 442 -26.82 -8.50 -15.65
C PHE A 442 -28.07 -8.42 -16.54
N PRO A 443 -29.09 -7.60 -16.22
CA PRO A 443 -30.35 -7.68 -16.92
C PRO A 443 -30.29 -6.97 -18.28
N GLU A 444 -31.16 -7.36 -19.20
CA GLU A 444 -31.33 -6.63 -20.46
C GLU A 444 -31.94 -5.25 -20.27
N SER A 445 -32.77 -5.10 -19.22
CA SER A 445 -33.50 -3.88 -18.92
C SER A 445 -32.61 -2.69 -18.56
N ILE A 446 -31.35 -2.91 -18.16
CA ILE A 446 -30.38 -1.82 -17.90
C ILE A 446 -30.24 -0.88 -19.11
N SER A 447 -30.43 -1.39 -20.32
CA SER A 447 -30.38 -0.61 -21.56
C SER A 447 -31.38 0.56 -21.61
N LYS A 448 -32.36 0.61 -20.71
CA LYS A 448 -33.30 1.73 -20.56
C LYS A 448 -32.69 2.96 -19.86
N LEU A 449 -31.52 2.85 -19.23
CA LEU A 449 -30.86 3.94 -18.51
C LEU A 449 -30.05 4.86 -19.43
N GLN A 450 -30.72 5.56 -20.35
CA GLN A 450 -30.08 6.34 -21.42
C GLN A 450 -29.25 7.55 -20.94
N ASN A 451 -29.37 7.92 -19.66
CA ASN A 451 -28.58 8.98 -19.03
C ASN A 451 -27.35 8.48 -18.26
N LEU A 452 -27.12 7.16 -18.19
CA LEU A 452 -26.01 6.60 -17.44
C LEU A 452 -24.66 6.97 -18.05
N GLN A 453 -23.79 7.54 -17.22
CA GLN A 453 -22.45 8.01 -17.56
C GLN A 453 -21.36 7.16 -16.90
N THR A 454 -21.62 6.66 -15.69
CA THR A 454 -20.67 5.87 -14.91
C THR A 454 -21.35 4.58 -14.44
N LEU A 455 -20.75 3.45 -14.79
CA LEU A 455 -21.19 2.13 -14.34
C LEU A 455 -20.01 1.38 -13.71
N ASN A 456 -20.18 1.05 -12.44
CA ASN A 456 -19.21 0.23 -11.71
C ASN A 456 -19.83 -1.12 -11.32
N ILE A 457 -19.25 -2.18 -11.87
CA ILE A 457 -19.59 -3.59 -11.62
C ILE A 457 -18.35 -4.41 -11.24
N TYR A 458 -17.32 -3.73 -10.70
CA TYR A 458 -16.09 -4.29 -10.14
C TYR A 458 -16.35 -5.45 -9.18
N SER A 459 -15.49 -6.46 -9.21
CA SER A 459 -15.47 -7.58 -8.26
C SER A 459 -16.82 -8.29 -8.12
N ASN A 460 -17.35 -8.76 -9.24
CA ASN A 460 -18.52 -9.63 -9.31
C ASN A 460 -18.11 -10.99 -9.91
N GLN A 461 -19.06 -11.76 -10.44
CA GLN A 461 -18.82 -13.11 -10.99
C GLN A 461 -19.23 -13.20 -12.46
N PHE A 462 -19.10 -12.11 -13.23
CA PHE A 462 -19.46 -12.10 -14.66
C PHE A 462 -18.48 -12.93 -15.48
N LYS A 463 -18.98 -13.99 -16.13
CA LYS A 463 -18.21 -14.83 -17.06
C LYS A 463 -18.18 -14.30 -18.49
N HIS A 464 -19.22 -13.55 -18.85
CA HIS A 464 -19.41 -12.94 -20.15
C HIS A 464 -19.73 -11.46 -19.99
N PHE A 465 -19.34 -10.67 -20.98
CA PHE A 465 -19.70 -9.27 -21.01
C PHE A 465 -21.21 -9.10 -21.24
N PRO A 466 -21.90 -8.27 -20.46
CA PRO A 466 -23.33 -8.04 -20.67
C PRO A 466 -23.58 -7.05 -21.81
N GLU A 467 -23.94 -7.60 -22.98
CA GLU A 467 -24.23 -6.86 -24.23
C GLU A 467 -25.25 -5.72 -24.07
N SER A 468 -26.13 -5.78 -23.08
CA SER A 468 -27.11 -4.73 -22.79
C SER A 468 -26.45 -3.38 -22.42
N ILE A 469 -25.22 -3.38 -21.89
CA ILE A 469 -24.44 -2.16 -21.58
C ILE A 469 -24.17 -1.35 -22.85
N THR A 470 -24.03 -1.99 -24.01
CA THR A 470 -23.65 -1.33 -25.28
C THR A 470 -24.69 -0.34 -25.80
N LYS A 471 -25.92 -0.41 -25.27
CA LYS A 471 -27.01 0.53 -25.59
C LYS A 471 -26.93 1.84 -24.77
N LEU A 472 -25.98 1.96 -23.84
CA LEU A 472 -25.79 3.13 -22.97
C LEU A 472 -24.87 4.16 -23.63
N ARG A 473 -25.38 4.88 -24.63
CA ARG A 473 -24.56 5.78 -25.50
C ARG A 473 -23.92 6.99 -24.80
N LYS A 474 -24.30 7.27 -23.55
CA LYS A 474 -23.71 8.34 -22.72
C LYS A 474 -22.65 7.84 -21.73
N LEU A 475 -22.33 6.54 -21.74
CA LEU A 475 -21.37 5.94 -20.81
C LEU A 475 -19.95 6.45 -21.11
N HIS A 476 -19.32 7.06 -20.10
CA HIS A 476 -17.94 7.55 -20.15
C HIS A 476 -16.97 6.63 -19.41
N THR A 477 -17.44 6.02 -18.32
CA THR A 477 -16.62 5.18 -17.45
C THR A 477 -17.32 3.85 -17.18
N LEU A 478 -16.61 2.76 -17.49
CA LEU A 478 -17.03 1.40 -17.19
C LEU A 478 -15.93 0.67 -16.42
N ASP A 479 -16.28 0.20 -15.23
CA ASP A 479 -15.44 -0.70 -14.45
C ASP A 479 -16.08 -2.08 -14.35
N ILE A 480 -15.43 -3.07 -14.96
CA ILE A 480 -15.78 -4.50 -14.90
C ILE A 480 -14.58 -5.34 -14.45
N SER A 481 -13.66 -4.71 -13.72
CA SER A 481 -12.46 -5.38 -13.20
C SER A 481 -12.84 -6.47 -12.18
N TYR A 482 -11.95 -7.43 -11.97
CA TYR A 482 -12.08 -8.53 -11.01
C TYR A 482 -13.33 -9.38 -11.23
N ASN A 483 -13.58 -9.72 -12.49
CA ASN A 483 -14.63 -10.65 -12.90
C ASN A 483 -13.99 -11.90 -13.53
N GLN A 484 -14.76 -12.69 -14.27
CA GLN A 484 -14.32 -13.94 -14.88
C GLN A 484 -14.39 -13.88 -16.41
N LEU A 485 -14.22 -12.68 -16.99
CA LEU A 485 -14.29 -12.49 -18.43
C LEU A 485 -13.11 -13.17 -19.12
N LYS A 486 -13.40 -14.06 -20.07
CA LYS A 486 -12.37 -14.76 -20.87
C LYS A 486 -12.00 -14.03 -22.16
N HIS A 487 -12.92 -13.24 -22.69
CA HIS A 487 -12.79 -12.56 -23.97
C HIS A 487 -13.12 -11.08 -23.83
N PHE A 488 -12.40 -10.26 -24.60
CA PHE A 488 -12.76 -8.86 -24.78
C PHE A 488 -14.02 -8.75 -25.65
N PRO A 489 -15.00 -7.92 -25.28
CA PRO A 489 -16.26 -7.78 -26.00
C PRO A 489 -16.15 -6.76 -27.15
N GLU A 490 -16.25 -7.22 -28.40
CA GLU A 490 -16.24 -6.34 -29.60
C GLU A 490 -17.32 -5.28 -29.58
N SER A 491 -18.44 -5.59 -28.95
CA SER A 491 -19.60 -4.72 -28.83
C SER A 491 -19.35 -3.43 -28.03
N ILE A 492 -18.23 -3.32 -27.31
CA ILE A 492 -17.79 -2.07 -26.66
C ILE A 492 -17.55 -0.94 -27.67
N THR A 493 -17.23 -1.25 -28.93
CA THR A 493 -17.07 -0.25 -30.01
C THR A 493 -18.30 0.63 -30.20
N LYS A 494 -19.50 0.17 -29.82
CA LYS A 494 -20.76 0.93 -29.87
C LYS A 494 -20.85 2.05 -28.81
N LEU A 495 -19.96 2.05 -27.83
CA LEU A 495 -19.90 3.05 -26.76
C LEU A 495 -19.02 4.24 -27.16
N GLU A 496 -19.50 5.05 -28.10
CA GLU A 496 -18.76 6.16 -28.72
C GLU A 496 -18.22 7.22 -27.74
N LYS A 497 -18.77 7.29 -26.52
CA LYS A 497 -18.36 8.24 -25.47
C LYS A 497 -17.50 7.62 -24.37
N LEU A 498 -17.18 6.32 -24.47
CA LEU A 498 -16.41 5.60 -23.45
C LEU A 498 -14.96 6.10 -23.45
N ARG A 499 -14.55 6.72 -22.35
CA ARG A 499 -13.20 7.25 -22.14
C ARG A 499 -12.35 6.36 -21.24
N GLN A 500 -12.98 5.70 -20.27
CA GLN A 500 -12.30 4.86 -19.30
C GLN A 500 -12.91 3.47 -19.25
N LEU A 501 -12.08 2.46 -19.52
CA LEU A 501 -12.45 1.05 -19.43
C LEU A 501 -11.48 0.33 -18.50
N LYS A 502 -12.01 -0.20 -17.40
CA LYS A 502 -11.24 -0.97 -16.42
C LYS A 502 -11.61 -2.45 -16.51
N LEU A 503 -10.59 -3.28 -16.74
CA LEU A 503 -10.70 -4.70 -17.02
C LEU A 503 -9.68 -5.54 -16.22
N GLU A 504 -9.01 -4.95 -15.23
CA GLU A 504 -8.03 -5.63 -14.37
C GLU A 504 -8.60 -6.91 -13.75
N GLY A 505 -7.77 -7.89 -13.40
CA GLY A 505 -8.23 -9.05 -12.63
C GLY A 505 -9.25 -9.98 -13.32
N ASN A 506 -9.32 -9.97 -14.65
CA ASN A 506 -10.13 -10.91 -15.44
C ASN A 506 -9.28 -12.07 -15.98
N GLN A 507 -9.83 -12.87 -16.92
CA GLN A 507 -9.15 -14.00 -17.58
C GLN A 507 -8.89 -13.72 -19.06
N LEU A 508 -8.65 -12.45 -19.40
CA LEU A 508 -8.51 -12.01 -20.78
C LEU A 508 -7.17 -12.45 -21.36
N GLN A 509 -7.21 -13.13 -22.50
CA GLN A 509 -6.01 -13.62 -23.19
C GLN A 509 -5.61 -12.72 -24.36
N ILE A 510 -6.57 -12.13 -25.06
CA ILE A 510 -6.31 -11.36 -26.28
C ILE A 510 -6.98 -10.00 -26.16
N VAL A 511 -6.22 -8.91 -26.24
CA VAL A 511 -6.74 -7.56 -26.53
C VAL A 511 -6.87 -7.46 -28.04
N PRO A 512 -8.08 -7.40 -28.62
CA PRO A 512 -8.28 -7.52 -30.06
C PRO A 512 -8.01 -6.22 -30.86
N PRO A 513 -7.81 -6.32 -32.19
CA PRO A 513 -7.48 -5.16 -33.05
C PRO A 513 -8.54 -4.06 -33.12
N TRP A 514 -9.83 -4.39 -32.94
CA TRP A 514 -10.92 -3.41 -32.95
C TRP A 514 -10.79 -2.33 -31.86
N ILE A 515 -9.83 -2.45 -30.93
CA ILE A 515 -9.46 -1.37 -30.01
C ILE A 515 -9.04 -0.08 -30.75
N LEU A 516 -8.61 -0.20 -32.01
CA LEU A 516 -8.39 0.93 -32.92
C LEU A 516 -9.68 1.68 -33.26
N ASP A 517 -10.83 0.99 -33.28
CA ASP A 517 -12.15 1.54 -33.58
C ASP A 517 -12.81 2.21 -32.36
N CYS A 518 -12.10 2.33 -31.24
CA CYS A 518 -12.54 3.00 -30.02
C CYS A 518 -11.75 4.32 -29.80
N PRO A 519 -11.86 5.35 -30.67
CA PRO A 519 -10.99 6.53 -30.62
C PRO A 519 -11.22 7.43 -29.40
N ALA A 520 -12.42 7.40 -28.82
CA ALA A 520 -12.74 8.16 -27.60
C ALA A 520 -12.14 7.55 -26.32
N LEU A 521 -11.66 6.29 -26.39
CA LEU A 521 -11.05 5.64 -25.24
C LEU A 521 -9.71 6.29 -24.94
N GLU A 522 -9.58 6.85 -23.74
CA GLU A 522 -8.40 7.56 -23.24
C GLU A 522 -7.58 6.64 -22.31
N ASN A 523 -8.24 5.77 -21.53
CA ASN A 523 -7.59 4.89 -20.56
C ASN A 523 -8.17 3.46 -20.62
N LEU A 524 -7.26 2.48 -20.72
CA LEU A 524 -7.53 1.05 -20.67
C LEU A 524 -6.69 0.42 -19.56
N GLU A 525 -7.32 0.00 -18.47
CA GLU A 525 -6.64 -0.62 -17.33
C GLU A 525 -6.75 -2.15 -17.41
N LEU A 526 -5.63 -2.81 -17.71
CA LEU A 526 -5.54 -4.29 -17.83
C LEU A 526 -4.73 -4.95 -16.71
N LYS A 527 -3.84 -4.19 -16.08
CA LYS A 527 -2.87 -4.68 -15.12
C LYS A 527 -3.35 -4.38 -13.70
N GLY A 528 -3.55 -5.43 -12.90
CA GLY A 528 -3.87 -5.27 -11.49
C GLY A 528 -2.68 -4.76 -10.68
N TYR A 529 -2.94 -4.25 -9.48
CA TYR A 529 -1.89 -3.81 -8.56
C TYR A 529 -1.69 -4.83 -7.42
N GLY A 530 -0.45 -5.20 -7.13
CA GLY A 530 -0.08 -6.06 -5.98
C GLY A 530 -0.16 -7.56 -6.24
N PHE A 531 -0.45 -8.36 -5.19
CA PHE A 531 -0.52 -9.84 -5.21
C PHE A 531 -1.78 -10.43 -5.88
N GLN A 532 -2.55 -9.62 -6.62
CA GLN A 532 -3.79 -10.07 -7.25
C GLN A 532 -3.53 -10.68 -8.63
N THR A 533 -4.41 -11.58 -9.09
CA THR A 533 -4.25 -12.27 -10.39
C THR A 533 -4.37 -11.28 -11.55
N GLU A 534 -3.29 -11.10 -12.33
CA GLU A 534 -3.30 -10.27 -13.55
C GLU A 534 -4.07 -10.97 -14.68
N ASN A 535 -4.53 -10.20 -15.68
CA ASN A 535 -5.06 -10.79 -16.91
C ASN A 535 -3.98 -11.63 -17.62
N PRO A 536 -4.25 -12.87 -18.04
CA PRO A 536 -3.29 -13.73 -18.73
C PRO A 536 -3.15 -13.34 -20.23
N VAL A 537 -2.91 -12.06 -20.50
CA VAL A 537 -2.81 -11.52 -21.86
C VAL A 537 -1.59 -12.10 -22.57
N CYS A 538 -1.83 -12.77 -23.70
CA CYS A 538 -0.81 -13.28 -24.61
C CYS A 538 -0.73 -12.52 -25.93
N PHE A 539 -1.79 -11.80 -26.35
CA PHE A 539 -1.77 -11.01 -27.58
C PHE A 539 -2.52 -9.66 -27.44
N PRO A 540 -1.94 -8.50 -27.83
CA PRO A 540 -0.54 -8.31 -28.19
C PRO A 540 0.38 -8.79 -27.06
N PRO A 541 1.69 -8.99 -27.29
CA PRO A 541 2.60 -9.45 -26.25
C PRO A 541 2.39 -8.65 -24.96
N LYS A 542 2.42 -9.30 -23.79
CA LYS A 542 2.12 -8.62 -22.51
C LYS A 542 2.98 -7.37 -22.27
N GLU A 543 4.21 -7.36 -22.79
CA GLU A 543 5.15 -6.23 -22.76
C GLU A 543 4.56 -5.02 -23.48
N VAL A 544 3.77 -5.22 -24.54
CA VAL A 544 3.03 -4.16 -25.23
C VAL A 544 1.71 -3.89 -24.49
N ALA A 545 0.96 -4.93 -24.15
CA ALA A 545 -0.36 -4.78 -23.53
C ALA A 545 -0.32 -3.98 -22.21
N PHE A 546 0.72 -4.17 -21.40
CA PHE A 546 0.88 -3.50 -20.11
C PHE A 546 1.63 -2.18 -20.16
N GLN A 547 2.09 -1.76 -21.35
CA GLN A 547 2.59 -0.39 -21.55
C GLN A 547 1.46 0.65 -21.70
N GLY A 548 0.22 0.20 -21.88
CA GLY A 548 -0.98 1.04 -21.95
C GLY A 548 -1.60 1.13 -23.34
N LEU A 549 -2.75 1.81 -23.42
CA LEU A 549 -3.60 1.88 -24.61
C LEU A 549 -2.86 2.36 -25.87
N GLU A 550 -2.04 3.41 -25.75
CA GLU A 550 -1.29 3.96 -26.89
C GLU A 550 -0.27 2.98 -27.46
N ALA A 551 0.38 2.18 -26.61
CA ALA A 551 1.31 1.14 -27.06
C ALA A 551 0.57 0.02 -27.81
N ILE A 552 -0.62 -0.37 -27.34
CA ILE A 552 -1.47 -1.36 -28.01
C ILE A 552 -1.93 -0.84 -29.37
N ARG A 553 -2.37 0.42 -29.45
CA ARG A 553 -2.80 1.04 -30.72
C ARG A 553 -1.65 1.10 -31.72
N ALA A 554 -0.47 1.58 -31.29
CA ALA A 554 0.70 1.67 -32.16
C ALA A 554 1.14 0.29 -32.68
N PHE A 555 1.12 -0.75 -31.82
CA PHE A 555 1.42 -2.11 -32.22
C PHE A 555 0.47 -2.62 -33.31
N TYR A 556 -0.85 -2.43 -33.15
CA TYR A 556 -1.82 -2.89 -34.14
C TYR A 556 -1.74 -2.12 -35.46
N GLN A 557 -1.53 -0.81 -35.42
CA GLN A 557 -1.32 0.01 -36.61
C GLN A 557 -0.10 -0.42 -37.43
N ASP A 558 0.99 -0.81 -36.76
CA ASP A 558 2.19 -1.30 -37.44
C ASP A 558 1.98 -2.74 -37.95
N LEU A 559 1.26 -3.57 -37.19
CA LEU A 559 0.92 -4.94 -37.59
C LEU A 559 0.04 -4.99 -38.85
N GLU A 560 -0.85 -4.02 -39.06
CA GLU A 560 -1.67 -3.88 -40.28
C GLU A 560 -0.83 -3.70 -41.55
N LYS A 561 0.39 -3.16 -41.43
CA LYS A 561 1.34 -3.03 -42.56
C LYS A 561 2.04 -4.36 -42.91
N GLY A 562 1.93 -5.36 -42.05
CA GLY A 562 2.41 -6.71 -42.26
C GLY A 562 2.97 -7.35 -41.00
N GLY A 563 2.60 -8.61 -40.77
CA GLY A 563 3.09 -9.42 -39.66
C GLY A 563 4.09 -10.49 -40.08
N GLN A 564 5.00 -10.85 -39.18
CA GLN A 564 5.86 -12.02 -39.28
C GLN A 564 5.87 -12.77 -37.94
N THR A 565 5.86 -14.10 -38.02
CA THR A 565 5.88 -14.98 -36.86
C THR A 565 7.23 -14.95 -36.17
N ASN A 566 7.23 -14.83 -34.84
CA ASN A 566 8.43 -14.88 -34.00
C ASN A 566 8.43 -16.17 -33.16
N ASN A 567 9.37 -17.08 -33.44
CA ASN A 567 9.50 -18.38 -32.76
C ASN A 567 10.77 -18.40 -31.91
N GLU A 568 10.88 -17.47 -30.98
CA GLU A 568 12.01 -17.38 -30.06
C GLU A 568 11.60 -17.74 -28.64
N ALA A 569 12.48 -18.45 -27.94
CA ALA A 569 12.32 -18.76 -26.52
C ALA A 569 13.67 -18.63 -25.80
N LYS A 570 13.62 -18.47 -24.47
CA LYS A 570 14.81 -18.35 -23.62
C LYS A 570 15.01 -19.62 -22.81
N LEU A 571 16.25 -20.10 -22.75
CA LEU A 571 16.69 -21.16 -21.87
C LEU A 571 17.73 -20.56 -20.90
N ILE A 572 17.46 -20.61 -19.59
CA ILE A 572 18.33 -20.02 -18.58
C ILE A 572 18.92 -21.13 -17.72
N LEU A 573 20.25 -21.24 -17.68
CA LEU A 573 20.98 -22.18 -16.84
C LEU A 573 21.50 -21.49 -15.58
N ILE A 574 21.16 -22.03 -14.41
CA ILE A 574 21.62 -21.53 -13.11
C ILE A 574 22.07 -22.68 -12.20
N GLY A 575 22.90 -22.38 -11.21
CA GLY A 575 23.44 -23.37 -10.27
C GLY A 575 24.85 -22.98 -9.80
N ASN A 576 25.36 -23.65 -8.77
CA ASN A 576 26.67 -23.36 -8.17
C ASN A 576 27.82 -23.39 -9.20
N GLY A 577 28.90 -22.66 -8.96
CA GLY A 577 30.13 -22.77 -9.74
C GLY A 577 30.68 -24.21 -9.73
N GLY A 578 31.24 -24.68 -10.85
CA GLY A 578 31.81 -26.04 -10.95
C GLY A 578 30.82 -27.19 -11.18
N THR A 579 29.51 -26.91 -11.24
CA THR A 579 28.45 -27.89 -11.56
C THR A 579 28.44 -28.36 -13.02
N GLY A 580 29.25 -27.75 -13.90
CA GLY A 580 29.39 -28.15 -15.31
C GLY A 580 28.34 -27.57 -16.27
N LYS A 581 27.75 -26.41 -15.94
CA LYS A 581 26.78 -25.70 -16.81
C LYS A 581 27.33 -25.42 -18.20
N THR A 582 28.51 -24.82 -18.28
CA THR A 582 29.19 -24.48 -19.53
C THR A 582 29.53 -25.72 -20.35
N SER A 583 30.02 -26.77 -19.69
CA SER A 583 30.25 -28.07 -20.32
C SER A 583 28.96 -28.68 -20.87
N LEU A 584 27.83 -28.55 -20.16
CA LEU A 584 26.51 -28.98 -20.65
C LEU A 584 26.06 -28.16 -21.85
N VAL A 585 26.26 -26.84 -21.85
CA VAL A 585 25.89 -25.95 -22.97
C VAL A 585 26.69 -26.30 -24.22
N LYS A 586 28.03 -26.38 -24.14
CA LYS A 586 28.89 -26.81 -25.25
C LYS A 586 28.52 -28.20 -25.75
N ARG A 587 28.22 -29.13 -24.84
CA ARG A 587 27.80 -30.48 -25.21
C ARG A 587 26.43 -30.49 -25.91
N LEU A 588 25.47 -29.68 -25.46
CA LEU A 588 24.14 -29.60 -26.07
C LEU A 588 24.18 -29.00 -27.48
N LEU A 589 24.99 -27.95 -27.67
CA LEU A 589 25.09 -27.15 -28.89
C LEU A 589 26.05 -27.75 -29.92
N HIS A 590 27.27 -28.06 -29.51
CA HIS A 590 28.40 -28.37 -30.40
C HIS A 590 28.88 -29.82 -30.28
N ASP A 591 28.32 -30.60 -29.36
CA ASP A 591 28.78 -31.97 -29.02
C ASP A 591 30.24 -32.04 -28.51
N GLU A 592 30.75 -30.92 -28.01
CA GLU A 592 32.12 -30.76 -27.48
C GLU A 592 32.16 -30.88 -25.95
N PHE A 593 33.30 -31.32 -25.41
CA PHE A 593 33.56 -31.34 -23.97
C PHE A 593 35.04 -31.12 -23.70
N ASP A 594 35.33 -30.17 -22.82
CA ASP A 594 36.66 -29.86 -22.34
C ASP A 594 36.76 -30.27 -20.86
N PRO A 595 37.63 -31.23 -20.49
CA PRO A 595 37.84 -31.61 -19.10
C PRO A 595 38.50 -30.52 -18.26
N GLU A 596 39.21 -29.57 -18.88
CA GLU A 596 39.90 -28.45 -18.23
C GLU A 596 39.12 -27.13 -18.41
N GLU A 597 37.80 -27.18 -18.60
CA GLU A 597 36.97 -26.01 -18.83
C GLU A 597 37.06 -25.00 -17.67
N ASP A 598 37.56 -23.80 -17.99
CA ASP A 598 37.62 -22.68 -17.06
C ASP A 598 36.22 -22.31 -16.54
N SER A 599 36.16 -21.80 -15.30
CA SER A 599 34.91 -21.31 -14.74
C SER A 599 34.34 -20.15 -15.57
N THR A 600 33.04 -20.22 -15.90
CA THR A 600 32.40 -19.12 -16.63
C THR A 600 32.29 -17.88 -15.75
N HIS A 601 32.87 -16.80 -16.26
CA HIS A 601 32.78 -15.47 -15.71
C HIS A 601 31.59 -14.77 -16.37
N GLY A 602 30.62 -14.32 -15.58
CA GLY A 602 29.50 -13.56 -16.10
C GLY A 602 28.39 -14.33 -16.79
N ILE A 603 28.01 -13.90 -17.99
CA ILE A 603 26.91 -14.49 -18.78
C ILE A 603 27.43 -14.81 -20.17
N ARG A 604 27.25 -16.06 -20.61
CA ARG A 604 27.42 -16.45 -22.02
C ARG A 604 26.04 -16.65 -22.66
N ILE A 605 25.84 -16.09 -23.85
CA ILE A 605 24.60 -16.26 -24.62
C ILE A 605 24.94 -16.99 -25.91
N GLU A 606 24.31 -18.13 -26.13
CA GLU A 606 24.43 -18.91 -27.37
C GLU A 606 23.04 -19.17 -27.97
N GLU A 607 23.01 -19.52 -29.26
CA GLU A 607 21.76 -19.78 -29.98
C GLU A 607 21.68 -21.25 -30.41
N LEU A 608 20.57 -21.91 -30.05
CA LEU A 608 20.25 -23.28 -30.44
C LEU A 608 18.99 -23.30 -31.28
N SER A 609 19.06 -23.83 -32.51
CA SER A 609 17.86 -24.12 -33.30
C SER A 609 17.31 -25.49 -32.91
N LEU A 610 16.05 -25.54 -32.48
CA LEU A 610 15.39 -26.76 -32.03
C LEU A 610 14.07 -26.98 -32.82
N PRO A 611 13.97 -28.05 -33.62
CA PRO A 611 12.73 -28.38 -34.32
C PRO A 611 11.72 -29.05 -33.36
N LEU A 612 10.54 -28.45 -33.26
CA LEU A 612 9.39 -29.04 -32.57
C LEU A 612 8.77 -30.17 -33.39
N SER A 613 7.94 -30.98 -32.75
CA SER A 613 7.28 -32.16 -33.35
C SER A 613 6.30 -31.82 -34.46
N ASP A 614 5.81 -30.58 -34.50
CA ASP A 614 4.93 -30.07 -35.56
C ASP A 614 5.68 -29.41 -36.73
N GLY A 615 7.02 -29.49 -36.74
CA GLY A 615 7.88 -28.90 -37.77
C GLY A 615 8.22 -27.43 -37.54
N THR A 616 7.72 -26.79 -36.47
CA THR A 616 8.11 -25.42 -36.11
C THR A 616 9.57 -25.39 -35.67
N GLU A 617 10.39 -24.57 -36.32
CA GLU A 617 11.76 -24.31 -35.86
C GLU A 617 11.73 -23.19 -34.81
N VAL A 618 12.24 -23.49 -33.61
CA VAL A 618 12.34 -22.54 -32.50
C VAL A 618 13.79 -22.17 -32.28
N GLN A 619 14.07 -20.88 -32.25
CA GLN A 619 15.38 -20.35 -31.91
C GLN A 619 15.45 -20.12 -30.40
N LEU A 620 16.24 -20.95 -29.71
CA LEU A 620 16.47 -20.87 -28.28
C LEU A 620 17.70 -20.01 -27.99
N LYS A 621 17.51 -18.91 -27.28
CA LYS A 621 18.62 -18.14 -26.69
C LYS A 621 18.99 -18.77 -25.35
N VAL A 622 20.15 -19.40 -25.29
CA VAL A 622 20.68 -20.13 -24.14
C VAL A 622 21.57 -19.21 -23.32
N TRP A 623 21.15 -18.91 -22.10
CA TRP A 623 21.86 -18.05 -21.15
C TRP A 623 22.57 -18.92 -20.11
N ASP A 624 23.89 -18.97 -20.17
CA ASP A 624 24.75 -19.65 -19.18
C ASP A 624 25.26 -18.64 -18.16
N PHE A 625 24.74 -18.71 -16.93
CA PHE A 625 25.14 -17.83 -15.84
C PHE A 625 26.32 -18.40 -15.05
N GLY A 626 27.33 -17.58 -14.79
CA GLY A 626 28.43 -17.88 -13.88
C GLY A 626 27.94 -18.14 -12.46
N GLY A 627 28.44 -19.17 -11.80
CA GLY A 627 27.94 -19.60 -10.48
C GLY A 627 28.66 -19.00 -9.26
N GLN A 628 29.32 -17.84 -9.40
CA GLN A 628 30.11 -17.20 -8.33
C GLN A 628 29.27 -16.17 -7.54
N ASP A 629 29.57 -15.99 -6.25
CA ASP A 629 28.75 -15.21 -5.30
C ASP A 629 28.55 -13.72 -5.70
N ILE A 630 29.54 -13.12 -6.37
CA ILE A 630 29.50 -11.71 -6.82
C ILE A 630 28.36 -11.47 -7.83
N TYR A 631 27.84 -12.53 -8.46
CA TYR A 631 26.98 -12.43 -9.63
C TYR A 631 25.48 -12.47 -9.33
N HIS A 632 25.06 -12.97 -8.16
CA HIS A 632 23.65 -13.13 -7.81
C HIS A 632 22.83 -11.83 -7.86
N ALA A 633 23.44 -10.69 -7.51
CA ALA A 633 22.77 -9.39 -7.54
C ALA A 633 22.53 -8.85 -8.96
N THR A 634 23.31 -9.32 -9.94
CA THR A 634 23.18 -8.91 -11.35
C THR A 634 22.21 -9.81 -12.13
N HIS A 635 22.15 -11.11 -11.78
CA HIS A 635 21.33 -12.10 -12.48
C HIS A 635 19.84 -11.75 -12.52
N GLN A 636 19.32 -11.15 -11.45
CA GLN A 636 17.92 -10.74 -11.35
C GLN A 636 17.44 -9.80 -12.47
N TYR A 637 18.34 -9.05 -13.11
CA TYR A 637 18.00 -8.14 -14.23
C TYR A 637 17.78 -8.89 -15.54
N PHE A 638 18.26 -10.13 -15.63
CA PHE A 638 18.19 -10.97 -16.81
C PHE A 638 17.20 -12.13 -16.66
N PHE A 639 16.73 -12.37 -15.44
CA PHE A 639 15.63 -13.31 -15.19
C PHE A 639 14.34 -12.79 -15.80
N SER A 640 13.52 -13.71 -16.29
CA SER A 640 12.31 -13.40 -17.02
C SER A 640 11.26 -14.44 -16.70
N ASP A 641 10.01 -14.01 -16.58
CA ASP A 641 8.85 -14.88 -16.45
C ASP A 641 8.40 -15.51 -17.79
N ARG A 642 9.36 -15.62 -18.73
CA ARG A 642 9.25 -16.18 -20.09
C ARG A 642 10.50 -16.96 -20.49
N ALA A 643 11.03 -17.75 -19.56
CA ALA A 643 12.18 -18.60 -19.80
C ALA A 643 11.91 -20.03 -19.35
N LEU A 644 12.62 -20.98 -19.93
CA LEU A 644 12.74 -22.33 -19.39
C LEU A 644 13.97 -22.33 -18.51
N TYR A 645 13.83 -22.64 -17.22
CA TYR A 645 14.94 -22.66 -16.28
C TYR A 645 15.51 -24.07 -16.15
N LEU A 646 16.82 -24.22 -16.36
CA LEU A 646 17.59 -25.41 -16.00
C LEU A 646 18.36 -25.11 -14.72
N VAL A 647 17.96 -25.73 -13.62
CA VAL A 647 18.68 -25.63 -12.34
C VAL A 647 19.64 -26.80 -12.25
N VAL A 648 20.94 -26.52 -12.42
CA VAL A 648 21.99 -27.54 -12.53
C VAL A 648 22.64 -27.78 -11.17
N ALA A 649 22.63 -29.04 -10.73
CA ALA A 649 23.24 -29.51 -9.49
C ALA A 649 24.31 -30.58 -9.77
N ALA A 650 25.27 -30.73 -8.88
CA ALA A 650 26.31 -31.76 -8.91
C ALA A 650 26.58 -32.27 -7.48
N PRO A 651 27.13 -33.49 -7.29
CA PRO A 651 27.43 -34.04 -5.97
C PRO A 651 28.41 -33.19 -5.15
N THR A 652 28.06 -32.95 -3.88
CA THR A 652 28.69 -32.01 -2.95
C THR A 652 30.08 -32.47 -2.47
N GLU A 653 30.32 -33.77 -2.31
CA GLU A 653 31.58 -34.29 -1.75
C GLU A 653 32.80 -33.98 -2.65
N HIS A 654 32.66 -34.10 -3.97
CA HIS A 654 33.76 -33.84 -4.92
C HIS A 654 34.05 -32.36 -5.19
N LEU A 655 33.08 -31.45 -4.99
CA LEU A 655 33.33 -30.00 -5.14
C LEU A 655 34.24 -29.47 -4.01
N THR A 656 34.08 -30.03 -2.80
CA THR A 656 34.94 -29.77 -1.63
C THR A 656 36.35 -30.34 -1.78
N GLU A 657 36.51 -31.54 -2.35
CA GLU A 657 37.82 -32.19 -2.53
C GLU A 657 38.66 -31.55 -3.65
N ALA A 658 38.05 -31.22 -4.79
CA ALA A 658 38.74 -30.52 -5.88
C ALA A 658 39.24 -29.12 -5.49
N ARG A 659 38.51 -28.42 -4.60
CA ARG A 659 38.94 -27.15 -4.00
C ARG A 659 40.04 -27.33 -2.95
N LYS A 660 39.95 -28.36 -2.08
CA LYS A 660 41.01 -28.70 -1.11
C LYS A 660 42.32 -29.11 -1.78
N ALA A 661 42.26 -29.67 -3.00
CA ALA A 661 43.43 -30.04 -3.80
C ALA A 661 44.06 -28.86 -4.57
N GLY A 662 43.51 -27.64 -4.48
CA GLY A 662 44.06 -26.45 -5.13
C GLY A 662 43.92 -26.39 -6.65
N GLN A 663 43.07 -27.24 -7.25
CA GLN A 663 42.88 -27.31 -8.70
C GLN A 663 41.89 -26.26 -9.24
N LEU A 664 41.13 -25.59 -8.37
CA LEU A 664 40.22 -24.49 -8.73
C LEU A 664 40.74 -23.19 -8.13
N THR A 665 41.30 -22.31 -8.96
CA THR A 665 41.77 -20.98 -8.56
C THR A 665 40.63 -19.96 -8.63
N GLY A 666 40.20 -19.44 -7.47
CA GLY A 666 39.15 -18.43 -7.39
C GLY A 666 38.62 -18.27 -5.96
N VAL A 667 38.16 -17.06 -5.63
CA VAL A 667 37.64 -16.62 -4.33
C VAL A 667 36.78 -17.70 -3.66
N GLU A 668 36.96 -17.92 -2.36
CA GLU A 668 36.13 -18.78 -1.50
C GLU A 668 34.64 -18.51 -1.77
N ASN A 669 33.98 -19.38 -2.54
CA ASN A 669 32.54 -19.26 -2.86
C ASN A 669 31.76 -20.20 -1.93
N GLU A 670 30.79 -19.66 -1.20
CA GLU A 670 29.86 -20.45 -0.39
C GLU A 670 28.94 -21.24 -1.31
N GLU A 671 28.98 -22.57 -1.23
CA GLU A 671 28.03 -23.40 -1.95
C GLU A 671 26.63 -23.20 -1.41
N GLN A 672 25.73 -22.73 -2.27
CA GLN A 672 24.33 -22.55 -1.91
C GLN A 672 23.57 -23.87 -2.11
N PRO A 673 22.60 -24.20 -1.24
CA PRO A 673 21.75 -25.37 -1.44
C PRO A 673 20.95 -25.26 -2.75
N LEU A 674 20.50 -26.38 -3.30
CA LEU A 674 19.68 -26.39 -4.52
C LEU A 674 18.42 -25.52 -4.38
N GLU A 675 17.81 -25.55 -3.20
CA GLU A 675 16.64 -24.78 -2.80
C GLU A 675 16.85 -23.28 -2.97
N TYR A 676 18.06 -22.76 -2.72
CA TYR A 676 18.37 -21.34 -2.93
C TYR A 676 18.16 -20.94 -4.40
N TRP A 677 18.62 -21.77 -5.35
CA TRP A 677 18.46 -21.49 -6.77
C TRP A 677 16.99 -21.61 -7.20
N LEU A 678 16.26 -22.59 -6.65
CA LEU A 678 14.82 -22.76 -6.91
C LEU A 678 14.01 -21.58 -6.37
N ASP A 679 14.30 -21.12 -5.17
CA ASP A 679 13.71 -19.93 -4.54
C ASP A 679 13.95 -18.65 -5.39
N HIS A 680 15.16 -18.51 -5.95
CA HIS A 680 15.48 -17.44 -6.89
C HIS A 680 14.63 -17.53 -8.17
N VAL A 681 14.47 -18.72 -8.75
CA VAL A 681 13.59 -18.89 -9.93
C VAL A 681 12.14 -18.59 -9.59
N GLN A 682 11.64 -19.01 -8.43
CA GLN A 682 10.26 -18.67 -8.03
C GLN A 682 10.07 -17.16 -7.87
N SER A 683 11.04 -16.48 -7.24
CA SER A 683 10.98 -15.04 -6.96
C SER A 683 11.04 -14.18 -8.23
N PHE A 684 11.82 -14.61 -9.23
CA PHE A 684 12.15 -13.79 -10.40
C PHE A 684 11.60 -14.35 -11.74
N GLY A 685 11.49 -15.67 -11.86
CA GLY A 685 10.92 -16.38 -13.02
C GLY A 685 9.42 -16.68 -12.92
N LYS A 686 8.79 -16.50 -11.75
CA LYS A 686 7.34 -16.68 -11.50
C LYS A 686 6.80 -18.03 -11.99
N ASN A 687 5.99 -18.04 -13.04
CA ASN A 687 5.32 -19.23 -13.59
C ASN A 687 6.16 -19.93 -14.66
N SER A 688 7.43 -19.59 -14.79
CA SER A 688 8.33 -20.19 -15.78
C SER A 688 8.58 -21.68 -15.45
N PRO A 689 8.58 -22.57 -16.44
CA PRO A 689 8.83 -23.98 -16.21
C PRO A 689 10.28 -24.22 -15.73
N ILE A 690 10.44 -25.18 -14.83
CA ILE A 690 11.70 -25.51 -14.18
C ILE A 690 12.04 -26.98 -14.44
N ILE A 691 13.24 -27.24 -14.95
CA ILE A 691 13.84 -28.57 -15.03
C ILE A 691 15.06 -28.59 -14.10
N VAL A 692 15.10 -29.54 -13.19
CA VAL A 692 16.30 -29.77 -12.36
C VAL A 692 17.20 -30.77 -13.07
N VAL A 693 18.46 -30.39 -13.29
CA VAL A 693 19.45 -31.19 -14.00
C VAL A 693 20.55 -31.62 -13.03
N GLN A 694 20.61 -32.91 -12.71
CA GLN A 694 21.73 -33.48 -11.94
C GLN A 694 22.85 -33.85 -12.92
N ASN A 695 23.91 -33.06 -12.95
CA ASN A 695 25.07 -33.29 -13.80
C ASN A 695 26.15 -34.10 -13.07
N LYS A 696 27.11 -34.64 -13.83
CA LYS A 696 28.24 -35.44 -13.33
C LYS A 696 27.80 -36.76 -12.68
N ILE A 697 26.78 -37.41 -13.25
CA ILE A 697 26.29 -38.71 -12.78
C ILE A 697 27.30 -39.85 -12.97
N ASP A 698 28.38 -39.59 -13.70
CA ASP A 698 29.58 -40.43 -13.81
C ASP A 698 30.40 -40.48 -12.51
N LEU A 699 30.07 -39.66 -11.52
CA LEU A 699 30.61 -39.69 -10.16
C LEU A 699 29.57 -40.25 -9.18
N ASP A 700 29.97 -40.64 -7.97
CA ASP A 700 29.03 -41.10 -6.94
C ASP A 700 28.19 -39.92 -6.40
N PHE A 701 26.88 -40.08 -6.29
CA PHE A 701 25.98 -38.98 -5.89
C PHE A 701 24.75 -39.42 -5.10
N GLN A 702 24.29 -38.53 -4.21
CA GLN A 702 23.00 -38.70 -3.53
C GLN A 702 21.83 -38.35 -4.44
N HIS A 703 20.82 -39.21 -4.49
CA HIS A 703 19.59 -38.93 -5.23
C HIS A 703 18.81 -37.78 -4.58
N LEU A 704 18.29 -36.87 -5.41
CA LEU A 704 17.44 -35.77 -4.94
C LEU A 704 16.08 -36.29 -4.47
N ASN A 705 15.52 -35.62 -3.45
CA ASN A 705 14.14 -35.83 -3.04
C ASN A 705 13.17 -35.15 -4.02
N ARG A 706 12.97 -35.80 -5.18
CA ARG A 706 12.17 -35.27 -6.30
C ARG A 706 10.72 -34.96 -5.89
N GLY A 707 10.15 -35.74 -4.96
CA GLY A 707 8.75 -35.60 -4.52
C GLY A 707 8.48 -34.30 -3.76
N ASP A 708 9.34 -33.96 -2.81
CA ASP A 708 9.20 -32.72 -2.03
C ASP A 708 9.55 -31.49 -2.86
N LEU A 709 10.62 -31.56 -3.66
CA LEU A 709 11.01 -30.48 -4.55
C LEU A 709 9.92 -30.17 -5.60
N SER A 710 9.26 -31.19 -6.16
CA SER A 710 8.14 -30.97 -7.10
C SER A 710 6.95 -30.27 -6.43
N LYS A 711 6.56 -30.70 -5.22
CA LYS A 711 5.41 -30.13 -4.50
C LYS A 711 5.66 -28.70 -4.03
N GLN A 712 6.87 -28.42 -3.58
CA GLN A 712 7.24 -27.11 -3.05
C GLN A 712 7.51 -26.10 -4.16
N TYR A 713 8.24 -26.51 -5.21
CA TYR A 713 8.75 -25.59 -6.22
C TYR A 713 8.03 -25.63 -7.57
N GLY A 714 7.16 -26.62 -7.80
CA GLY A 714 6.52 -26.82 -9.10
C GLY A 714 7.51 -27.25 -10.19
N VAL A 715 8.53 -28.05 -9.82
CA VAL A 715 9.50 -28.58 -10.79
C VAL A 715 8.80 -29.48 -11.80
N HIS A 716 9.02 -29.23 -13.09
CA HIS A 716 8.33 -29.89 -14.19
C HIS A 716 9.01 -31.19 -14.63
N ASP A 717 10.33 -31.29 -14.45
CA ASP A 717 11.09 -32.50 -14.78
C ASP A 717 12.42 -32.58 -14.01
N PHE A 718 12.94 -33.81 -13.85
CA PHE A 718 14.25 -34.10 -13.27
C PHE A 718 15.04 -34.95 -14.23
N VAL A 719 16.21 -34.45 -14.65
CA VAL A 719 17.06 -35.16 -15.61
C VAL A 719 18.45 -35.37 -15.03
N GLU A 720 18.90 -36.62 -15.06
CA GLU A 720 20.26 -37.03 -14.68
C GLU A 720 21.11 -37.08 -15.94
N VAL A 721 22.26 -36.40 -15.94
CA VAL A 721 23.12 -36.25 -17.12
C VAL A 721 24.61 -36.32 -16.77
N SER A 722 25.42 -36.74 -17.74
CA SER A 722 26.86 -36.56 -17.72
C SER A 722 27.33 -35.86 -18.99
N ALA A 723 27.89 -34.67 -18.83
CA ALA A 723 28.51 -33.94 -19.93
C ALA A 723 29.78 -34.63 -20.47
N SER A 724 30.45 -35.46 -19.65
CA SER A 724 31.72 -36.11 -20.01
C SER A 724 31.49 -37.27 -20.99
N ASN A 725 30.54 -38.16 -20.70
CA ASN A 725 30.31 -39.39 -21.46
C ASN A 725 29.01 -39.40 -22.30
N ARG A 726 28.20 -38.33 -22.23
CA ARG A 726 26.91 -38.12 -22.94
C ARG A 726 25.69 -38.83 -22.35
N ASP A 727 25.82 -39.52 -21.22
CA ASP A 727 24.69 -40.18 -20.57
C ASP A 727 23.60 -39.15 -20.21
N GLY A 728 22.34 -39.51 -20.45
CA GLY A 728 21.17 -38.66 -20.16
C GLY A 728 20.98 -37.42 -21.05
N LEU A 729 21.93 -37.07 -21.91
CA LEU A 729 21.85 -35.85 -22.74
C LEU A 729 20.67 -35.85 -23.73
N SER A 730 20.34 -37.02 -24.29
CA SER A 730 19.17 -37.19 -25.17
C SER A 730 17.86 -36.98 -24.41
N GLN A 731 17.79 -37.44 -23.16
CA GLN A 731 16.64 -37.24 -22.27
C GLN A 731 16.50 -35.76 -21.92
N LEU A 732 17.60 -35.04 -21.68
CA LEU A 732 17.58 -33.59 -21.45
C LEU A 732 17.05 -32.83 -22.67
N LYS A 733 17.53 -33.14 -23.88
CA LYS A 733 17.02 -32.56 -25.13
C LYS A 733 15.52 -32.83 -25.30
N GLN A 734 15.07 -34.04 -24.99
CA GLN A 734 13.65 -34.42 -25.05
C GLN A 734 12.81 -33.69 -23.99
N SER A 735 13.32 -33.52 -22.78
CA SER A 735 12.64 -32.80 -21.70
C SER A 735 12.47 -31.31 -22.05
N ILE A 736 13.53 -30.66 -22.55
CA ILE A 736 13.47 -29.28 -23.06
C ILE A 736 12.41 -29.15 -24.16
N LYS A 737 12.45 -30.04 -25.16
CA LYS A 737 11.46 -30.06 -26.24
C LYS A 737 10.03 -30.24 -25.72
N LYS A 738 9.83 -31.20 -24.80
CA LYS A 738 8.53 -31.46 -24.18
C LYS A 738 7.99 -30.23 -23.46
N GLN A 739 8.80 -29.49 -22.69
CA GLN A 739 8.32 -28.29 -22.01
C GLN A 739 7.98 -27.17 -22.98
N LEU A 740 8.78 -26.93 -24.02
CA LEU A 740 8.46 -25.94 -25.06
C LEU A 740 7.15 -26.27 -25.80
N GLU A 741 6.84 -27.56 -25.98
CA GLU A 741 5.61 -28.01 -26.66
C GLU A 741 4.38 -28.08 -25.77
N SER A 742 4.53 -28.48 -24.50
CA SER A 742 3.40 -28.82 -23.62
C SER A 742 3.00 -27.68 -22.68
N ASP A 743 3.94 -26.82 -22.30
CA ASP A 743 3.73 -25.76 -21.33
C ASP A 743 2.81 -24.65 -21.87
N SER A 744 1.91 -24.16 -21.01
CA SER A 744 0.88 -23.20 -21.40
C SER A 744 1.44 -21.80 -21.73
N LEU A 745 2.61 -21.44 -21.17
CA LEU A 745 3.31 -20.19 -21.43
C LEU A 745 3.87 -20.19 -22.85
N PHE A 746 4.62 -21.23 -23.21
CA PHE A 746 5.28 -21.35 -24.51
C PHE A 746 4.29 -21.56 -25.66
N LYS A 747 3.23 -22.37 -25.46
CA LYS A 747 2.15 -22.51 -26.46
C LYS A 747 1.52 -21.18 -26.87
N LYS A 748 1.47 -20.21 -25.95
CA LYS A 748 0.88 -18.89 -26.18
C LYS A 748 1.88 -17.85 -26.71
N GLN A 749 3.18 -18.11 -26.57
CA GLN A 749 4.26 -17.16 -26.91
C GLN A 749 4.96 -17.51 -28.21
N LEU A 750 5.19 -18.79 -28.45
CA LEU A 750 5.63 -19.28 -29.74
C LEU A 750 4.51 -19.03 -30.75
N LYS A 751 4.88 -18.74 -31.99
CA LYS A 751 3.96 -18.41 -33.08
C LYS A 751 3.19 -17.08 -32.93
N ILE A 752 3.60 -16.20 -32.02
CA ILE A 752 3.09 -14.82 -32.00
C ILE A 752 3.51 -14.10 -33.28
N THR A 753 2.58 -13.36 -33.88
CA THR A 753 2.88 -12.49 -35.02
C THR A 753 3.24 -11.10 -34.51
N LEU A 754 4.43 -10.62 -34.86
CA LEU A 754 4.89 -9.25 -34.59
C LEU A 754 4.89 -8.44 -35.90
N PRO A 755 4.86 -7.10 -35.84
CA PRO A 755 5.05 -6.27 -37.02
C PRO A 755 6.37 -6.61 -37.73
N LYS A 756 6.35 -6.71 -39.06
CA LYS A 756 7.55 -7.01 -39.87
C LYS A 756 8.66 -5.98 -39.66
N SER A 757 8.28 -4.72 -39.51
CA SER A 757 9.17 -3.60 -39.19
C SER A 757 9.89 -3.80 -37.85
N TRP A 758 9.19 -4.29 -36.82
CA TRP A 758 9.76 -4.58 -35.49
C TRP A 758 10.81 -5.68 -35.56
N ILE A 759 10.51 -6.78 -36.27
CA ILE A 759 11.45 -7.88 -36.48
C ILE A 759 12.68 -7.40 -37.29
N SER A 760 12.47 -6.59 -38.32
CA SER A 760 13.55 -6.05 -39.14
C SER A 760 14.50 -5.16 -38.32
N VAL A 761 13.96 -4.28 -37.49
CA VAL A 761 14.76 -3.45 -36.56
C VAL A 761 15.49 -4.33 -35.55
N LYS A 762 14.83 -5.33 -34.96
CA LYS A 762 15.45 -6.25 -34.02
C LYS A 762 16.66 -6.97 -34.64
N LEU A 763 16.48 -7.60 -35.80
CA LEU A 763 17.56 -8.31 -36.50
C LEU A 763 18.71 -7.37 -36.88
N HIS A 764 18.41 -6.14 -37.29
CA HIS A 764 19.44 -5.13 -37.56
C HIS A 764 20.23 -4.79 -36.28
N LEU A 765 19.55 -4.55 -35.16
CA LEU A 765 20.18 -4.22 -33.88
C LEU A 765 21.03 -5.38 -33.34
N GLU A 766 20.54 -6.62 -33.45
CA GLU A 766 21.30 -7.82 -33.07
C GLU A 766 22.54 -8.01 -33.97
N GLY A 767 22.40 -7.76 -35.27
CA GLY A 767 23.52 -7.75 -36.21
C GLY A 767 24.57 -6.69 -35.87
N LEU A 768 24.13 -5.46 -35.54
CA LEU A 768 25.02 -4.40 -35.05
C LEU A 768 25.70 -4.80 -33.74
N GLY A 769 24.97 -5.44 -32.81
CA GLY A 769 25.47 -5.90 -31.51
C GLY A 769 26.74 -6.75 -31.57
N LYS A 770 26.94 -7.49 -32.67
CA LYS A 770 28.13 -8.32 -32.91
C LYS A 770 29.42 -7.52 -33.03
N HIS A 771 29.34 -6.27 -33.49
CA HIS A 771 30.50 -5.40 -33.72
C HIS A 771 30.48 -4.11 -32.90
N GLN A 772 29.28 -3.66 -32.50
CA GLN A 772 29.06 -2.44 -31.74
C GLN A 772 28.23 -2.73 -30.48
N LYS A 773 28.75 -2.35 -29.32
CA LYS A 773 28.16 -2.72 -28.03
C LYS A 773 27.02 -1.80 -27.58
N THR A 774 27.05 -0.54 -28.02
CA THR A 774 26.06 0.48 -27.67
C THR A 774 25.73 1.39 -28.84
N ILE A 775 24.53 1.97 -28.84
CA ILE A 775 24.12 3.02 -29.78
C ILE A 775 23.38 4.15 -29.05
N SER A 776 23.28 5.31 -29.68
CA SER A 776 22.44 6.39 -29.18
C SER A 776 20.96 6.15 -29.49
N TYR A 777 20.06 6.73 -28.68
CA TYR A 777 18.62 6.69 -28.94
C TYR A 777 18.26 7.37 -30.27
N GLY A 778 18.99 8.43 -30.64
CA GLY A 778 18.84 9.05 -31.97
C GLY A 778 19.17 8.08 -33.10
N LYS A 779 20.24 7.29 -32.97
CA LYS A 779 20.60 6.27 -33.96
C LYS A 779 19.56 5.15 -34.03
N TYR A 780 19.01 4.73 -32.90
CA TYR A 780 17.88 3.82 -32.85
C TYR A 780 16.66 4.36 -33.62
N GLN A 781 16.33 5.64 -33.45
CA GLN A 781 15.24 6.29 -34.19
C GLN A 781 15.52 6.36 -35.70
N GLU A 782 16.76 6.60 -36.12
CA GLU A 782 17.16 6.53 -37.54
C GLU A 782 16.92 5.13 -38.12
N ILE A 783 17.35 4.08 -37.40
CA ILE A 783 17.13 2.69 -37.81
C ILE A 783 15.62 2.41 -37.89
N CYS A 784 14.83 2.87 -36.91
CA CYS A 784 13.38 2.74 -36.95
C CYS A 784 12.76 3.40 -38.18
N ARG A 785 13.21 4.61 -38.55
CA ARG A 785 12.74 5.31 -39.77
C ARG A 785 13.16 4.57 -41.04
N GLN A 786 14.35 3.98 -41.08
CA GLN A 786 14.84 3.19 -42.22
C GLN A 786 13.94 1.98 -42.50
N TYR A 787 13.39 1.35 -41.46
CA TYR A 787 12.46 0.21 -41.58
C TYR A 787 10.99 0.64 -41.43
N GLU A 788 10.68 1.92 -41.64
CA GLU A 788 9.32 2.47 -41.69
C GLU A 788 8.48 2.26 -40.41
N VAL A 789 9.12 2.13 -39.24
CA VAL A 789 8.44 2.05 -37.95
C VAL A 789 7.80 3.41 -37.61
N PRO A 790 6.47 3.49 -37.43
CA PRO A 790 5.77 4.72 -37.05
C PRO A 790 6.34 5.36 -35.78
N GLU A 791 6.38 6.70 -35.69
CA GLU A 791 6.94 7.41 -34.52
C GLU A 791 6.27 7.01 -33.20
N ASN A 792 4.94 6.83 -33.19
CA ASN A 792 4.19 6.37 -32.02
C ASN A 792 4.51 4.91 -31.64
N SER A 793 5.08 4.12 -32.54
CA SER A 793 5.47 2.71 -32.32
C SER A 793 6.92 2.54 -31.89
N GLN A 794 7.79 3.54 -32.07
CA GLN A 794 9.22 3.44 -31.73
C GLN A 794 9.46 3.24 -30.23
N LYS A 795 8.76 4.01 -29.38
CA LYS A 795 8.89 3.86 -27.92
C LYS A 795 8.34 2.52 -27.42
N PRO A 796 7.14 2.07 -27.85
CA PRO A 796 6.66 0.72 -27.55
C PRO A 796 7.60 -0.40 -27.99
N LEU A 797 8.16 -0.31 -29.20
CA LEU A 797 9.15 -1.27 -29.71
C LEU A 797 10.41 -1.28 -28.83
N CYS A 798 10.97 -0.12 -28.51
CA CYS A 798 12.18 -0.04 -27.68
C CYS A 798 11.96 -0.69 -26.30
N ARG A 799 10.82 -0.44 -25.67
CA ARG A 799 10.43 -1.09 -24.41
C ARG A 799 10.20 -2.59 -24.57
N TYR A 800 9.56 -3.03 -25.65
CA TYR A 800 9.42 -4.44 -25.97
C TYR A 800 10.79 -5.13 -26.10
N LEU A 801 11.75 -4.52 -26.80
CA LEU A 801 13.11 -5.04 -26.94
C LEU A 801 13.86 -5.06 -25.60
N HIS A 802 13.60 -4.07 -24.73
CA HIS A 802 14.12 -4.05 -23.36
C HIS A 802 13.56 -5.19 -22.49
N ASP A 803 12.24 -5.34 -22.45
CA ASP A 803 11.56 -6.35 -21.64
C ASP A 803 11.86 -7.78 -22.13
N THR A 804 12.07 -7.95 -23.44
CA THR A 804 12.56 -9.20 -24.03
C THR A 804 14.06 -9.39 -23.93
N VAL A 805 14.80 -8.43 -23.35
CA VAL A 805 16.27 -8.45 -23.18
C VAL A 805 17.01 -8.67 -24.50
N SER A 806 16.45 -8.15 -25.60
CA SER A 806 17.15 -8.07 -26.89
C SER A 806 18.11 -6.88 -26.91
N LEU A 807 17.84 -5.86 -26.10
CA LEU A 807 18.73 -4.74 -25.76
C LEU A 807 18.39 -4.24 -24.35
N LEU A 808 19.18 -3.35 -23.77
CA LEU A 808 18.83 -2.64 -22.53
C LEU A 808 18.69 -1.14 -22.78
N HIS A 809 17.62 -0.54 -22.25
CA HIS A 809 17.37 0.90 -22.34
C HIS A 809 16.74 1.42 -21.04
N PHE A 810 17.35 2.45 -20.44
CA PHE A 810 16.91 3.03 -19.17
C PHE A 810 16.27 4.40 -19.41
N ALA A 811 15.14 4.41 -20.13
CA ALA A 811 14.50 5.63 -20.65
C ALA A 811 14.13 6.69 -19.60
N ASP A 812 13.86 6.26 -18.36
CA ASP A 812 13.39 7.14 -17.28
C ASP A 812 14.54 7.89 -16.58
N TYR A 813 15.80 7.65 -16.97
CA TYR A 813 17.00 8.21 -16.35
C TYR A 813 17.66 9.23 -17.27
N GLN A 814 17.85 10.46 -16.80
CA GLN A 814 18.29 11.57 -17.65
C GLN A 814 19.67 11.33 -18.28
N GLU A 815 20.55 10.65 -17.56
CA GLU A 815 21.93 10.33 -17.92
C GLU A 815 21.99 9.16 -18.90
N LEU A 816 21.10 8.16 -18.76
CA LEU A 816 21.10 6.94 -19.56
C LEU A 816 20.03 6.93 -20.67
N LYS A 817 19.11 7.91 -20.72
CA LYS A 817 18.00 7.93 -21.69
C LYS A 817 18.47 7.88 -23.14
N SER A 818 19.66 8.40 -23.40
CA SER A 818 20.28 8.44 -24.73
C SER A 818 21.03 7.17 -25.08
N LEU A 819 21.32 6.28 -24.12
CA LEU A 819 22.17 5.10 -24.33
C LEU A 819 21.33 3.83 -24.45
N LEU A 820 21.49 3.10 -25.54
CA LEU A 820 20.99 1.72 -25.68
C LEU A 820 22.17 0.76 -25.69
N ILE A 821 22.07 -0.29 -24.89
CA ILE A 821 23.06 -1.35 -24.82
C ILE A 821 22.57 -2.51 -25.69
N LEU A 822 23.26 -2.77 -26.81
CA LEU A 822 22.89 -3.81 -27.77
C LEU A 822 23.40 -5.19 -27.35
N ASP A 823 24.47 -5.23 -26.57
CA ASP A 823 25.05 -6.45 -26.06
C ASP A 823 24.93 -6.49 -24.52
N PRO A 824 23.96 -7.23 -23.97
CA PRO A 824 23.80 -7.36 -22.52
C PRO A 824 25.02 -8.00 -21.83
N THR A 825 25.77 -8.88 -22.50
CA THR A 825 26.95 -9.53 -21.88
C THR A 825 28.08 -8.53 -21.69
N TRP A 826 28.23 -7.58 -22.61
CA TRP A 826 29.20 -6.49 -22.47
C TRP A 826 28.98 -5.65 -21.21
N ALA A 827 27.72 -5.36 -20.86
CA ALA A 827 27.42 -4.62 -19.64
C ALA A 827 27.83 -5.40 -18.39
N THR A 828 27.58 -6.72 -18.36
CA THR A 828 28.00 -7.57 -17.26
C THR A 828 29.50 -7.74 -17.19
N ASP A 829 30.18 -7.94 -18.32
CA ASP A 829 31.64 -8.07 -18.43
C ASP A 829 32.36 -6.87 -17.83
N LEU A 830 31.83 -5.68 -18.06
CA LEU A 830 32.42 -4.44 -17.56
C LEU A 830 32.18 -4.23 -16.07
N VAL A 831 31.00 -4.59 -15.58
CA VAL A 831 30.74 -4.68 -14.14
C VAL A 831 31.75 -5.62 -13.48
N TYR A 832 32.10 -6.76 -14.11
CA TYR A 832 33.09 -7.69 -13.56
C TYR A 832 34.50 -7.14 -13.54
N LYS A 833 34.94 -6.49 -14.62
CA LYS A 833 36.26 -5.87 -14.65
C LYS A 833 36.45 -4.85 -13.54
N ILE A 834 35.38 -4.14 -13.16
CA ILE A 834 35.39 -3.17 -12.06
C ILE A 834 35.36 -3.88 -10.70
N LEU A 835 34.53 -4.91 -10.54
CA LEU A 835 34.34 -5.65 -9.29
C LEU A 835 35.37 -6.78 -9.10
N ASP A 836 36.66 -6.42 -9.11
CA ASP A 836 37.79 -7.35 -8.97
C ASP A 836 38.34 -7.45 -7.53
N GLN A 837 39.15 -8.47 -7.24
CA GLN A 837 39.89 -8.68 -6.00
C GLN A 837 40.74 -7.46 -5.60
N LYS A 838 41.30 -6.72 -6.56
CA LYS A 838 42.04 -5.48 -6.25
C LYS A 838 41.13 -4.42 -5.62
N LEU A 839 39.86 -4.36 -6.02
CA LEU A 839 38.87 -3.45 -5.44
C LEU A 839 38.39 -3.95 -4.07
N LEU A 840 38.32 -5.27 -3.86
CA LEU A 840 38.07 -5.85 -2.54
C LEU A 840 39.13 -5.40 -1.52
N ALA A 841 40.41 -5.35 -1.90
CA ALA A 841 41.48 -4.83 -1.04
C ALA A 841 41.30 -3.34 -0.68
N LYS A 842 40.58 -2.57 -1.51
CA LYS A 842 40.19 -1.18 -1.26
C LYS A 842 38.82 -1.06 -0.55
N LYS A 843 38.31 -2.14 0.06
CA LYS A 843 37.00 -2.19 0.74
C LYS A 843 35.84 -1.75 -0.17
N GLY A 844 35.93 -2.05 -1.46
CA GLY A 844 34.91 -1.71 -2.45
C GLY A 844 34.91 -0.26 -2.93
N GLN A 845 35.84 0.60 -2.48
CA GLN A 845 35.89 2.02 -2.88
C GLN A 845 36.64 2.22 -4.20
N PHE A 846 36.00 2.90 -5.14
CA PHE A 846 36.59 3.27 -6.43
C PHE A 846 36.14 4.66 -6.87
N ASP A 847 36.88 5.25 -7.81
CA ASP A 847 36.54 6.53 -8.43
C ASP A 847 36.72 6.44 -9.95
N ARG A 848 36.62 7.57 -10.63
CA ARG A 848 36.80 7.63 -12.07
C ARG A 848 38.21 7.20 -12.52
N THR A 849 39.24 7.48 -11.73
CA THR A 849 40.61 7.08 -12.08
C THR A 849 40.75 5.57 -12.12
N TRP A 850 40.13 4.87 -11.17
CA TRP A 850 40.06 3.42 -11.17
C TRP A 850 39.33 2.87 -12.41
N VAL A 851 38.19 3.47 -12.77
CA VAL A 851 37.46 3.08 -13.97
C VAL A 851 38.29 3.33 -15.24
N ALA A 852 39.03 4.44 -15.30
CA ALA A 852 39.92 4.75 -16.41
C ALA A 852 41.14 3.82 -16.51
N GLU A 853 41.69 3.36 -15.38
CA GLU A 853 42.75 2.33 -15.38
C GLU A 853 42.25 0.99 -15.93
N ILE A 854 41.00 0.64 -15.64
CA ILE A 854 40.39 -0.62 -16.09
C ILE A 854 39.89 -0.52 -17.54
N LEU A 855 39.43 0.67 -17.94
CA LEU A 855 38.87 0.97 -19.27
C LEU A 855 39.63 2.13 -19.94
N PRO A 856 40.94 1.98 -20.19
CA PRO A 856 41.78 3.06 -20.71
C PRO A 856 41.41 3.48 -22.13
N ASP A 857 40.84 2.55 -22.91
CA ASP A 857 40.48 2.76 -24.31
C ASP A 857 39.06 3.36 -24.48
N ARG A 858 38.40 3.77 -23.39
CA ARG A 858 37.02 4.27 -23.42
C ARG A 858 36.97 5.76 -23.18
N SER A 859 36.01 6.41 -23.84
CA SER A 859 35.78 7.84 -23.67
C SER A 859 35.32 8.15 -22.25
N GLU A 860 35.61 9.39 -21.85
CA GLU A 860 35.17 9.97 -20.58
C GLU A 860 33.66 9.85 -20.31
N GLU A 861 32.84 9.94 -21.37
CA GLU A 861 31.38 9.81 -21.33
C GLU A 861 30.94 8.36 -21.16
N GLU A 862 31.58 7.41 -21.87
CA GLU A 862 31.30 5.98 -21.71
C GLU A 862 31.60 5.51 -20.29
N GLN A 863 32.74 5.94 -19.72
CA GLN A 863 33.12 5.62 -18.34
C GLN A 863 32.07 6.10 -17.32
N GLU A 864 31.56 7.32 -17.49
CA GLU A 864 30.50 7.86 -16.63
C GLU A 864 29.19 7.08 -16.79
N ASN A 865 28.80 6.77 -18.03
CA ASN A 865 27.61 5.95 -18.30
C ASN A 865 27.68 4.57 -17.61
N PHE A 866 28.86 3.97 -17.47
CA PHE A 866 29.00 2.72 -16.71
C PHE A 866 28.75 2.89 -15.23
N ILE A 867 29.29 3.94 -14.63
CA ILE A 867 29.07 4.23 -13.22
C ILE A 867 27.56 4.44 -12.98
N GLN A 868 26.91 5.21 -13.84
CA GLN A 868 25.45 5.41 -13.80
C GLN A 868 24.68 4.10 -13.99
N LEU A 869 25.14 3.21 -14.87
CA LEU A 869 24.57 1.87 -15.02
C LEU A 869 24.72 1.01 -13.75
N MET A 870 25.88 1.05 -13.09
CA MET A 870 26.13 0.31 -11.84
C MET A 870 25.28 0.84 -10.68
N LEU A 871 25.14 2.16 -10.57
CA LEU A 871 24.22 2.82 -9.63
C LEU A 871 22.78 2.37 -9.91
N ARG A 872 22.40 2.31 -11.19
CA ARG A 872 21.05 1.89 -11.60
C ARG A 872 20.78 0.42 -11.32
N PHE A 873 21.77 -0.44 -11.52
CA PHE A 873 21.72 -1.85 -11.14
C PHE A 873 21.82 -2.08 -9.62
N GLN A 874 21.91 -1.01 -8.82
CA GLN A 874 21.95 -1.08 -7.36
C GLN A 874 23.09 -1.99 -6.88
N LEU A 875 24.24 -1.87 -7.53
CA LEU A 875 25.48 -2.58 -7.20
C LEU A 875 26.48 -1.68 -6.46
N CYS A 876 26.33 -0.37 -6.57
CA CYS A 876 27.15 0.59 -5.87
C CYS A 876 26.33 1.82 -5.45
N PHE A 877 26.95 2.68 -4.64
CA PHE A 877 26.43 3.98 -4.25
C PHE A 877 27.54 5.03 -4.23
N GLU A 878 27.16 6.30 -4.31
CA GLU A 878 28.08 7.43 -4.11
C GLU A 878 28.57 7.49 -2.66
N HIS A 879 29.86 7.72 -2.48
CA HIS A 879 30.48 7.86 -1.16
C HIS A 879 29.90 9.08 -0.40
N PRO A 880 29.59 8.99 0.91
CA PRO A 880 28.94 10.06 1.66
C PRO A 880 29.67 11.41 1.68
N THR A 881 31.01 11.41 1.64
CA THR A 881 31.80 12.65 1.79
C THR A 881 32.84 12.88 0.70
N LEU A 882 33.15 11.86 -0.11
CA LEU A 882 34.19 11.99 -1.12
C LEU A 882 33.48 12.18 -2.46
N GLU A 883 33.63 13.36 -3.05
CA GLU A 883 33.02 13.66 -4.33
C GLU A 883 33.57 12.72 -5.42
N LYS A 884 32.68 12.23 -6.29
CA LYS A 884 33.01 11.34 -7.41
C LYS A 884 33.72 10.04 -7.01
N THR A 885 33.58 9.64 -5.75
CA THR A 885 33.97 8.32 -5.24
C THR A 885 32.71 7.48 -5.04
N TYR A 886 32.82 6.20 -5.33
CA TYR A 886 31.73 5.23 -5.31
C TYR A 886 32.15 4.00 -4.49
N VAL A 887 31.16 3.30 -3.95
CA VAL A 887 31.35 2.14 -3.09
C VAL A 887 30.54 0.97 -3.63
N ALA A 888 31.22 -0.12 -4.01
CA ALA A 888 30.58 -1.37 -4.42
C ALA A 888 30.07 -2.13 -3.18
N ALA A 889 28.75 -2.19 -3.01
CA ALA A 889 28.13 -2.68 -1.77
C ALA A 889 28.44 -4.17 -1.49
N GLN A 890 28.56 -4.99 -2.53
CA GLN A 890 28.90 -6.42 -2.44
C GLN A 890 30.36 -6.69 -2.00
N LEU A 891 31.26 -5.71 -2.11
CA LEU A 891 32.68 -5.85 -1.73
C LEU A 891 32.97 -5.22 -0.35
N LEU A 892 31.93 -4.83 0.39
CA LEU A 892 32.07 -4.31 1.74
C LEU A 892 32.53 -5.40 2.71
N PRO A 893 33.31 -5.03 3.75
CA PRO A 893 33.71 -5.96 4.80
C PRO A 893 32.50 -6.46 5.60
N GLU A 894 32.63 -7.65 6.19
CA GLU A 894 31.60 -8.23 7.05
C GLU A 894 31.59 -7.62 8.46
N GLN A 895 32.76 -7.22 8.95
CA GLN A 895 32.90 -6.61 10.26
C GLN A 895 32.34 -5.18 10.27
N ARG A 896 31.75 -4.79 11.40
CA ARG A 896 31.32 -3.40 11.63
C ARG A 896 32.52 -2.45 11.63
N PRO A 897 32.39 -1.22 11.10
CA PRO A 897 33.45 -0.21 11.20
C PRO A 897 33.76 0.16 12.65
N ASP A 898 35.02 0.48 12.95
CA ASP A 898 35.46 0.83 14.33
C ASP A 898 34.68 2.02 14.92
N GLU A 899 34.35 3.00 14.08
CA GLU A 899 33.60 4.20 14.46
C GLU A 899 32.15 3.92 14.90
N PHE A 900 31.59 2.76 14.52
CA PHE A 900 30.22 2.38 14.86
C PHE A 900 29.97 2.40 16.37
N ALA A 901 30.92 1.87 17.15
CA ALA A 901 30.79 1.78 18.61
C ALA A 901 30.62 3.15 19.27
N MET A 902 31.29 4.19 18.75
CA MET A 902 31.20 5.57 19.25
C MET A 902 29.88 6.26 18.86
N LEU A 903 29.31 5.89 17.72
CA LEU A 903 28.09 6.53 17.19
C LEU A 903 26.81 5.88 17.72
N TRP A 904 26.89 4.61 18.09
CA TRP A 904 25.75 3.76 18.42
C TRP A 904 25.85 3.11 19.81
N GLU A 905 25.71 3.93 20.86
CA GLU A 905 25.57 3.49 22.26
C GLU A 905 24.11 3.30 22.70
N GLN A 906 23.88 2.34 23.61
CA GLN A 906 22.58 1.99 24.22
C GLN A 906 21.99 3.13 25.09
N PRO A 907 20.64 3.25 25.18
CA PRO A 907 19.62 2.34 24.67
C PRO A 907 19.10 2.71 23.26
N ASN A 908 18.75 1.68 22.48
CA ASN A 908 18.25 1.81 21.11
C ASN A 908 16.95 1.03 20.90
N HIS A 909 16.04 1.57 20.07
CA HIS A 909 14.70 1.00 19.90
C HIS A 909 14.59 0.32 18.53
N CYS A 910 14.52 -1.01 18.50
CA CYS A 910 14.08 -1.71 17.30
C CYS A 910 12.63 -1.29 17.00
N ARG A 911 12.32 -0.95 15.74
CA ARG A 911 11.00 -0.46 15.31
C ARG A 911 10.36 -1.35 14.25
N LEU A 912 11.15 -1.88 13.32
CA LEU A 912 10.67 -2.75 12.25
C LEU A 912 11.55 -3.99 12.13
N ILE A 913 10.92 -5.12 11.82
CA ILE A 913 11.60 -6.38 11.54
C ILE A 913 10.98 -6.99 10.27
N TYR A 914 11.81 -7.27 9.27
CA TYR A 914 11.43 -8.06 8.10
C TYR A 914 11.93 -9.47 8.31
N ARG A 915 11.02 -10.46 8.33
CA ARG A 915 11.37 -11.88 8.48
C ARG A 915 11.08 -12.64 7.19
N TYR A 916 12.09 -13.28 6.61
CA TYR A 916 11.94 -14.08 5.41
C TYR A 916 11.58 -15.51 5.78
N LEU A 917 10.55 -16.05 5.14
CA LEU A 917 9.96 -17.33 5.54
C LEU A 917 10.75 -18.54 5.03
N GLN A 918 11.35 -18.42 3.84
CA GLN A 918 12.03 -19.53 3.14
C GLN A 918 13.56 -19.39 3.23
N PHE A 919 14.11 -18.30 2.71
CA PHE A 919 15.56 -18.02 2.66
C PHE A 919 15.85 -16.52 2.81
N PHE A 920 17.09 -16.15 3.10
CA PHE A 920 17.52 -14.75 3.15
C PHE A 920 18.20 -14.35 1.82
N PRO A 921 17.61 -13.47 0.98
CA PRO A 921 18.24 -13.10 -0.29
C PRO A 921 19.41 -12.13 -0.06
N LYS A 922 20.64 -12.56 -0.40
CA LYS A 922 21.87 -11.74 -0.29
C LYS A 922 21.73 -10.36 -0.97
N SER A 923 20.94 -10.28 -2.05
CA SER A 923 20.72 -9.06 -2.82
C SER A 923 19.92 -7.98 -2.10
N VAL A 924 19.11 -8.31 -1.07
CA VAL A 924 18.28 -7.30 -0.40
C VAL A 924 19.13 -6.25 0.30
N MET A 925 20.13 -6.68 1.07
CA MET A 925 20.99 -5.75 1.81
C MET A 925 21.88 -4.93 0.87
N ILE A 926 22.39 -5.55 -0.21
CA ILE A 926 23.18 -4.86 -1.24
C ILE A 926 22.38 -3.72 -1.87
N ARG A 927 21.11 -3.96 -2.20
CA ARG A 927 20.21 -2.94 -2.77
C ARG A 927 19.86 -1.86 -1.75
N CYS A 928 19.65 -2.23 -0.49
CA CYS A 928 19.42 -1.28 0.60
C CYS A 928 20.64 -0.36 0.79
N LEU A 929 21.84 -0.93 0.84
CA LEU A 929 23.11 -0.18 0.90
C LEU A 929 23.25 0.74 -0.32
N SER A 930 22.96 0.24 -1.52
CA SER A 930 23.04 1.05 -2.74
C SER A 930 22.05 2.23 -2.75
N GLN A 931 20.88 2.08 -2.13
CA GLN A 931 19.86 3.13 -2.07
C GLN A 931 20.15 4.19 -0.99
N PHE A 932 20.69 3.78 0.16
CA PHE A 932 20.88 4.67 1.31
C PHE A 932 22.33 5.03 1.62
N GLY A 933 23.30 4.38 0.97
CA GLY A 933 24.72 4.48 1.27
C GLY A 933 25.27 5.90 1.27
N LYS A 934 24.87 6.74 0.32
CA LYS A 934 25.24 8.17 0.26
C LYS A 934 24.84 8.97 1.51
N GLN A 935 23.84 8.49 2.25
CA GLN A 935 23.28 9.15 3.43
C GLN A 935 23.86 8.58 4.74
N ALA A 936 24.88 7.72 4.68
CA ALA A 936 25.48 7.13 5.87
C ALA A 936 26.19 8.18 6.74
N GLU A 937 25.99 8.08 8.05
CA GLU A 937 26.67 8.91 9.04
C GLU A 937 28.13 8.46 9.13
N LYS A 938 29.08 9.36 8.87
CA LYS A 938 30.53 9.10 8.95
C LYS A 938 30.94 7.75 8.34
N HIS A 939 30.46 7.46 7.12
CA HIS A 939 30.84 6.24 6.39
C HIS A 939 30.53 4.92 7.10
N THR A 940 29.58 4.93 8.03
CA THR A 940 29.28 3.78 8.88
C THR A 940 28.35 2.81 8.14
N TYR A 941 28.94 1.98 7.28
CA TYR A 941 28.29 0.88 6.55
C TYR A 941 29.22 -0.33 6.42
N TRP A 942 28.63 -1.51 6.32
CA TRP A 942 29.30 -2.80 6.10
C TRP A 942 28.35 -3.74 5.35
N LYS A 943 28.81 -4.95 5.00
CA LYS A 943 28.06 -5.91 4.17
C LYS A 943 26.65 -6.21 4.69
N HIS A 944 26.46 -6.15 6.01
CA HIS A 944 25.20 -6.50 6.67
C HIS A 944 24.49 -5.30 7.32
N GLY A 945 24.99 -4.07 7.19
CA GLY A 945 24.31 -2.96 7.86
C GLY A 945 24.79 -1.57 7.48
N ILE A 946 23.96 -0.59 7.85
CA ILE A 946 24.20 0.83 7.60
C ILE A 946 23.60 1.68 8.71
N LEU A 947 24.34 2.72 9.11
CA LEU A 947 23.89 3.75 10.03
C LEU A 947 23.64 5.06 9.28
N LEU A 948 22.44 5.60 9.40
CA LEU A 948 21.98 6.82 8.71
C LEU A 948 21.68 7.92 9.74
N ASP A 949 21.98 9.18 9.43
CA ASP A 949 21.55 10.36 10.20
C ASP A 949 20.60 11.22 9.36
N LYS A 950 19.43 11.53 9.93
CA LYS A 950 18.48 12.49 9.35
C LYS A 950 17.92 13.43 10.41
N GLY A 951 18.42 14.67 10.41
CA GLY A 951 17.90 15.74 11.26
C GLY A 951 18.06 15.45 12.75
N GLY A 952 19.19 14.84 13.14
CA GLY A 952 19.47 14.47 14.54
C GLY A 952 18.86 13.13 14.99
N ASN A 953 18.20 12.41 14.07
CA ASN A 953 17.70 11.05 14.30
C ASN A 953 18.61 10.05 13.60
N ARG A 954 19.06 9.02 14.32
CA ARG A 954 19.88 7.95 13.76
C ARG A 954 19.06 6.70 13.49
N PHE A 955 19.26 6.09 12.32
CA PHE A 955 18.58 4.89 11.87
C PHE A 955 19.61 3.82 11.53
N LEU A 956 19.58 2.69 12.26
CA LEU A 956 20.39 1.52 11.98
C LEU A 956 19.55 0.49 11.23
N ILE A 957 19.96 0.12 10.03
CA ILE A 957 19.39 -0.99 9.27
C ILE A 957 20.41 -2.12 9.30
N GLU A 958 20.05 -3.27 9.83
CA GLU A 958 20.97 -4.41 9.98
C GLU A 958 20.30 -5.73 9.58
N ALA A 959 21.02 -6.52 8.79
CA ALA A 959 20.63 -7.84 8.32
C ALA A 959 21.25 -8.94 9.19
N PHE A 960 20.46 -9.96 9.48
CA PHE A 960 20.82 -11.17 10.21
C PHE A 960 20.49 -12.39 9.35
N PRO A 961 21.42 -12.81 8.45
CA PRO A 961 21.17 -13.92 7.53
C PRO A 961 20.79 -15.23 8.24
N GLU A 962 21.43 -15.53 9.37
CA GLU A 962 21.18 -16.74 10.18
C GLU A 962 19.74 -16.84 10.70
N THR A 963 19.17 -15.71 11.16
CA THR A 963 17.77 -15.65 11.62
C THR A 963 16.81 -15.28 10.49
N LYS A 964 17.31 -15.03 9.28
CA LYS A 964 16.57 -14.57 8.11
C LYS A 964 15.80 -13.29 8.40
N GLU A 965 16.45 -12.31 9.02
CA GLU A 965 15.82 -11.05 9.44
C GLU A 965 16.56 -9.81 8.95
N ILE A 966 15.83 -8.70 8.73
CA ILE A 966 16.38 -7.34 8.70
C ILE A 966 15.70 -6.55 9.81
N LYS A 967 16.47 -6.00 10.74
CA LYS A 967 15.96 -5.15 11.83
C LYS A 967 16.30 -3.69 11.55
N ILE A 968 15.34 -2.80 11.80
CA ILE A 968 15.55 -1.35 11.75
C ILE A 968 15.39 -0.80 13.16
N SER A 969 16.48 -0.21 13.66
CA SER A 969 16.53 0.43 14.98
C SER A 969 16.67 1.93 14.85
N VAL A 970 16.06 2.67 15.77
CA VAL A 970 16.01 4.13 15.75
C VAL A 970 16.51 4.70 17.09
N LYS A 971 17.33 5.74 17.00
CA LYS A 971 17.74 6.59 18.12
C LYS A 971 17.27 8.03 17.83
N GLY A 972 16.28 8.49 18.58
CA GLY A 972 15.61 9.79 18.38
C GLY A 972 14.08 9.66 18.31
N ASP A 973 13.44 10.58 17.60
CA ASP A 973 12.01 10.58 17.30
C ASP A 973 11.60 9.34 16.50
N LEU A 974 10.91 8.45 17.20
CA LEU A 974 10.35 7.22 16.69
C LEU A 974 9.26 7.42 15.63
N SER A 975 8.75 8.65 15.46
CA SER A 975 7.74 9.02 14.46
C SER A 975 8.31 9.75 13.23
N HIS A 976 9.62 9.87 13.14
CA HIS A 976 10.28 10.62 12.09
C HIS A 976 9.90 10.10 10.68
N PRO A 977 9.47 10.96 9.73
CA PRO A 977 8.97 10.55 8.41
C PRO A 977 9.96 9.75 7.56
N PHE A 978 11.26 9.86 7.85
CA PHE A 978 12.30 9.10 7.15
C PHE A 978 12.17 7.59 7.37
N LEU A 979 11.61 7.14 8.51
CA LEU A 979 11.36 5.73 8.76
C LEU A 979 10.36 5.14 7.76
N GLY A 980 9.32 5.91 7.39
CA GLY A 980 8.38 5.55 6.34
C GLY A 980 9.05 5.44 4.96
N LYS A 981 10.05 6.29 4.67
CA LYS A 981 10.85 6.18 3.43
C LYS A 981 11.71 4.92 3.39
N ILE A 982 12.34 4.57 4.53
CA ILE A 982 13.09 3.31 4.66
C ILE A 982 12.14 2.11 4.48
N HIS A 983 10.97 2.14 5.10
CA HIS A 983 9.97 1.09 4.96
C HIS A 983 9.48 0.93 3.52
N GLN A 984 9.16 2.03 2.85
CA GLN A 984 8.75 2.02 1.45
C GLN A 984 9.81 1.39 0.55
N ALA A 985 11.07 1.83 0.67
CA ALA A 985 12.19 1.31 -0.10
C ALA A 985 12.39 -0.20 0.10
N LEU A 986 12.39 -0.67 1.34
CA LEU A 986 12.54 -2.11 1.63
C LEU A 986 11.32 -2.92 1.20
N THR A 987 10.12 -2.36 1.24
CA THR A 987 8.91 -3.00 0.70
C THR A 987 8.99 -3.16 -0.82
N GLU A 988 9.50 -2.15 -1.53
CA GLU A 988 9.75 -2.22 -2.96
C GLU A 988 10.83 -3.26 -3.30
N ILE A 989 11.94 -3.28 -2.56
CA ILE A 989 13.01 -4.29 -2.70
C ILE A 989 12.45 -5.70 -2.46
N ASN A 990 11.63 -5.87 -1.43
CA ASN A 990 11.07 -7.16 -1.01
C ASN A 990 9.79 -7.58 -1.74
N SER A 991 9.28 -6.77 -2.66
CA SER A 991 8.04 -7.07 -3.40
C SER A 991 8.04 -8.41 -4.14
N ARG A 992 9.24 -8.98 -4.37
CA ARG A 992 9.46 -10.27 -5.06
C ARG A 992 9.76 -11.44 -4.13
N PHE A 993 9.85 -11.21 -2.82
CA PHE A 993 10.21 -12.23 -1.83
C PHE A 993 9.08 -12.45 -0.81
N PRO A 994 8.88 -13.69 -0.32
CA PRO A 994 7.92 -13.96 0.75
C PRO A 994 8.46 -13.48 2.10
N VAL A 995 8.10 -12.24 2.45
CA VAL A 995 8.53 -11.56 3.68
C VAL A 995 7.35 -11.22 4.58
N THR A 996 7.52 -11.41 5.88
CA THR A 996 6.60 -10.91 6.90
C THR A 996 7.15 -9.64 7.53
N THR A 997 6.37 -8.57 7.56
CA THR A 997 6.76 -7.30 8.21
C THR A 997 6.15 -7.23 9.61
N LEU A 998 7.01 -7.08 10.61
CA LEU A 998 6.65 -6.96 12.02
C LEU A 998 7.00 -5.56 12.53
N VAL A 999 6.16 -5.02 13.42
CA VAL A 999 6.37 -3.75 14.11
C VAL A 999 6.70 -4.06 15.57
N ALA A 1000 7.85 -3.59 16.04
CA ALA A 1000 8.27 -3.78 17.42
C ALA A 1000 7.49 -2.89 18.38
N CYS A 1001 7.22 -3.42 19.56
CA CYS A 1001 6.56 -2.74 20.66
C CYS A 1001 7.45 -1.64 21.25
N ILE A 1002 6.84 -0.51 21.64
CA ILE A 1002 7.55 0.68 22.16
C ILE A 1002 7.38 0.91 23.66
N CYS A 1003 6.69 0.02 24.38
CA CYS A 1003 6.52 0.18 25.82
C CYS A 1003 7.84 0.06 26.57
N GLU A 1004 7.96 0.68 27.74
CA GLU A 1004 9.17 0.69 28.58
C GLU A 1004 9.77 -0.71 28.83
N GLY A 1005 8.93 -1.72 29.07
CA GLY A 1005 9.39 -3.10 29.27
C GLY A 1005 10.00 -3.78 28.04
N CYS A 1006 9.77 -3.24 26.84
CA CYS A 1006 10.37 -3.69 25.58
C CYS A 1006 11.59 -2.87 25.16
N GLN A 1007 11.93 -1.80 25.88
CA GLN A 1007 13.06 -0.92 25.54
C GLN A 1007 14.42 -1.52 25.91
N GLN A 1008 14.43 -2.62 26.66
CA GLN A 1008 15.64 -3.36 27.04
C GLN A 1008 15.55 -4.81 26.51
N GLY A 1009 16.25 -5.12 25.41
CA GLY A 1009 16.31 -6.48 24.84
C GLY A 1009 15.61 -6.64 23.49
N ASP A 1010 15.19 -7.88 23.15
CA ASP A 1010 14.45 -8.18 21.91
C ASP A 1010 12.95 -7.90 22.16
N PRO A 1011 12.37 -6.86 21.52
CA PRO A 1011 11.02 -6.41 21.85
C PRO A 1011 9.96 -7.38 21.33
N HIS A 1012 8.84 -7.47 22.05
CA HIS A 1012 7.64 -8.09 21.48
C HIS A 1012 7.25 -7.36 20.18
N SER A 1013 6.80 -8.09 19.16
CA SER A 1013 6.48 -7.51 17.85
C SER A 1013 5.14 -8.02 17.32
N TYR A 1014 4.49 -7.18 16.54
CA TYR A 1014 3.15 -7.42 15.98
C TYR A 1014 3.21 -7.48 14.46
N GLN A 1015 2.35 -8.27 13.82
CA GLN A 1015 2.27 -8.25 12.36
C GLN A 1015 1.71 -6.91 11.87
N ARG A 1016 2.45 -6.21 11.00
CA ARG A 1016 2.06 -4.90 10.47
C ARG A 1016 0.67 -4.92 9.78
N PRO A 1017 0.31 -5.92 8.95
CA PRO A 1017 -1.02 -5.97 8.34
C PRO A 1017 -2.17 -6.02 9.37
N GLN A 1018 -1.95 -6.71 10.49
CA GLN A 1018 -2.91 -6.78 11.58
C GLN A 1018 -3.06 -5.43 12.29
N LEU A 1019 -1.93 -4.74 12.59
CA LEU A 1019 -1.98 -3.39 13.16
C LEU A 1019 -2.71 -2.41 12.23
N LEU A 1020 -2.47 -2.48 10.92
CA LEU A 1020 -3.18 -1.64 9.95
C LEU A 1020 -4.68 -1.93 9.94
N LYS A 1021 -5.06 -3.21 9.99
CA LYS A 1021 -6.46 -3.63 10.07
C LYS A 1021 -7.11 -3.08 11.35
N TYR A 1022 -6.47 -3.24 12.50
CA TYR A 1022 -6.99 -2.77 13.79
C TYR A 1022 -7.04 -1.25 13.88
N SER A 1023 -6.04 -0.56 13.33
CA SER A 1023 -6.05 0.91 13.17
C SER A 1023 -7.24 1.37 12.34
N LYS A 1024 -7.50 0.73 11.19
CA LYS A 1024 -8.65 1.03 10.32
C LYS A 1024 -10.01 0.68 10.93
N MET A 1025 -10.06 -0.27 11.88
CA MET A 1025 -11.27 -0.69 12.60
C MET A 1025 -11.55 0.14 13.86
N GLY A 1026 -11.04 1.38 13.93
CA GLY A 1026 -11.24 2.26 15.10
C GLY A 1026 -10.15 2.14 16.16
N ASP A 1027 -8.94 1.76 15.75
CA ASP A 1027 -7.75 1.67 16.60
C ASP A 1027 -7.85 0.70 17.79
N ILE A 1028 -8.34 -0.51 17.49
CA ILE A 1028 -8.52 -1.58 18.48
C ILE A 1028 -7.18 -1.87 19.18
N PRO A 1029 -7.07 -1.67 20.52
CA PRO A 1029 -5.80 -1.77 21.22
C PRO A 1029 -5.19 -3.19 21.14
N VAL A 1030 -3.88 -3.25 20.96
CA VAL A 1030 -3.09 -4.51 21.06
C VAL A 1030 -2.37 -4.57 22.40
N VAL A 1031 -2.15 -5.77 22.93
CA VAL A 1031 -1.52 -5.95 24.24
C VAL A 1031 -0.09 -6.42 24.07
N CYS A 1032 0.86 -5.72 24.70
CA CYS A 1032 2.23 -6.17 24.77
C CYS A 1032 2.38 -7.39 25.69
N HIS A 1033 2.93 -8.50 25.20
CA HIS A 1033 3.13 -9.68 26.05
C HIS A 1033 4.24 -9.51 27.10
N GLN A 1034 5.21 -8.61 26.89
CA GLN A 1034 6.29 -8.34 27.84
C GLN A 1034 5.87 -7.39 28.96
N SER A 1035 5.25 -6.23 28.64
CA SER A 1035 4.85 -5.24 29.64
C SER A 1035 3.39 -5.33 30.09
N ARG A 1036 2.56 -6.14 29.40
CA ARG A 1036 1.10 -6.23 29.58
C ARG A 1036 0.33 -4.93 29.35
N LEU A 1037 0.98 -3.91 28.80
CA LEU A 1037 0.35 -2.64 28.44
C LEU A 1037 -0.47 -2.77 27.16
N SER A 1038 -1.65 -2.17 27.17
CA SER A 1038 -2.50 -1.98 26.00
C SER A 1038 -1.99 -0.78 25.21
N LEU A 1039 -1.72 -0.98 23.92
CA LEU A 1039 -1.12 -0.01 23.02
C LEU A 1039 -2.03 0.18 21.81
N ALA A 1040 -2.26 1.44 21.46
CA ALA A 1040 -2.97 1.78 20.24
C ALA A 1040 -2.15 1.38 18.99
N PRO A 1041 -2.71 0.62 18.04
CA PRO A 1041 -2.07 0.32 16.76
C PRO A 1041 -1.57 1.57 16.02
N SER A 1042 -2.32 2.67 16.05
CA SER A 1042 -1.95 3.96 15.44
C SER A 1042 -0.65 4.52 16.00
N LEU A 1043 -0.41 4.36 17.31
CA LEU A 1043 0.81 4.77 17.99
C LEU A 1043 2.00 3.90 17.56
N LEU A 1044 1.79 2.59 17.40
CA LEU A 1044 2.81 1.67 16.91
C LEU A 1044 3.17 1.94 15.46
N LEU A 1045 2.18 2.28 14.62
CA LEU A 1045 2.32 2.60 13.19
C LEU A 1045 2.80 4.03 12.93
N LYS A 1046 2.89 4.89 13.95
CA LYS A 1046 3.30 6.28 13.79
C LYS A 1046 4.70 6.38 13.17
N GLY A 1047 4.83 7.11 12.07
CA GLY A 1047 6.06 7.23 11.28
C GLY A 1047 6.32 6.10 10.28
N LEU A 1048 5.51 5.02 10.30
CA LEU A 1048 5.63 3.82 9.46
C LEU A 1048 4.61 3.72 8.33
N LEU A 1049 3.72 4.71 8.24
CA LEU A 1049 2.70 4.80 7.21
C LEU A 1049 3.30 5.43 5.95
N THR A 1050 3.06 4.83 4.79
CA THR A 1050 3.33 5.43 3.48
C THR A 1050 2.43 6.65 3.25
N GLU A 1051 2.76 7.54 2.32
CA GLU A 1051 1.91 8.70 2.01
C GLU A 1051 0.49 8.31 1.60
N ASP A 1052 0.29 7.17 0.94
CA ASP A 1052 -1.04 6.66 0.59
C ASP A 1052 -1.78 6.04 1.79
N GLU A 1053 -1.07 5.38 2.72
CA GLU A 1053 -1.66 4.91 3.98
C GLU A 1053 -1.95 6.07 4.94
N LYS A 1054 -1.14 7.13 4.95
CA LYS A 1054 -1.42 8.38 5.66
C LYS A 1054 -2.66 9.06 5.11
N LYS A 1055 -2.85 9.06 3.78
CA LYS A 1055 -4.11 9.51 3.16
C LYS A 1055 -5.29 8.64 3.58
N GLY A 1056 -5.09 7.35 3.83
CA GLY A 1056 -6.14 6.44 4.34
C GLY A 1056 -6.42 6.55 5.85
N ILE A 1057 -5.52 7.15 6.62
CA ILE A 1057 -5.64 7.32 8.10
C ILE A 1057 -5.95 8.78 8.47
N PHE A 1058 -5.70 9.75 7.58
CA PHE A 1058 -5.92 11.19 7.79
C PHE A 1058 -6.67 11.91 6.65
N ARG A 1059 -7.36 11.21 5.74
CA ARG A 1059 -8.44 11.83 4.93
C ARG A 1059 -9.80 11.40 5.44
N LYS A 1060 -10.73 12.36 5.47
CA LYS A 1060 -12.16 12.12 5.20
C LYS A 1060 -12.28 11.11 4.03
N PRO A 1061 -13.12 10.08 4.10
CA PRO A 1061 -13.34 9.18 2.98
C PRO A 1061 -13.98 9.98 1.85
N ASP A 1062 -13.18 10.26 0.82
CA ASP A 1062 -13.72 10.44 -0.51
C ASP A 1062 -13.68 9.07 -1.19
N VAL A 1063 -14.85 8.67 -1.66
CA VAL A 1063 -15.17 7.42 -2.34
C VAL A 1063 -14.15 7.12 -3.44
N LYS A 1064 -13.24 6.16 -3.22
CA LYS A 1064 -12.54 5.35 -4.23
C LYS A 1064 -11.70 4.22 -3.60
N SER A 1065 -12.31 3.04 -3.58
CA SER A 1065 -11.74 1.67 -3.59
C SER A 1065 -10.36 1.38 -2.97
N ARG A 1066 -10.34 0.59 -1.90
CA ARG A 1066 -9.82 -0.80 -1.89
C ARG A 1066 -10.00 -1.46 -0.51
N SER A 1067 -11.01 -2.31 -0.40
CA SER A 1067 -11.14 -3.36 0.60
C SER A 1067 -10.66 -4.68 -0.03
N GLN A 1068 -9.74 -5.38 0.64
CA GLN A 1068 -9.47 -6.79 0.35
C GLN A 1068 -10.43 -7.65 1.20
N PRO A 1069 -11.04 -8.69 0.64
CA PRO A 1069 -11.91 -9.60 1.36
C PRO A 1069 -11.09 -10.64 2.16
N LEU A 1070 -11.51 -10.91 3.39
CA LEU A 1070 -11.24 -12.19 4.04
C LEU A 1070 -12.19 -13.22 3.44
N GLU A 1071 -11.62 -14.30 2.90
CA GLU A 1071 -12.34 -15.44 2.34
C GLU A 1071 -13.19 -16.10 3.42
N GLN A 1072 -14.50 -16.22 3.17
CA GLN A 1072 -15.33 -17.27 3.76
C GLN A 1072 -15.85 -18.14 2.63
N LYS A 1073 -15.49 -19.43 2.68
CA LYS A 1073 -15.96 -20.46 1.74
C LYS A 1073 -17.47 -20.73 1.94
N PRO A 1074 -18.21 -21.14 0.89
CA PRO A 1074 -19.64 -21.44 1.01
C PRO A 1074 -19.89 -22.84 1.61
N ASN A 1075 -20.87 -22.90 2.52
CA ASN A 1075 -21.41 -24.10 3.14
C ASN A 1075 -21.90 -25.14 2.11
N THR A 1076 -21.18 -26.25 2.01
CA THR A 1076 -21.72 -27.59 1.70
C THR A 1076 -22.08 -28.30 3.02
N PRO A 1077 -22.81 -29.45 3.02
CA PRO A 1077 -23.47 -29.98 4.22
C PRO A 1077 -22.49 -30.08 5.38
N THR A 1078 -22.83 -29.47 6.51
CA THR A 1078 -21.96 -29.29 7.67
C THR A 1078 -21.48 -30.63 8.20
N GLU A 1079 -20.23 -30.98 7.89
CA GLU A 1079 -19.48 -31.92 8.72
C GLU A 1079 -19.40 -31.33 10.14
N PRO A 1080 -19.59 -32.14 11.19
CA PRO A 1080 -19.50 -31.66 12.56
C PRO A 1080 -18.13 -31.04 12.84
N ILE A 1081 -18.11 -29.90 13.54
CA ILE A 1081 -16.92 -29.11 13.80
C ILE A 1081 -15.92 -29.97 14.60
N PRO A 1082 -14.67 -30.17 14.13
CA PRO A 1082 -13.70 -31.02 14.81
C PRO A 1082 -13.16 -30.32 16.07
N LEU A 1083 -13.42 -30.89 17.25
CA LEU A 1083 -12.90 -30.45 18.53
C LEU A 1083 -11.75 -31.39 18.97
N PHE A 1084 -10.52 -30.92 18.95
CA PHE A 1084 -9.36 -31.76 19.30
C PHE A 1084 -9.19 -31.85 20.81
N ILE A 1085 -8.74 -33.00 21.31
CA ILE A 1085 -8.46 -33.17 22.74
C ILE A 1085 -7.10 -33.80 22.99
N SER A 1086 -6.31 -33.20 23.89
CA SER A 1086 -5.03 -33.72 24.39
C SER A 1086 -5.21 -34.17 25.84
N TYR A 1087 -4.88 -35.43 26.14
CA TYR A 1087 -5.06 -36.03 27.47
C TYR A 1087 -4.15 -37.25 27.62
N ARG A 1088 -3.97 -37.73 28.86
CA ARG A 1088 -3.27 -38.99 29.12
C ARG A 1088 -4.21 -40.17 28.84
N ARG A 1089 -3.79 -41.13 27.99
CA ARG A 1089 -4.62 -42.28 27.57
C ARG A 1089 -5.00 -43.28 28.69
N GLN A 1090 -4.51 -43.10 29.91
CA GLN A 1090 -4.74 -43.96 31.07
C GLN A 1090 -5.16 -43.11 32.28
N GLY A 1091 -5.69 -43.75 33.33
CA GLY A 1091 -6.09 -43.09 34.57
C GLY A 1091 -7.35 -42.21 34.44
N GLU A 1092 -7.49 -41.29 35.39
CA GLU A 1092 -8.66 -40.41 35.57
C GLU A 1092 -9.01 -39.53 34.35
N SER A 1093 -8.03 -39.18 33.51
CA SER A 1093 -8.26 -38.39 32.30
C SER A 1093 -9.09 -39.17 31.26
N ARG A 1094 -8.94 -40.49 31.17
CA ARG A 1094 -9.66 -41.31 30.19
C ARG A 1094 -11.16 -41.37 30.46
N GLU A 1095 -11.56 -41.45 31.73
CA GLU A 1095 -12.97 -41.52 32.13
C GLU A 1095 -13.73 -40.22 31.80
N LEU A 1096 -13.14 -39.06 32.12
CA LEU A 1096 -13.72 -37.76 31.80
C LEU A 1096 -13.84 -37.56 30.29
N VAL A 1097 -12.80 -37.93 29.57
CA VAL A 1097 -12.75 -37.81 28.13
C VAL A 1097 -13.86 -38.69 27.54
N ASN A 1098 -14.00 -39.97 27.91
CA ASN A 1098 -15.13 -40.82 27.47
C ASN A 1098 -16.51 -40.15 27.68
N LYS A 1099 -16.77 -39.55 28.84
CA LYS A 1099 -18.02 -38.80 29.10
C LYS A 1099 -18.22 -37.60 28.15
N LEU A 1100 -17.15 -36.88 27.79
CA LEU A 1100 -17.20 -35.81 26.80
C LEU A 1100 -17.48 -36.32 25.38
N GLU A 1101 -17.02 -37.54 25.02
CA GLU A 1101 -17.39 -38.17 23.73
C GLU A 1101 -18.88 -38.45 23.66
N GLU A 1102 -19.41 -39.08 24.71
CA GLU A 1102 -20.82 -39.45 24.79
C GLU A 1102 -21.70 -38.21 24.69
N ALA A 1103 -21.31 -37.11 25.35
CA ALA A 1103 -22.01 -35.83 25.26
C ALA A 1103 -21.91 -35.14 23.88
N CYS A 1104 -20.85 -35.40 23.10
CA CYS A 1104 -20.74 -34.89 21.72
C CYS A 1104 -21.56 -35.71 20.71
N THR A 1105 -22.08 -36.87 21.09
CA THR A 1105 -22.79 -37.77 20.16
C THR A 1105 -24.16 -37.21 19.81
N GLY A 1106 -24.35 -36.80 18.55
CA GLY A 1106 -25.61 -36.19 18.05
C GLY A 1106 -25.66 -34.66 18.10
N GLU A 1107 -24.54 -34.00 18.42
CA GLU A 1107 -24.39 -32.54 18.45
C GLU A 1107 -23.58 -32.02 17.24
N GLU A 1108 -23.44 -30.70 17.11
CA GLU A 1108 -22.70 -30.03 16.00
C GLU A 1108 -21.18 -30.24 16.02
N PHE A 1109 -20.62 -30.92 17.05
CA PHE A 1109 -19.19 -31.12 17.25
C PHE A 1109 -18.79 -32.59 17.16
N ARG A 1110 -17.61 -32.87 16.61
CA ARG A 1110 -16.97 -34.19 16.66
C ARG A 1110 -15.68 -34.12 17.46
N LEU A 1111 -15.62 -34.84 18.57
CA LEU A 1111 -14.42 -34.89 19.40
C LEU A 1111 -13.35 -35.78 18.75
N MET A 1112 -12.18 -35.21 18.48
CA MET A 1112 -11.07 -35.85 17.76
C MET A 1112 -9.99 -36.28 18.77
N ARG A 1113 -9.78 -37.59 18.92
CA ARG A 1113 -8.80 -38.19 19.84
C ARG A 1113 -7.67 -38.87 19.11
N ASP A 1114 -6.50 -38.80 19.70
CA ASP A 1114 -5.28 -39.42 19.20
C ASP A 1114 -5.37 -40.95 19.09
N ASP A 1115 -6.12 -41.64 19.95
CA ASP A 1115 -6.24 -43.10 19.95
C ASP A 1115 -7.31 -43.70 19.00
N ARG A 1116 -8.18 -42.86 18.39
CA ARG A 1116 -9.20 -43.28 17.39
C ARG A 1116 -8.96 -42.72 15.99
N GLU A 1117 -8.25 -41.60 15.88
CA GLU A 1117 -8.01 -40.90 14.60
C GLU A 1117 -6.71 -41.32 13.91
N LEU A 1118 -5.90 -42.17 14.54
CA LEU A 1118 -4.72 -42.81 13.95
C LEU A 1118 -5.10 -44.19 13.40
N GLY A 1119 -5.08 -44.36 12.06
CA GLY A 1119 -5.23 -45.66 11.42
C GLY A 1119 -3.98 -46.55 11.56
N TYR A 1120 -4.10 -47.83 11.20
CA TYR A 1120 -2.95 -48.74 11.16
C TYR A 1120 -1.94 -48.21 10.11
N LEU A 1121 -0.73 -47.83 10.56
CA LEU A 1121 0.37 -47.17 9.80
C LEU A 1121 0.31 -45.63 9.65
N ASP A 1122 -0.57 -44.90 10.35
CA ASP A 1122 -0.51 -43.42 10.38
C ASP A 1122 0.55 -42.85 11.33
N ASP A 1123 1.20 -41.77 10.89
CA ASP A 1123 2.28 -41.08 11.61
C ASP A 1123 1.73 -40.10 12.66
N ILE A 1124 2.19 -40.23 13.90
CA ILE A 1124 1.86 -39.34 15.03
C ILE A 1124 2.16 -37.86 14.71
N GLN A 1125 3.16 -37.57 13.86
CA GLN A 1125 3.47 -36.20 13.42
C GLN A 1125 2.33 -35.56 12.60
N LYS A 1126 1.53 -36.35 11.86
CA LYS A 1126 0.36 -35.82 11.14
C LYS A 1126 -0.75 -35.41 12.09
N PHE A 1127 -1.01 -36.19 13.15
CA PHE A 1127 -1.96 -35.82 14.19
C PHE A 1127 -1.46 -34.57 14.94
N MET A 1128 -0.17 -34.51 15.26
CA MET A 1128 0.45 -33.33 15.88
C MET A 1128 0.31 -32.06 15.03
N LYS A 1129 0.54 -32.15 13.71
CA LYS A 1129 0.34 -31.01 12.80
C LYS A 1129 -1.13 -30.57 12.75
N ARG A 1130 -2.07 -31.51 12.84
CA ARG A 1130 -3.52 -31.21 12.93
C ARG A 1130 -3.87 -30.57 14.27
N LEU A 1131 -3.31 -31.07 15.37
CA LEU A 1131 -3.48 -30.50 16.71
C LEU A 1131 -2.96 -29.05 16.78
N THR A 1132 -1.77 -28.77 16.25
CA THR A 1132 -1.20 -27.40 16.25
C THR A 1132 -1.91 -26.45 15.29
N GLN A 1133 -2.68 -26.95 14.32
CA GLN A 1133 -3.50 -26.16 13.39
C GLN A 1133 -4.98 -26.08 13.80
N ALA A 1134 -5.40 -26.83 14.82
CA ALA A 1134 -6.78 -26.90 15.26
C ALA A 1134 -7.25 -25.59 15.90
N GLU A 1135 -8.35 -25.04 15.42
CA GLU A 1135 -8.93 -23.78 15.92
C GLU A 1135 -9.42 -23.90 17.38
N GLN A 1136 -9.79 -25.10 17.85
CA GLN A 1136 -10.29 -25.36 19.19
C GLN A 1136 -9.73 -26.67 19.75
N ILE A 1137 -9.13 -26.62 20.94
CA ILE A 1137 -8.44 -27.75 21.59
C ILE A 1137 -8.81 -27.81 23.07
N VAL A 1138 -9.29 -28.95 23.54
CA VAL A 1138 -9.47 -29.23 24.97
C VAL A 1138 -8.23 -29.94 25.52
N VAL A 1139 -7.72 -29.54 26.68
CA VAL A 1139 -6.56 -30.19 27.30
C VAL A 1139 -6.94 -30.67 28.70
N VAL A 1140 -6.86 -31.97 28.96
CA VAL A 1140 -7.16 -32.54 30.29
C VAL A 1140 -5.87 -32.79 31.04
N ILE A 1141 -5.66 -32.04 32.13
CA ILE A 1141 -4.38 -31.95 32.84
C ILE A 1141 -4.49 -32.68 34.18
N SER A 1142 -3.80 -33.82 34.31
CA SER A 1142 -3.56 -34.59 35.54
C SER A 1142 -2.09 -34.53 35.95
N ASP A 1143 -1.73 -35.04 37.14
CA ASP A 1143 -0.32 -35.20 37.52
C ASP A 1143 0.44 -36.08 36.51
N GLU A 1144 -0.20 -37.15 36.03
CA GLU A 1144 0.37 -38.02 34.99
C GLU A 1144 0.57 -37.29 33.65
N TYR A 1145 -0.35 -36.39 33.28
CA TYR A 1145 -0.20 -35.55 32.08
C TYR A 1145 1.05 -34.68 32.18
N LEU A 1146 1.25 -34.02 33.33
CA LEU A 1146 2.36 -33.09 33.58
C LEU A 1146 3.74 -33.76 33.65
N ARG A 1147 3.78 -35.07 33.88
CA ARG A 1147 5.00 -35.89 33.89
C ARG A 1147 5.23 -36.67 32.59
N SER A 1148 4.30 -36.59 31.63
CA SER A 1148 4.37 -37.33 30.37
C SER A 1148 5.06 -36.51 29.28
N GLU A 1149 6.15 -37.04 28.71
CA GLU A 1149 6.92 -36.36 27.66
C GLU A 1149 6.10 -36.03 26.41
N SER A 1150 5.27 -36.96 25.93
CA SER A 1150 4.43 -36.72 24.75
C SER A 1150 3.38 -35.62 24.96
N CYS A 1151 2.74 -35.62 26.13
CA CYS A 1151 1.74 -34.61 26.52
C CYS A 1151 2.38 -33.23 26.71
N MET A 1152 3.56 -33.18 27.34
CA MET A 1152 4.29 -31.93 27.52
C MET A 1152 4.87 -31.40 26.19
N PHE A 1153 5.21 -32.28 25.25
CA PHE A 1153 5.54 -31.91 23.88
C PHE A 1153 4.35 -31.28 23.15
N GLU A 1154 3.18 -31.95 23.16
CA GLU A 1154 1.93 -31.40 22.62
C GLU A 1154 1.63 -30.01 23.18
N LEU A 1155 1.69 -29.89 24.51
CA LEU A 1155 1.41 -28.63 25.20
C LEU A 1155 2.38 -27.51 24.83
N THR A 1156 3.66 -27.82 24.68
CA THR A 1156 4.68 -26.82 24.34
C THR A 1156 4.65 -26.43 22.86
N GLU A 1157 4.31 -27.35 21.96
CA GLU A 1157 4.13 -27.04 20.53
C GLU A 1157 2.88 -26.19 20.29
N MET A 1158 1.78 -26.48 21.00
CA MET A 1158 0.61 -25.60 21.02
C MET A 1158 0.98 -24.20 21.53
N TYR A 1159 1.81 -24.10 22.57
CA TYR A 1159 2.27 -22.82 23.14
C TYR A 1159 3.08 -21.97 22.16
N ARG A 1160 3.86 -22.60 21.27
CA ARG A 1160 4.75 -21.95 20.29
C ARG A 1160 4.02 -21.17 19.19
N HIS A 1161 2.79 -21.53 18.86
CA HIS A 1161 2.06 -21.04 17.68
C HIS A 1161 1.27 -19.73 17.88
N GLY A 1162 1.56 -18.93 18.91
CA GLY A 1162 1.15 -17.52 19.01
C GLY A 1162 -0.32 -17.23 19.35
N GLU A 1163 -1.20 -18.23 19.38
CA GLU A 1163 -2.63 -18.12 19.73
C GLU A 1163 -3.06 -19.16 20.78
N PHE A 1164 -2.09 -19.72 21.53
CA PHE A 1164 -2.30 -20.81 22.49
C PHE A 1164 -3.51 -20.63 23.38
N PHE A 1165 -3.73 -19.41 23.89
CA PHE A 1165 -4.77 -19.13 24.87
C PHE A 1165 -6.17 -18.88 24.30
N ASP A 1166 -6.27 -18.57 23.00
CA ASP A 1166 -7.55 -18.34 22.33
C ASP A 1166 -8.15 -19.66 21.80
N ARG A 1167 -7.27 -20.67 21.64
CA ARG A 1167 -7.59 -21.98 21.07
C ARG A 1167 -7.60 -23.12 22.08
N VAL A 1168 -6.91 -23.01 23.23
CA VAL A 1168 -6.79 -24.08 24.24
C VAL A 1168 -7.73 -23.87 25.43
N PHE A 1169 -8.52 -24.90 25.75
CA PHE A 1169 -9.41 -24.99 26.91
C PHE A 1169 -8.92 -26.04 27.91
N PRO A 1170 -8.19 -25.63 28.97
CA PRO A 1170 -7.63 -26.54 29.96
C PRO A 1170 -8.67 -26.97 31.02
N ILE A 1171 -8.79 -28.27 31.24
CA ILE A 1171 -9.54 -28.91 32.34
C ILE A 1171 -8.53 -29.54 33.29
N VAL A 1172 -8.40 -28.99 34.51
CA VAL A 1172 -7.38 -29.42 35.48
C VAL A 1172 -8.02 -30.37 36.50
N LEU A 1173 -7.50 -31.59 36.57
CA LEU A 1173 -7.94 -32.61 37.52
C LEU A 1173 -7.29 -32.39 38.89
N GLU A 1174 -7.94 -32.92 39.94
CA GLU A 1174 -7.49 -32.73 41.33
C GLU A 1174 -6.07 -33.27 41.57
N SER A 1175 -5.71 -34.36 40.89
CA SER A 1175 -4.37 -34.96 40.97
C SER A 1175 -3.26 -33.99 40.57
N ALA A 1176 -3.50 -33.09 39.61
CA ALA A 1176 -2.47 -32.19 39.08
C ALA A 1176 -2.02 -31.12 40.09
N GLN A 1177 -2.84 -30.84 41.10
CA GLN A 1177 -2.58 -29.91 42.21
C GLN A 1177 -2.01 -28.55 41.78
N LEU A 1178 -2.33 -28.09 40.56
CA LEU A 1178 -1.77 -26.87 39.97
C LEU A 1178 -2.17 -25.58 40.70
N HIS A 1179 -3.11 -25.64 41.65
CA HIS A 1179 -3.45 -24.54 42.53
C HIS A 1179 -2.40 -24.33 43.65
N ASP A 1180 -1.70 -25.38 44.06
CA ASP A 1180 -0.62 -25.31 45.07
C ASP A 1180 0.73 -24.93 44.43
N ALA A 1181 1.39 -23.91 45.00
CA ALA A 1181 2.69 -23.45 44.53
C ALA A 1181 3.80 -24.49 44.74
N THR A 1182 3.68 -25.31 45.79
CA THR A 1182 4.67 -26.35 46.10
C THR A 1182 4.61 -27.48 45.07
N ALA A 1183 3.40 -27.98 44.77
CA ALA A 1183 3.16 -28.95 43.71
C ALA A 1183 3.65 -28.47 42.33
N ARG A 1184 3.36 -27.22 41.94
CA ARG A 1184 3.88 -26.64 40.68
C ARG A 1184 5.42 -26.66 40.61
N THR A 1185 6.07 -26.38 41.73
CA THR A 1185 7.54 -26.38 41.82
C THR A 1185 8.10 -27.80 41.71
N GLN A 1186 7.40 -28.82 42.19
CA GLN A 1186 7.80 -30.22 42.04
C GLN A 1186 7.79 -30.67 40.58
N VAL A 1187 6.82 -30.25 39.77
CA VAL A 1187 6.77 -30.55 38.33
C VAL A 1187 7.96 -29.92 37.59
N VAL A 1188 8.29 -28.65 37.89
CA VAL A 1188 9.47 -27.99 37.29
C VAL A 1188 10.76 -28.68 37.72
N LYS A 1189 10.88 -29.10 38.99
CA LYS A 1189 12.03 -29.86 39.49
C LYS A 1189 12.17 -31.22 38.81
N TYR A 1190 11.06 -31.92 38.57
CA TYR A 1190 11.04 -33.20 37.86
C TYR A 1190 11.66 -33.06 36.46
N TRP A 1191 11.19 -32.10 35.65
CA TRP A 1191 11.72 -31.87 34.30
C TRP A 1191 13.17 -31.37 34.31
N LYS A 1192 13.57 -30.59 35.32
CA LYS A 1192 14.97 -30.20 35.50
C LYS A 1192 15.86 -31.42 35.76
N SER A 1193 15.43 -32.34 36.63
CA SER A 1193 16.16 -33.59 36.91
C SER A 1193 16.28 -34.46 35.67
N GLN A 1194 15.21 -34.59 34.87
CA GLN A 1194 15.22 -35.38 33.62
C GLN A 1194 16.15 -34.82 32.54
N VAL A 1195 16.42 -33.51 32.54
CA VAL A 1195 17.39 -32.88 31.63
C VAL A 1195 18.83 -33.12 32.12
N GLU A 1196 19.08 -33.05 33.43
CA GLU A 1196 20.42 -33.30 33.98
C GLU A 1196 20.82 -34.77 33.89
N GLU A 1197 19.92 -35.73 34.19
CA GLU A 1197 20.19 -37.16 33.96
C GLU A 1197 20.54 -37.45 32.49
N LEU A 1198 19.91 -36.75 31.54
CA LEU A 1198 20.21 -36.92 30.12
C LEU A 1198 21.57 -36.35 29.74
N LYS A 1199 21.95 -35.20 30.33
CA LYS A 1199 23.26 -34.59 30.10
C LYS A 1199 24.38 -35.46 30.67
N GLU A 1200 24.16 -36.05 31.85
CA GLU A 1200 25.09 -37.01 32.46
C GLU A 1200 25.19 -38.31 31.65
N ALA A 1201 24.06 -38.80 31.10
CA ALA A 1201 24.05 -39.98 30.24
C ALA A 1201 24.69 -39.77 28.84
N LEU A 1202 24.87 -38.52 28.40
CA LEU A 1202 25.40 -38.15 27.08
C LEU A 1202 26.90 -37.77 27.07
N ASP A 1203 27.59 -37.89 28.21
CA ASP A 1203 29.05 -37.72 28.41
C ASP A 1203 29.71 -36.63 27.51
N LEU A 1204 29.31 -35.37 27.72
CA LEU A 1204 29.58 -34.22 26.83
C LEU A 1204 30.91 -33.48 27.10
N ASP A 1205 31.98 -34.18 27.49
CA ASP A 1205 33.36 -33.62 27.42
C ASP A 1205 34.15 -34.12 26.19
N LEU A 1206 33.59 -35.04 25.41
CA LEU A 1206 34.10 -35.48 24.11
C LEU A 1206 32.91 -35.70 23.18
N TYR A 1207 32.71 -34.82 22.18
CA TYR A 1207 31.89 -34.96 20.96
C TYR A 1207 31.15 -33.65 20.60
N GLU A 1208 31.91 -32.62 20.22
CA GLU A 1208 31.38 -31.36 19.67
C GLU A 1208 31.23 -31.36 18.13
N GLN A 1209 31.23 -32.54 17.49
CA GLN A 1209 31.14 -32.64 16.04
C GLN A 1209 30.18 -33.77 15.60
N GLN A 1210 29.02 -33.34 15.07
CA GLN A 1210 28.09 -34.08 14.20
C GLN A 1210 27.37 -35.32 14.81
N LYS A 1211 26.05 -35.20 15.12
CA LYS A 1211 24.95 -36.19 14.84
C LYS A 1211 23.61 -35.90 15.58
N PRO A 1212 22.48 -36.59 15.23
CA PRO A 1212 21.07 -36.21 15.49
C PRO A 1212 20.56 -36.13 16.94
N GLU A 1213 21.32 -36.61 17.93
CA GLU A 1213 20.85 -36.75 19.31
C GLU A 1213 20.70 -35.41 20.06
N PHE A 1214 21.29 -34.34 19.50
CA PHE A 1214 21.09 -32.96 19.96
C PHE A 1214 19.63 -32.49 19.85
N HIS A 1215 18.80 -33.13 19.00
CA HIS A 1215 17.37 -32.81 18.92
C HIS A 1215 16.59 -33.20 20.18
N VAL A 1216 17.00 -34.24 20.92
CA VAL A 1216 16.30 -34.66 22.15
C VAL A 1216 16.69 -33.75 23.32
N LEU A 1217 17.99 -33.40 23.44
CA LEU A 1217 18.48 -32.42 24.43
C LEU A 1217 17.91 -31.02 24.19
N SER A 1218 17.92 -30.52 22.95
CA SER A 1218 17.34 -29.21 22.62
C SER A 1218 15.82 -29.19 22.83
N ARG A 1219 15.10 -30.28 22.54
CA ARG A 1219 13.66 -30.41 22.82
C ARG A 1219 13.35 -30.46 24.32
N ARG A 1220 14.04 -31.27 25.12
CA ARG A 1220 13.82 -31.35 26.58
C ARG A 1220 14.26 -30.07 27.31
N SER A 1221 15.34 -29.42 26.85
CA SER A 1221 15.75 -28.10 27.33
C SER A 1221 14.72 -27.02 26.96
N TYR A 1222 14.17 -27.08 25.74
CA TYR A 1222 13.07 -26.21 25.31
C TYR A 1222 11.80 -26.42 26.15
N TYR A 1223 11.43 -27.66 26.50
CA TYR A 1223 10.32 -27.91 27.41
C TYR A 1223 10.62 -27.32 28.79
N MET A 1224 11.78 -27.60 29.37
CA MET A 1224 12.16 -27.08 30.70
C MET A 1224 12.08 -25.54 30.77
N ASN A 1225 12.54 -24.84 29.73
CA ASN A 1225 12.49 -23.38 29.65
C ASN A 1225 11.06 -22.82 29.58
N ASN A 1226 10.10 -23.57 29.03
CA ASN A 1226 8.71 -23.13 28.85
C ASN A 1226 7.75 -23.69 29.91
N ILE A 1227 8.06 -24.82 30.56
CA ILE A 1227 7.18 -25.52 31.51
C ILE A 1227 6.78 -24.64 32.69
N SER A 1228 7.73 -23.89 33.24
CA SER A 1228 7.45 -22.96 34.34
C SER A 1228 6.44 -21.88 33.93
N MET A 1229 6.56 -21.34 32.72
CA MET A 1229 5.63 -20.34 32.17
C MET A 1229 4.27 -20.96 31.86
N ILE A 1230 4.24 -22.11 31.18
CA ILE A 1230 3.01 -22.82 30.83
C ILE A 1230 2.22 -23.18 32.10
N ILE A 1231 2.88 -23.76 33.12
CA ILE A 1231 2.27 -24.12 34.40
C ILE A 1231 1.78 -22.87 35.16
N ALA A 1232 2.56 -21.79 35.18
CA ALA A 1232 2.17 -20.56 35.84
C ALA A 1232 0.95 -19.89 35.16
N GLU A 1233 0.85 -19.94 33.84
CA GLU A 1233 -0.28 -19.39 33.10
C GLU A 1233 -1.54 -20.27 33.17
N LEU A 1234 -1.39 -21.60 33.12
CA LEU A 1234 -2.48 -22.56 33.37
C LEU A 1234 -3.08 -22.39 34.78
N ALA A 1235 -2.27 -21.98 35.76
CA ALA A 1235 -2.73 -21.71 37.12
C ALA A 1235 -3.38 -20.32 37.32
N LYS A 1236 -3.14 -19.34 36.44
CA LYS A 1236 -3.61 -17.94 36.56
C LYS A 1236 -4.99 -17.68 35.96
N ARG A 1237 -5.40 -18.45 34.94
CA ARG A 1237 -6.74 -18.36 34.37
C ARG A 1237 -7.58 -19.44 35.04
N ASN A 1238 -8.76 -19.09 35.58
CA ASN A 1238 -9.68 -20.02 36.25
C ASN A 1238 -9.99 -21.25 35.37
N THR A 1239 -9.16 -22.29 35.50
CA THR A 1239 -9.40 -23.66 35.06
C THR A 1239 -10.49 -24.23 35.94
N LEU A 1240 -11.48 -24.90 35.33
CA LEU A 1240 -12.61 -25.49 36.07
C LEU A 1240 -12.06 -26.43 37.15
N THR A 1241 -12.34 -26.13 38.41
CA THR A 1241 -11.86 -26.87 39.57
C THR A 1241 -12.60 -28.22 39.72
N PRO A 1242 -12.06 -29.17 40.50
CA PRO A 1242 -12.63 -30.52 40.69
C PRO A 1242 -14.11 -30.55 41.13
N GLU A 1243 -14.60 -29.46 41.73
CA GLU A 1243 -16.00 -29.32 42.15
C GLU A 1243 -17.01 -29.45 40.99
N ILE A 1244 -16.63 -29.07 39.77
CA ILE A 1244 -17.49 -29.11 38.57
C ILE A 1244 -17.48 -30.50 37.88
N LEU A 1245 -16.58 -31.40 38.28
CA LEU A 1245 -16.43 -32.75 37.71
C LEU A 1245 -17.30 -33.81 38.40
N ARG A 1246 -18.08 -33.46 39.44
CA ARG A 1246 -19.04 -34.38 40.07
C ARG A 1246 -20.23 -34.64 39.12
N GLU A 1247 -20.81 -35.85 39.15
CA GLU A 1247 -21.87 -36.28 38.22
C GLU A 1247 -23.08 -35.31 38.10
N LYS A 1248 -23.35 -34.49 39.12
CA LYS A 1248 -24.45 -33.52 39.10
C LYS A 1248 -24.17 -32.24 38.28
N ASP A 1249 -22.91 -31.93 37.94
CA ASP A 1249 -22.50 -30.66 37.32
C ASP A 1249 -21.84 -30.79 35.93
N PHE A 1250 -21.70 -32.02 35.40
CA PHE A 1250 -21.08 -32.27 34.08
C PHE A 1250 -21.80 -31.56 32.92
N THR A 1251 -23.13 -31.42 32.98
CA THR A 1251 -23.92 -30.68 31.98
C THR A 1251 -23.48 -29.21 31.87
N ARG A 1252 -23.09 -28.60 32.99
CA ARG A 1252 -22.59 -27.22 33.02
C ARG A 1252 -21.20 -27.10 32.38
N LEU A 1253 -20.31 -28.06 32.65
CA LEU A 1253 -19.00 -28.17 31.98
C LEU A 1253 -19.17 -28.22 30.46
N PHE A 1254 -20.04 -29.10 29.97
CA PHE A 1254 -20.27 -29.26 28.53
C PHE A 1254 -20.89 -28.00 27.88
N GLN A 1255 -21.82 -27.33 28.57
CA GLN A 1255 -22.40 -26.07 28.08
C GLN A 1255 -21.39 -24.93 27.97
N GLU A 1256 -20.44 -24.83 28.90
CA GLU A 1256 -19.38 -23.80 28.83
C GLU A 1256 -18.37 -24.08 27.71
N ILE A 1257 -18.03 -25.35 27.46
CA ILE A 1257 -17.25 -25.75 26.28
C ILE A 1257 -18.02 -25.34 25.02
N ARG A 1258 -19.32 -25.66 24.92
CA ARG A 1258 -20.17 -25.34 23.77
C ARG A 1258 -20.26 -23.84 23.49
N LYS A 1259 -20.53 -23.00 24.50
CA LYS A 1259 -20.60 -21.54 24.33
C LYS A 1259 -19.30 -20.97 23.77
N ARG A 1260 -18.16 -21.46 24.27
CA ARG A 1260 -16.85 -20.91 23.89
C ARG A 1260 -16.45 -21.31 22.46
N VAL A 1261 -16.82 -22.51 22.04
CA VAL A 1261 -16.61 -22.99 20.67
C VAL A 1261 -17.53 -22.28 19.66
N THR A 1262 -18.69 -21.74 20.07
CA THR A 1262 -19.62 -21.02 19.17
C THR A 1262 -19.42 -19.50 19.10
N ILE A 1263 -18.61 -18.91 19.98
CA ILE A 1263 -18.34 -17.47 20.05
C ILE A 1263 -17.07 -17.07 19.26
N ASN A 1264 -16.13 -18.00 19.08
CA ASN A 1264 -15.00 -17.88 18.16
C ASN A 1264 -15.40 -18.36 16.76
#